data_AF-A0A7V3IW03-F1
#
_entry.id   AF-A0A7V3IW03-F1
#
_cell.length_a   1.000
_cell.length_b   1.000
_cell.length_c   1.000
_cell.angle_alpha   90.00
_cell.angle_beta   90.00
_cell.angle_gamma   90.00
#
_symmetry.space_group_name_H-M   'P 1'
#
loop_
_entity.id
_entity.type
_entity.pdbx_description
1 polymer ?
#
loop_
_entity_poly.entity_id
_entity_poly.type
_entity_poly.pdbx_seq_one_letter_code
_entity_poly.pdbx_strand_id
1 'polypeptide(L)'
;MATFSDLFARLDPDPRVRGMQFEHVCKWFLTNDPLYKHRLRHVWLWKEWPDRPSDTEAGIDLVAEDADGHLWAVQAKAYGEDKPIPKAELNKFLSESNTKRFTQRLLISTTTGGLHQLAQRAVDAQEKPVTALDLIDLRAADAYLDWPESPDKLRPSRPPKPATPHDYQRDAIRDVVNGFKISDRGQLIMACGTGKTLTSLFIKEKLRAERVLVLVPSLSLLKQTMRVWMVNRRNDFDILPVCSDATVSRDEDAIVAHTSDLGVPVTTHPEDIARFLRRRGPRVVFATYQSSPQVAAAFAGGRIPAFDLALADEAHRCAGPVLSDFATVLDASHIKARRRLFMTATPRYFTGRVLKAAQEAEYEYASMDDEATFGPVFHKLGFGAAIERGLLTDYQVSIVGVDDATYRDWAEKGALVRIEGNKVTDAATLAGQIGLATAMRKYGLRRTISFHSRVKRAREFAATLPEVVAWMPPQQRPKGEPWCAYTSGEMNAGVRGRLIQQLGAIGDGEYGLLTNARCLAEGVDVPTLDGVAFIDPRRSEVDIVQAVGRAIRKSDEKKVGTIVIPVFVDTKADPEVALDSSAFKPVWDVVRALRAHDEELGQQLDELRRELGRKGGVPQLPDKIHNDVPVKVGYAFARAFTVRLVEQATASWEVWFGLLEGFVADHGHAIVPQSCAVNGYQLGKWVTKQRVKRAHGSLSSDREQRLNKLPGWTWEPKADQWEHAFRHLLHYVEVHGHARVPLAYVADGYPLGRWVIKQRARCAGGTLDSDRQSRLQLLPGWTWNTVADQWEEGFRRLLDYVEQNGHARVPLPLTLDSYKLGQWVANQRVKQNNGTLDMERQRRLQVLSGWTWDPFADKWEEGFQRLLDYIGRHQHTNVPAKETFKGYRLGQWVTLQRQGYRSGKLDKQRQQRLQDIPEWTWTPAGNPWETGFEHLQRYVEAEGNSRVPQTYRAVDGFHLGSWVNTQRARYNQQRLEPDRADQLAKLPGWVWNASEVKWDEGFQHLQKFAKENGHVQVPIGYEVDGFKLRTWYANQRAKFDRLSVERQHRLKSLAGWNDYSHDVKWEKGFHQLLTYVRQHGDAKVERSYVVDGYPLGTWAMTQRLEFKRGRLAIDRVKRLDALPGWDWDRRGNKWEEGYDRLVEYLKSNGSLPPFDHIGEDGYRLGAWIRAQRHASRKGELDPDRRKRLEELEGWDWSTRADRWDEGFDRLATYVKQNEGGLPNAKYVEKEGYRLGAWTAQQRSRGNKGKLTPDRWKRLDKLEGWAWNLRRGGSARRA
;
A
#
# COMPACT_ATOMS: atom_id res chain seq x y z
N MET A 1 -30.57 -47.02 15.02
CA MET A 1 -29.35 -47.72 15.46
C MET A 1 -29.19 -47.40 16.92
N ALA A 2 -28.81 -48.37 17.74
CA ALA A 2 -28.55 -48.09 19.15
C ALA A 2 -27.23 -47.33 19.28
N THR A 3 -27.13 -46.42 20.26
CA THR A 3 -25.94 -45.60 20.50
C THR A 3 -25.07 -46.19 21.62
N PHE A 4 -23.81 -45.77 21.71
CA PHE A 4 -22.96 -46.12 22.84
C PHE A 4 -23.56 -45.66 24.16
N SER A 5 -24.18 -44.49 24.19
CA SER A 5 -24.81 -43.93 25.39
C SER A 5 -25.96 -44.81 25.89
N ASP A 6 -26.78 -45.37 24.99
CA ASP A 6 -27.85 -46.31 25.34
C ASP A 6 -27.29 -47.60 25.97
N LEU A 7 -26.20 -48.11 25.41
CA LEU A 7 -25.51 -49.31 25.92
C LEU A 7 -24.84 -49.04 27.26
N PHE A 8 -24.14 -47.90 27.39
CA PHE A 8 -23.43 -47.51 28.60
C PHE A 8 -24.39 -47.31 29.79
N ALA A 9 -25.57 -46.73 29.55
CA ALA A 9 -26.60 -46.56 30.57
C ALA A 9 -27.20 -47.89 31.07
N ARG A 10 -27.02 -48.98 30.32
CA ARG A 10 -27.49 -50.34 30.66
C ARG A 10 -26.40 -51.20 31.31
N LEU A 11 -25.18 -50.67 31.49
CA LEU A 11 -24.17 -51.36 32.28
C LEU A 11 -24.60 -51.40 33.75
N ASP A 12 -24.20 -52.45 34.45
CA ASP A 12 -24.54 -52.66 35.85
C ASP A 12 -24.07 -51.48 36.74
N PRO A 13 -24.84 -51.07 37.76
CA PRO A 13 -24.40 -50.06 38.73
C PRO A 13 -23.21 -50.52 39.60
N ASP A 14 -23.02 -51.82 39.84
CA ASP A 14 -21.89 -52.36 40.59
C ASP A 14 -20.58 -52.12 39.81
N PRO A 15 -19.58 -51.40 40.37
CA PRO A 15 -18.32 -51.11 39.68
C PRO A 15 -17.57 -52.34 39.17
N ARG A 16 -17.64 -53.48 39.87
CA ARG A 16 -16.96 -54.71 39.47
C ARG A 16 -17.64 -55.36 38.27
N VAL A 17 -18.96 -55.47 38.31
CA VAL A 17 -19.76 -56.04 37.21
C VAL A 17 -19.70 -55.13 35.98
N ARG A 18 -19.84 -53.81 36.20
CA ARG A 18 -19.67 -52.79 35.17
C ARG A 18 -18.34 -52.89 34.45
N GLY A 19 -17.25 -53.06 35.21
CA GLY A 19 -15.90 -53.24 34.66
C GLY A 19 -15.85 -54.43 33.71
N MET A 20 -16.28 -55.61 34.18
CA MET A 20 -16.30 -56.83 33.35
C MET A 20 -17.18 -56.67 32.10
N GLN A 21 -18.39 -56.12 32.23
CA GLN A 21 -19.25 -55.86 31.07
C GLN A 21 -18.58 -54.91 30.07
N PHE A 22 -17.88 -53.88 30.55
CA PHE A 22 -17.17 -52.95 29.69
C PHE A 22 -15.98 -53.59 28.98
N GLU A 23 -15.26 -54.53 29.59
CA GLU A 23 -14.21 -55.32 28.92
C GLU A 23 -14.77 -56.07 27.70
N HIS A 24 -15.94 -56.70 27.86
CA HIS A 24 -16.63 -57.37 26.76
C HIS A 24 -17.07 -56.38 25.67
N VAL A 25 -17.55 -55.19 26.03
CA VAL A 25 -17.87 -54.11 25.08
C VAL A 25 -16.62 -53.63 24.34
N CYS A 26 -15.48 -53.49 25.01
CA CYS A 26 -14.20 -53.14 24.38
C CYS A 26 -13.73 -54.21 23.39
N LYS A 27 -13.83 -55.50 23.74
CA LYS A 27 -13.55 -56.61 22.81
C LYS A 27 -14.44 -56.53 21.57
N TRP A 28 -15.73 -56.27 21.77
CA TRP A 28 -16.67 -56.10 20.68
C TRP A 28 -16.31 -54.88 19.80
N PHE A 29 -15.99 -53.75 20.41
CA PHE A 29 -15.61 -52.54 19.68
C PHE A 29 -14.37 -52.78 18.80
N LEU A 30 -13.29 -53.34 19.35
CA LEU A 30 -12.05 -53.62 18.63
C LEU A 30 -12.22 -54.63 17.47
N THR A 31 -13.23 -55.48 17.53
CA THR A 31 -13.53 -56.47 16.47
C THR A 31 -14.53 -55.99 15.43
N ASN A 32 -15.22 -54.86 15.68
CA ASN A 32 -16.26 -54.34 14.79
C ASN A 32 -15.95 -52.96 14.20
N ASP A 33 -15.14 -52.13 14.87
CA ASP A 33 -14.77 -50.81 14.37
C ASP A 33 -13.91 -50.92 13.09
N PRO A 34 -14.23 -50.17 12.01
CA PRO A 34 -13.51 -50.26 10.73
C PRO A 34 -12.02 -49.96 10.78
N LEU A 35 -11.55 -49.23 11.81
CA LEU A 35 -10.13 -48.92 12.04
C LEU A 35 -9.37 -50.13 12.61
N TYR A 36 -10.00 -50.88 13.53
CA TYR A 36 -9.37 -51.98 14.26
C TYR A 36 -9.62 -53.34 13.63
N LYS A 37 -10.84 -53.60 13.13
CA LYS A 37 -11.29 -54.90 12.60
C LYS A 37 -10.36 -55.53 11.56
N HIS A 38 -9.70 -54.71 10.74
CA HIS A 38 -8.81 -55.18 9.67
C HIS A 38 -7.33 -55.15 10.09
N ARG A 39 -7.02 -54.46 11.18
CA ARG A 39 -5.66 -54.35 11.72
C ARG A 39 -5.38 -55.43 12.75
N LEU A 40 -6.37 -55.76 13.58
CA LEU A 40 -6.30 -56.75 14.63
C LEU A 40 -6.81 -58.09 14.11
N ARG A 41 -5.96 -59.10 14.13
CA ARG A 41 -6.28 -60.47 13.72
C ARG A 41 -7.08 -61.19 14.80
N HIS A 42 -6.70 -60.98 16.07
CA HIS A 42 -7.31 -61.61 17.22
C HIS A 42 -7.43 -60.60 18.38
N VAL A 43 -8.51 -60.71 19.14
CA VAL A 43 -8.75 -59.93 20.36
C VAL A 43 -9.32 -60.88 21.42
N TRP A 44 -8.60 -61.02 22.53
CA TRP A 44 -8.96 -61.88 23.65
C TRP A 44 -9.19 -61.04 24.90
N LEU A 45 -10.16 -61.45 25.73
CA LEU A 45 -10.12 -61.05 27.13
C LEU A 45 -8.87 -61.65 27.78
N TRP A 46 -8.33 -61.03 28.83
CA TRP A 46 -7.14 -61.52 29.52
C TRP A 46 -7.26 -63.00 29.91
N LYS A 47 -8.45 -63.43 30.35
CA LYS A 47 -8.74 -64.82 30.75
C LYS A 47 -8.80 -65.82 29.60
N GLU A 48 -8.98 -65.35 28.37
CA GLU A 48 -9.10 -66.17 27.16
C GLU A 48 -7.80 -66.26 26.36
N TRP A 49 -6.80 -65.42 26.71
CA TRP A 49 -5.56 -65.35 25.96
C TRP A 49 -4.74 -66.66 26.14
N PRO A 50 -4.36 -67.36 25.05
CA PRO A 50 -3.73 -68.69 25.16
C PRO A 50 -2.40 -68.70 25.92
N ASP A 51 -1.62 -67.62 25.84
CA ASP A 51 -0.29 -67.53 26.45
C ASP A 51 -0.30 -66.81 27.81
N ARG A 52 -1.47 -66.76 28.47
CA ARG A 52 -1.64 -66.10 29.77
C ARG A 52 -0.76 -66.77 30.84
N PRO A 53 0.05 -66.01 31.60
CA PRO A 53 0.74 -66.54 32.77
C PRO A 53 -0.27 -67.10 33.79
N SER A 54 0.05 -68.23 34.44
CA SER A 54 -0.90 -69.03 35.20
C SER A 54 -1.41 -68.39 36.50
N ASP A 55 -0.82 -67.29 37.00
CA ASP A 55 -1.11 -66.77 38.36
C ASP A 55 -1.12 -65.23 38.54
N THR A 56 -1.26 -64.43 37.48
CA THR A 56 -1.20 -62.96 37.61
C THR A 56 -2.43 -62.25 37.06
N GLU A 57 -3.17 -61.55 37.94
CA GLU A 57 -4.01 -60.44 37.54
C GLU A 57 -3.10 -59.32 37.02
N ALA A 58 -2.76 -59.28 35.73
CA ALA A 58 -1.73 -58.38 35.21
C ALA A 58 -2.16 -56.89 35.13
N GLY A 59 -3.38 -56.55 35.54
CA GLY A 59 -3.97 -55.23 35.27
C GLY A 59 -4.15 -54.93 33.78
N ILE A 60 -3.94 -55.94 32.92
CA ILE A 60 -4.25 -55.99 31.50
C ILE A 60 -5.60 -56.68 31.38
N ASP A 61 -6.55 -56.06 30.68
CA ASP A 61 -7.92 -56.54 30.61
C ASP A 61 -8.17 -57.27 29.28
N LEU A 62 -7.53 -56.83 28.19
CA LEU A 62 -7.56 -57.51 26.90
C LEU A 62 -6.16 -57.60 26.27
N VAL A 63 -5.97 -58.59 25.42
CA VAL A 63 -4.81 -58.73 24.54
C VAL A 63 -5.29 -58.75 23.10
N ALA A 64 -4.67 -57.94 22.24
CA ALA A 64 -4.92 -57.98 20.80
C ALA A 64 -3.64 -58.31 20.03
N GLU A 65 -3.78 -59.06 18.94
CA GLU A 65 -2.68 -59.37 18.01
C GLU A 65 -2.96 -58.63 16.69
N ASP A 66 -2.00 -57.84 16.21
CA ASP A 66 -2.11 -57.21 14.90
C ASP A 66 -1.70 -58.14 13.74
N ALA A 67 -1.98 -57.71 12.51
CA ALA A 67 -1.67 -58.48 11.31
C ALA A 67 -0.17 -58.78 11.10
N ASP A 68 0.72 -58.12 11.85
CA ASP A 68 2.16 -58.36 11.81
C ASP A 68 2.63 -59.28 12.97
N GLY A 69 1.69 -59.81 13.75
CA GLY A 69 1.96 -60.72 14.87
C GLY A 69 2.38 -59.99 16.15
N HIS A 70 2.28 -58.66 16.20
CA HIS A 70 2.62 -57.93 17.40
C HIS A 70 1.46 -57.91 18.41
N LEU A 71 1.79 -58.09 19.68
CA LEU A 71 0.81 -58.08 20.77
C LEU A 71 0.62 -56.68 21.37
N TRP A 72 -0.63 -56.33 21.63
CA TRP A 72 -1.08 -55.09 22.24
C TRP A 72 -1.69 -55.42 23.59
N ALA A 73 -1.20 -54.77 24.64
CA ALA A 73 -1.83 -54.83 25.96
C ALA A 73 -2.93 -53.76 26.01
N VAL A 74 -4.16 -54.16 26.36
CA VAL A 74 -5.31 -53.26 26.41
C VAL A 74 -5.85 -53.19 27.84
N GLN A 75 -6.11 -51.98 28.31
CA GLN A 75 -6.79 -51.72 29.58
C GLN A 75 -8.13 -51.05 29.33
N ALA A 76 -9.20 -51.52 29.97
CA ALA A 76 -10.56 -51.03 29.84
C ALA A 76 -11.05 -50.46 31.17
N LYS A 77 -11.36 -49.16 31.20
CA LYS A 77 -11.75 -48.46 32.44
C LYS A 77 -13.12 -47.79 32.33
N ALA A 78 -14.10 -48.34 33.05
CA ALA A 78 -15.47 -47.84 33.12
C ALA A 78 -15.68 -46.91 34.34
N TYR A 79 -15.41 -45.62 34.19
CA TYR A 79 -15.62 -44.59 35.21
C TYR A 79 -16.82 -43.69 34.89
N GLY A 80 -17.22 -42.88 35.86
CA GLY A 80 -18.14 -41.76 35.62
C GLY A 80 -17.55 -40.78 34.60
N GLU A 81 -18.41 -40.19 33.78
CA GLU A 81 -18.06 -39.39 32.59
C GLU A 81 -17.03 -38.27 32.87
N ASP A 82 -17.06 -37.66 34.05
CA ASP A 82 -16.18 -36.54 34.42
C ASP A 82 -15.05 -36.90 35.39
N LYS A 83 -14.86 -38.18 35.71
CA LYS A 83 -13.83 -38.59 36.67
C LYS A 83 -12.49 -38.88 35.97
N PRO A 84 -11.42 -38.12 36.24
CA PRO A 84 -10.11 -38.42 35.68
C PRO A 84 -9.55 -39.73 36.26
N ILE A 85 -8.84 -40.50 35.45
CA ILE A 85 -8.27 -41.79 35.87
C ILE A 85 -7.02 -41.53 36.74
N PRO A 86 -7.00 -41.95 38.01
CA PRO A 86 -5.85 -41.74 38.90
C PRO A 86 -4.69 -42.68 38.54
N LYS A 87 -3.46 -42.28 38.89
CA LYS A 87 -2.23 -43.04 38.59
C LYS A 87 -2.26 -44.47 39.14
N ALA A 88 -2.83 -44.65 40.32
CA ALA A 88 -2.92 -45.96 40.99
C ALA A 88 -3.58 -47.04 40.12
N GLU A 89 -4.56 -46.65 39.30
CA GLU A 89 -5.32 -47.55 38.43
C GLU A 89 -4.54 -48.04 37.20
N LEU A 90 -3.50 -47.29 36.82
CA LEU A 90 -2.65 -47.61 35.68
C LEU A 90 -1.34 -48.29 36.08
N ASN A 91 -0.90 -48.16 37.33
CA ASN A 91 0.42 -48.65 37.77
C ASN A 91 0.65 -50.13 37.41
N LYS A 92 -0.34 -51.00 37.67
CA LYS A 92 -0.23 -52.43 37.38
C LYS A 92 -0.16 -52.69 35.87
N PHE A 93 -1.05 -52.07 35.10
CA PHE A 93 -1.05 -52.14 33.64
C PHE A 93 0.29 -51.70 33.04
N LEU A 94 0.83 -50.55 33.46
CA LEU A 94 2.09 -50.02 32.97
C LEU A 94 3.26 -50.95 33.32
N SER A 95 3.28 -51.50 34.54
CA SER A 95 4.32 -52.44 34.99
C SER A 95 4.30 -53.74 34.18
N GLU A 96 3.15 -54.41 34.11
CA GLU A 96 3.03 -55.77 33.54
C GLU A 96 3.08 -55.77 32.02
N SER A 97 2.63 -54.69 31.37
CA SER A 97 2.78 -54.53 29.91
C SER A 97 4.21 -54.12 29.51
N ASN A 98 5.12 -53.86 30.46
CA ASN A 98 6.50 -53.47 30.17
C ASN A 98 7.42 -54.65 29.80
N THR A 99 6.92 -55.59 29.01
CA THR A 99 7.66 -56.80 28.59
C THR A 99 7.88 -56.79 27.09
N LYS A 100 8.99 -57.36 26.59
CA LYS A 100 9.28 -57.39 25.13
C LYS A 100 8.17 -58.04 24.27
N ARG A 101 7.27 -58.82 24.89
CA ARG A 101 6.12 -59.46 24.22
C ARG A 101 5.10 -58.44 23.71
N PHE A 102 4.81 -57.41 24.51
CA PHE A 102 3.88 -56.35 24.13
C PHE A 102 4.63 -55.22 23.44
N THR A 103 4.21 -54.86 22.24
CA THR A 103 4.79 -53.75 21.47
C THR A 103 3.99 -52.46 21.61
N GLN A 104 2.71 -52.57 21.98
CA GLN A 104 1.77 -51.45 22.04
C GLN A 104 0.91 -51.55 23.30
N ARG A 105 0.45 -50.39 23.79
CA ARG A 105 -0.46 -50.24 24.91
C ARG A 105 -1.65 -49.39 24.47
N LEU A 106 -2.86 -49.87 24.74
CA LEU A 106 -4.11 -49.16 24.46
C LEU A 106 -4.95 -49.05 25.73
N LEU A 107 -5.29 -47.82 26.11
CA LEU A 107 -6.21 -47.52 27.19
C LEU A 107 -7.56 -47.14 26.60
N ILE A 108 -8.63 -47.86 26.90
CA ILE A 108 -10.00 -47.52 26.51
C ILE A 108 -10.76 -47.12 27.76
N SER A 109 -11.39 -45.95 27.75
CA SER A 109 -12.08 -45.44 28.93
C SER A 109 -13.40 -44.75 28.62
N THR A 110 -14.31 -44.76 29.60
CA THR A 110 -15.62 -44.09 29.51
C THR A 110 -15.61 -42.70 30.13
N THR A 111 -14.45 -42.08 30.32
CA THR A 111 -14.32 -40.74 30.89
C THR A 111 -13.88 -39.73 29.83
N THR A 112 -14.42 -38.52 29.94
CA THR A 112 -13.98 -37.32 29.24
C THR A 112 -13.01 -36.48 30.09
N GLY A 113 -12.85 -36.82 31.37
CA GLY A 113 -11.91 -36.20 32.29
C GLY A 113 -10.45 -36.58 32.05
N GLY A 114 -10.19 -37.54 31.15
CA GLY A 114 -8.86 -37.99 30.77
C GLY A 114 -8.07 -38.61 31.92
N LEU A 115 -6.74 -38.49 31.86
CA LEU A 115 -5.83 -38.94 32.92
C LEU A 115 -5.64 -37.84 33.96
N HIS A 116 -5.61 -38.21 35.24
CA HIS A 116 -5.14 -37.29 36.29
C HIS A 116 -3.70 -36.85 35.98
N GLN A 117 -3.29 -35.62 36.36
CA GLN A 117 -1.98 -35.05 35.98
C GLN A 117 -0.79 -35.98 36.31
N LEU A 118 -0.84 -36.68 37.46
CA LEU A 118 0.18 -37.66 37.84
C LEU A 118 0.16 -38.95 36.99
N ALA A 119 -1.02 -39.36 36.52
CA ALA A 119 -1.18 -40.49 35.60
C ALA A 119 -0.67 -40.11 34.21
N GLN A 120 -1.01 -38.91 33.72
CA GLN A 120 -0.52 -38.37 32.46
C GLN A 120 1.02 -38.34 32.43
N ARG A 121 1.65 -37.73 33.45
CA ARG A 121 3.12 -37.73 33.57
C ARG A 121 3.73 -39.13 33.60
N ALA A 122 3.06 -40.10 34.24
CA ALA A 122 3.55 -41.48 34.30
C ALA A 122 3.46 -42.19 32.95
N VAL A 123 2.41 -41.90 32.16
CA VAL A 123 2.21 -42.39 30.80
C VAL A 123 3.21 -41.75 29.84
N ASP A 124 3.38 -40.43 29.89
CA ASP A 124 4.30 -39.68 29.03
C ASP A 124 5.77 -40.09 29.23
N ALA A 125 6.12 -40.52 30.45
CA ALA A 125 7.47 -40.98 30.78
C ALA A 125 7.75 -42.44 30.39
N GLN A 126 6.79 -43.17 29.83
CA GLN A 126 7.01 -44.55 29.38
C GLN A 126 7.81 -44.59 28.07
N GLU A 127 8.85 -45.42 28.00
CA GLU A 127 9.52 -45.73 26.73
C GLU A 127 8.57 -46.35 25.71
N LYS A 128 7.64 -47.19 26.17
CA LYS A 128 6.57 -47.74 25.34
C LYS A 128 5.33 -46.85 25.42
N PRO A 129 4.91 -46.23 24.32
CA PRO A 129 3.81 -45.28 24.32
C PRO A 129 2.49 -45.97 24.67
N VAL A 130 1.63 -45.24 25.37
CA VAL A 130 0.24 -45.62 25.62
C VAL A 130 -0.66 -44.78 24.73
N THR A 131 -1.42 -45.44 23.87
CA THR A 131 -2.50 -44.81 23.10
C THR A 131 -3.79 -44.86 23.91
N ALA A 132 -4.66 -43.87 23.76
CA ALA A 132 -5.91 -43.77 24.50
C ALA A 132 -7.11 -43.59 23.56
N LEU A 133 -8.22 -44.23 23.92
CA LEU A 133 -9.55 -43.96 23.43
C LEU A 133 -10.42 -43.54 24.62
N ASP A 134 -11.09 -42.41 24.47
CA ASP A 134 -11.96 -41.86 25.50
C ASP A 134 -13.45 -42.03 25.14
N LEU A 135 -14.32 -41.48 25.98
CA LEU A 135 -15.76 -41.53 25.75
C LEU A 135 -16.18 -40.87 24.44
N ILE A 136 -15.47 -39.83 23.99
CA ILE A 136 -15.79 -39.09 22.76
C ILE A 136 -15.46 -39.94 21.55
N ASP A 137 -14.37 -40.69 21.58
CA ASP A 137 -14.04 -41.63 20.52
C ASP A 137 -15.10 -42.72 20.36
N LEU A 138 -15.55 -43.27 21.50
CA LEU A 138 -16.61 -44.28 21.55
C LEU A 138 -17.95 -43.71 21.03
N ARG A 139 -18.39 -42.55 21.54
CA ARG A 139 -19.63 -41.88 21.07
C ARG A 139 -19.56 -41.47 19.61
N ALA A 140 -18.41 -41.01 19.12
CA ALA A 140 -18.27 -40.66 17.72
C ALA A 140 -18.40 -41.89 16.79
N ALA A 141 -18.31 -43.12 17.34
CA ALA A 141 -18.56 -44.33 16.59
C ALA A 141 -20.06 -44.58 16.35
N ASP A 142 -20.95 -43.91 17.09
CA ASP A 142 -22.41 -43.94 16.87
C ASP A 142 -22.80 -43.58 15.42
N ALA A 143 -21.95 -42.80 14.74
CA ALA A 143 -22.18 -42.39 13.35
C ALA A 143 -22.05 -43.55 12.33
N TYR A 144 -21.41 -44.67 12.70
CA TYR A 144 -21.13 -45.77 11.77
C TYR A 144 -21.16 -47.18 12.38
N LEU A 145 -21.24 -47.30 13.71
CA LEU A 145 -21.48 -48.56 14.41
C LEU A 145 -22.92 -48.63 14.89
N ASP A 146 -23.57 -49.76 14.64
CA ASP A 146 -24.82 -50.11 15.32
C ASP A 146 -24.45 -50.83 16.62
N TRP A 147 -24.43 -50.09 17.73
CA TRP A 147 -24.04 -50.64 19.02
C TRP A 147 -25.01 -51.74 19.48
N PRO A 148 -24.55 -52.71 20.28
CA PRO A 148 -25.44 -53.68 20.91
C PRO A 148 -26.44 -53.00 21.85
N GLU A 149 -27.64 -53.55 21.95
CA GLU A 149 -28.68 -53.00 22.83
C GLU A 149 -28.44 -53.32 24.32
N SER A 150 -27.62 -54.33 24.63
CA SER A 150 -27.31 -54.75 26.00
C SER A 150 -25.91 -55.37 26.06
N PRO A 151 -25.18 -55.20 27.17
CA PRO A 151 -23.87 -55.82 27.37
C PRO A 151 -23.93 -57.36 27.36
N ASP A 152 -25.09 -57.97 27.63
CA ASP A 152 -25.28 -59.42 27.64
C ASP A 152 -25.52 -60.00 26.23
N LYS A 153 -25.79 -59.13 25.23
CA LYS A 153 -26.15 -59.52 23.86
C LYS A 153 -25.35 -58.73 22.83
N LEU A 154 -24.05 -59.02 22.74
CA LEU A 154 -23.10 -58.37 21.83
C LEU A 154 -23.17 -58.91 20.39
N ARG A 155 -24.27 -58.64 19.68
CA ARG A 155 -24.43 -59.01 18.26
C ARG A 155 -23.38 -58.34 17.36
N PRO A 156 -22.91 -58.94 16.25
CA PRO A 156 -22.02 -58.26 15.30
C PRO A 156 -22.61 -56.94 14.79
N SER A 157 -21.78 -55.92 14.62
CA SER A 157 -22.20 -54.64 14.02
C SER A 157 -22.57 -54.82 12.56
N ARG A 158 -23.60 -54.10 12.11
CA ARG A 158 -23.92 -54.01 10.68
C ARG A 158 -22.79 -53.25 9.97
N PRO A 159 -22.31 -53.71 8.80
CA PRO A 159 -21.29 -52.98 8.05
C PRO A 159 -21.78 -51.55 7.74
N PRO A 160 -20.94 -50.52 7.96
CA PRO A 160 -21.31 -49.16 7.59
C PRO A 160 -21.52 -49.09 6.08
N LYS A 161 -22.56 -48.37 5.64
CA LYS A 161 -22.83 -48.13 4.23
C LYS A 161 -21.90 -47.00 3.74
N PRO A 162 -20.93 -47.27 2.84
CA PRO A 162 -20.03 -46.22 2.38
C PRO A 162 -20.79 -45.10 1.67
N ALA A 163 -20.34 -43.85 1.87
CA ALA A 163 -20.90 -42.70 1.17
C ALA A 163 -20.76 -42.85 -0.36
N THR A 164 -21.71 -42.27 -1.08
CA THR A 164 -21.64 -42.14 -2.55
C THR A 164 -21.32 -40.69 -2.92
N PRO A 165 -20.48 -40.43 -3.94
CA PRO A 165 -20.16 -39.07 -4.34
C PRO A 165 -21.42 -38.35 -4.84
N HIS A 166 -21.65 -37.15 -4.32
CA HIS A 166 -22.63 -36.20 -4.85
C HIS A 166 -22.25 -35.75 -6.27
N ASP A 167 -23.17 -35.15 -7.02
CA ASP A 167 -22.93 -34.78 -8.42
C ASP A 167 -21.74 -33.82 -8.59
N TYR A 168 -21.63 -32.80 -7.74
CA TYR A 168 -20.48 -31.88 -7.76
C TYR A 168 -19.15 -32.56 -7.37
N GLN A 169 -19.19 -33.63 -6.56
CA GLN A 169 -18.00 -34.44 -6.27
C GLN A 169 -17.66 -35.34 -7.46
N ARG A 170 -18.65 -35.84 -8.21
CA ARG A 170 -18.41 -36.58 -9.46
C ARG A 170 -17.76 -35.70 -10.52
N ASP A 171 -18.16 -34.44 -10.62
CA ASP A 171 -17.50 -33.44 -11.45
C ASP A 171 -16.03 -33.27 -11.03
N ALA A 172 -15.77 -33.03 -9.74
CA ALA A 172 -14.41 -32.90 -9.22
C ALA A 172 -13.55 -34.15 -9.50
N ILE A 173 -14.10 -35.35 -9.29
CA ILE A 173 -13.41 -36.62 -9.59
C ILE A 173 -13.10 -36.73 -11.09
N ARG A 174 -14.06 -36.43 -11.96
CA ARG A 174 -13.88 -36.45 -13.43
C ARG A 174 -12.77 -35.49 -13.84
N ASP A 175 -12.84 -34.25 -13.36
CA ASP A 175 -11.93 -33.18 -13.74
C ASP A 175 -10.50 -33.47 -13.26
N VAL A 176 -10.32 -33.99 -12.04
CA VAL A 176 -9.01 -34.44 -11.53
C VAL A 176 -8.46 -35.62 -12.32
N VAL A 177 -9.28 -36.63 -12.63
CA VAL A 177 -8.85 -37.79 -13.44
C VAL A 177 -8.43 -37.37 -14.85
N ASN A 178 -9.13 -36.41 -15.47
CA ASN A 178 -8.77 -35.87 -16.77
C ASN A 178 -7.52 -34.98 -16.68
N GLY A 179 -7.40 -34.16 -15.64
CA GLY A 179 -6.22 -33.34 -15.38
C GLY A 179 -4.95 -34.17 -15.26
N PHE A 180 -5.01 -35.31 -14.57
CA PHE A 180 -3.89 -36.24 -14.45
C PHE A 180 -3.48 -36.96 -15.74
N LYS A 181 -4.22 -36.77 -16.85
CA LYS A 181 -3.78 -37.20 -18.19
C LYS A 181 -2.82 -36.19 -18.83
N ILE A 182 -2.86 -34.94 -18.38
CA ILE A 182 -2.14 -33.80 -18.96
C ILE A 182 -0.95 -33.40 -18.08
N SER A 183 -1.11 -33.45 -16.75
CA SER A 183 -0.06 -33.09 -15.78
C SER A 183 0.03 -34.12 -14.66
N ASP A 184 1.22 -34.35 -14.11
CA ASP A 184 1.43 -35.19 -12.92
C ASP A 184 1.15 -34.43 -11.61
N ARG A 185 0.94 -33.12 -11.68
CA ARG A 185 0.57 -32.23 -10.58
C ARG A 185 -0.73 -31.50 -10.90
N GLY A 186 -1.56 -31.28 -9.90
CA GLY A 186 -2.69 -30.38 -10.06
C GLY A 186 -3.35 -30.00 -8.75
N GLN A 187 -4.24 -29.02 -8.85
CA GLN A 187 -4.90 -28.43 -7.68
C GLN A 187 -6.41 -28.73 -7.70
N LEU A 188 -6.93 -29.09 -6.52
CA LEU A 188 -8.35 -29.26 -6.24
C LEU A 188 -8.80 -28.20 -5.23
N ILE A 189 -9.46 -27.16 -5.73
CA ILE A 189 -9.96 -26.06 -4.91
C ILE A 189 -11.44 -26.32 -4.62
N MET A 190 -11.79 -26.54 -3.35
CA MET A 190 -13.18 -26.78 -2.95
C MET A 190 -13.51 -26.04 -1.66
N ALA A 191 -14.67 -25.39 -1.58
CA ALA A 191 -15.12 -24.69 -0.38
C ALA A 191 -15.18 -25.62 0.86
N CYS A 192 -14.92 -25.05 2.04
CA CYS A 192 -15.06 -25.76 3.31
C CYS A 192 -16.49 -26.33 3.45
N GLY A 193 -16.61 -27.54 4.02
CA GLY A 193 -17.92 -28.19 4.22
C GLY A 193 -18.48 -28.96 3.00
N THR A 194 -17.86 -28.88 1.82
CA THR A 194 -18.33 -29.61 0.61
C THR A 194 -17.85 -31.07 0.51
N GLY A 195 -17.10 -31.57 1.50
CA GLY A 195 -16.64 -32.97 1.54
C GLY A 195 -15.35 -33.24 0.77
N LYS A 196 -14.35 -32.35 0.86
CA LYS A 196 -13.02 -32.48 0.23
C LYS A 196 -12.33 -33.80 0.60
N THR A 197 -12.38 -34.17 1.88
CA THR A 197 -11.79 -35.41 2.43
C THR A 197 -12.43 -36.69 1.87
N LEU A 198 -13.75 -36.69 1.63
CA LEU A 198 -14.43 -37.81 0.95
C LEU A 198 -14.10 -37.84 -0.55
N THR A 199 -14.07 -36.66 -1.17
CA THR A 199 -13.73 -36.52 -2.59
C THR A 199 -12.34 -37.08 -2.88
N SER A 200 -11.37 -36.86 -1.99
CA SER A 200 -10.01 -37.38 -2.15
C SER A 200 -9.92 -38.91 -2.05
N LEU A 201 -10.73 -39.54 -1.18
CA LEU A 201 -10.89 -40.99 -1.15
C LEU A 201 -11.48 -41.52 -2.47
N PHE A 202 -12.54 -40.88 -2.97
CA PHE A 202 -13.16 -41.30 -4.24
C PHE A 202 -12.21 -41.12 -5.43
N ILE A 203 -11.37 -40.09 -5.43
CA ILE A 203 -10.30 -39.91 -6.43
C ILE A 203 -9.29 -41.06 -6.35
N LYS A 204 -8.83 -41.43 -5.14
CA LYS A 204 -7.95 -42.60 -4.93
C LYS A 204 -8.56 -43.86 -5.52
N GLU A 205 -9.84 -44.12 -5.23
CA GLU A 205 -10.53 -45.31 -5.72
C GLU A 205 -10.71 -45.29 -7.24
N LYS A 206 -11.08 -44.13 -7.81
CA LYS A 206 -11.27 -43.98 -9.26
C LYS A 206 -9.96 -44.13 -10.03
N LEU A 207 -8.85 -43.64 -9.48
CA LEU A 207 -7.50 -43.80 -10.03
C LEU A 207 -6.92 -45.19 -9.79
N ARG A 208 -7.57 -46.03 -8.97
CA ARG A 208 -7.05 -47.33 -8.51
C ARG A 208 -5.63 -47.22 -7.93
N ALA A 209 -5.36 -46.13 -7.20
CA ALA A 209 -4.07 -45.90 -6.57
C ALA A 209 -3.90 -46.86 -5.40
N GLU A 210 -2.84 -47.68 -5.42
CA GLU A 210 -2.59 -48.66 -4.36
C GLU A 210 -1.72 -48.08 -3.26
N ARG A 211 -0.66 -47.33 -3.62
CA ARG A 211 0.22 -46.67 -2.64
C ARG A 211 -0.07 -45.19 -2.59
N VAL A 212 -0.65 -44.73 -1.48
CA VAL A 212 -1.09 -43.34 -1.33
C VAL A 212 -0.42 -42.69 -0.12
N LEU A 213 0.01 -41.45 -0.29
CA LEU A 213 0.42 -40.57 0.80
C LEU A 213 -0.66 -39.51 1.01
N VAL A 214 -1.09 -39.29 2.25
CA VAL A 214 -2.01 -38.23 2.64
C VAL A 214 -1.32 -37.33 3.66
N LEU A 215 -1.11 -36.07 3.31
CA LEU A 215 -0.49 -35.06 4.17
C LEU A 215 -1.54 -34.08 4.70
N VAL A 216 -1.46 -33.79 6.00
CA VAL A 216 -2.34 -32.86 6.70
C VAL A 216 -1.55 -31.97 7.69
N PRO A 217 -2.03 -30.76 8.03
CA PRO A 217 -1.35 -29.82 8.93
C PRO A 217 -1.30 -30.22 10.41
N SER A 218 -2.27 -31.02 10.90
CA SER A 218 -2.44 -31.27 12.34
C SER A 218 -2.85 -32.71 12.66
N LEU A 219 -2.56 -33.16 13.88
CA LEU A 219 -2.94 -34.49 14.37
C LEU A 219 -4.46 -34.68 14.45
N SER A 220 -5.21 -33.64 14.83
CA SER A 220 -6.67 -33.67 14.85
C SER A 220 -7.25 -33.96 13.45
N LEU A 221 -6.74 -33.28 12.43
CA LEU A 221 -7.18 -33.48 11.05
C LEU A 221 -6.70 -34.83 10.50
N LEU A 222 -5.55 -35.34 10.95
CA LEU A 222 -5.06 -36.68 10.64
C LEU A 222 -6.03 -37.75 11.16
N LYS A 223 -6.42 -37.67 12.44
CA LYS A 223 -7.41 -38.56 13.07
C LYS A 223 -8.73 -38.54 12.31
N GLN A 224 -9.24 -37.34 12.01
CA GLN A 224 -10.50 -37.15 11.28
C GLN A 224 -10.42 -37.75 9.87
N THR A 225 -9.35 -37.47 9.13
CA THR A 225 -9.15 -37.96 7.76
C THR A 225 -9.08 -39.47 7.71
N MET A 226 -8.29 -40.08 8.60
CA MET A 226 -8.20 -41.53 8.74
C MET A 226 -9.57 -42.14 9.01
N ARG A 227 -10.32 -41.61 9.99
CA ARG A 227 -11.63 -42.14 10.35
C ARG A 227 -12.61 -42.07 9.18
N VAL A 228 -12.71 -40.92 8.51
CA VAL A 228 -13.58 -40.72 7.34
C VAL A 228 -13.22 -41.72 6.23
N TRP A 229 -11.92 -41.91 5.96
CA TRP A 229 -11.45 -42.84 4.96
C TRP A 229 -11.74 -44.29 5.31
N MET A 230 -11.49 -44.69 6.55
CA MET A 230 -11.73 -46.06 7.00
C MET A 230 -13.22 -46.40 7.00
N VAL A 231 -14.11 -45.47 7.38
CA VAL A 231 -15.56 -45.71 7.37
C VAL A 231 -16.13 -45.79 5.94
N ASN A 232 -15.59 -45.01 5.00
CA ASN A 232 -16.19 -44.84 3.66
C ASN A 232 -15.46 -45.58 2.53
N ARG A 233 -14.43 -46.39 2.85
CA ARG A 233 -13.72 -47.19 1.85
C ARG A 233 -14.64 -48.24 1.22
N ARG A 234 -14.48 -48.46 -0.09
CA ARG A 234 -15.11 -49.58 -0.81
C ARG A 234 -14.18 -50.77 -0.95
N ASN A 235 -12.87 -50.51 -0.95
CA ASN A 235 -11.83 -51.52 -1.03
C ASN A 235 -10.91 -51.38 0.19
N ASP A 236 -10.52 -52.51 0.76
CA ASP A 236 -9.63 -52.52 1.93
C ASP A 236 -8.21 -52.04 1.58
N PHE A 237 -7.58 -51.40 2.56
CA PHE A 237 -6.19 -50.98 2.51
C PHE A 237 -5.62 -50.90 3.93
N ASP A 238 -4.32 -51.20 4.06
CA ASP A 238 -3.63 -51.02 5.34
C ASP A 238 -3.21 -49.55 5.48
N ILE A 239 -3.12 -49.08 6.73
CA ILE A 239 -2.76 -47.70 7.05
C ILE A 239 -1.51 -47.62 7.94
N LEU A 240 -0.70 -46.59 7.71
CA LEU A 240 0.42 -46.23 8.58
C LEU A 240 0.36 -44.74 8.93
N PRO A 241 0.06 -44.38 10.19
CA PRO A 241 0.21 -43.02 10.69
C PRO A 241 1.69 -42.67 10.92
N VAL A 242 2.17 -41.58 10.32
CA VAL A 242 3.54 -41.07 10.45
C VAL A 242 3.53 -39.66 11.04
N CYS A 243 3.77 -39.57 12.35
CA CYS A 243 3.70 -38.33 13.10
C CYS A 243 4.38 -38.43 14.48
N SER A 244 4.79 -37.30 15.08
CA SER A 244 5.26 -37.22 16.47
C SER A 244 4.82 -35.95 17.19
N ASP A 245 4.75 -36.02 18.53
CA ASP A 245 4.45 -34.88 19.41
C ASP A 245 5.51 -33.76 19.29
N ALA A 246 6.79 -34.13 19.18
CA ALA A 246 7.91 -33.19 19.14
C ALA A 246 8.01 -32.37 17.84
N THR A 247 7.47 -32.88 16.73
CA THR A 247 7.53 -32.19 15.42
C THR A 247 6.35 -31.24 15.20
N VAL A 248 5.20 -31.52 15.84
CA VAL A 248 3.98 -30.71 15.71
C VAL A 248 3.97 -29.52 16.68
N SER A 249 4.68 -29.60 17.81
CA SER A 249 4.79 -28.52 18.83
C SER A 249 5.80 -27.41 18.52
N ARG A 250 6.42 -27.37 17.32
CA ARG A 250 7.40 -26.32 16.96
C ARG A 250 6.79 -24.95 16.69
N ASP A 251 5.50 -24.90 16.42
CA ASP A 251 4.74 -23.64 16.41
C ASP A 251 4.30 -23.33 17.85
N GLU A 252 4.83 -22.24 18.45
CA GLU A 252 4.43 -21.76 19.80
C GLU A 252 2.91 -21.53 19.95
N ASP A 253 2.19 -21.48 18.82
CA ASP A 253 0.75 -21.25 18.73
C ASP A 253 -0.06 -22.49 18.24
N ALA A 254 0.53 -23.69 18.11
CA ALA A 254 -0.17 -24.91 17.68
C ALA A 254 -0.99 -25.57 18.80
N ILE A 255 -2.06 -26.29 18.44
CA ILE A 255 -2.87 -27.07 19.39
C ILE A 255 -1.99 -28.20 19.95
N VAL A 256 -1.91 -28.32 21.28
CA VAL A 256 -1.30 -29.50 21.91
C VAL A 256 -2.26 -30.67 21.67
N ALA A 257 -1.94 -31.49 20.69
CA ALA A 257 -2.54 -32.78 20.44
C ALA A 257 -1.43 -33.81 20.60
N HIS A 258 -1.72 -34.91 21.29
CA HIS A 258 -0.73 -35.97 21.49
C HIS A 258 -1.00 -37.10 20.50
N THR A 259 0.05 -37.73 20.01
CA THR A 259 -0.04 -38.92 19.17
C THR A 259 -0.73 -40.07 19.89
N SER A 260 -0.70 -40.09 21.22
CA SER A 260 -1.50 -41.01 22.05
C SER A 260 -3.00 -40.88 21.80
N ASP A 261 -3.50 -39.71 21.40
CA ASP A 261 -4.91 -39.47 21.11
C ASP A 261 -5.37 -40.09 19.77
N LEU A 262 -4.48 -40.63 18.93
CA LEU A 262 -4.86 -41.24 17.65
C LEU A 262 -5.52 -42.62 17.79
N GLY A 263 -5.36 -43.26 18.96
CA GLY A 263 -5.90 -44.61 19.22
C GLY A 263 -5.22 -45.73 18.42
N VAL A 264 -4.19 -45.44 17.63
CA VAL A 264 -3.45 -46.40 16.83
C VAL A 264 -1.95 -46.15 16.94
N PRO A 265 -1.10 -47.17 16.72
CA PRO A 265 0.35 -47.01 16.72
C PRO A 265 0.80 -46.04 15.62
N VAL A 266 1.72 -45.15 15.99
CA VAL A 266 2.38 -44.19 15.11
C VAL A 266 3.84 -44.55 14.96
N THR A 267 4.49 -44.06 13.91
CA THR A 267 5.95 -44.15 13.76
C THR A 267 6.52 -42.84 13.21
N THR A 268 7.79 -42.56 13.50
CA THR A 268 8.60 -41.57 12.79
C THR A 268 9.85 -42.17 12.20
N HIS A 269 10.05 -43.49 12.32
CA HIS A 269 11.25 -44.16 11.86
C HIS A 269 11.17 -44.45 10.35
N PRO A 270 12.12 -43.93 9.54
CA PRO A 270 12.15 -44.17 8.10
C PRO A 270 12.12 -45.65 7.68
N GLU A 271 12.71 -46.53 8.49
CA GLU A 271 12.74 -47.97 8.22
C GLU A 271 11.38 -48.64 8.32
N ASP A 272 10.52 -48.22 9.25
CA ASP A 272 9.16 -48.75 9.39
C ASP A 272 8.29 -48.31 8.21
N ILE A 273 8.45 -47.06 7.77
CA ILE A 273 7.80 -46.51 6.58
C ILE A 273 8.23 -47.32 5.35
N ALA A 274 9.54 -47.56 5.20
CA ALA A 274 10.09 -48.35 4.11
C ALA A 274 9.57 -49.80 4.12
N ARG A 275 9.53 -50.45 5.29
CA ARG A 275 9.00 -51.80 5.47
C ARG A 275 7.53 -51.87 5.05
N PHE A 276 6.72 -50.90 5.49
CA PHE A 276 5.30 -50.81 5.16
C PHE A 276 5.06 -50.66 3.65
N LEU A 277 5.80 -49.78 2.97
CA LEU A 277 5.64 -49.52 1.54
C LEU A 277 6.10 -50.66 0.62
N ARG A 278 7.00 -51.53 1.11
CA ARG A 278 7.47 -52.73 0.39
C ARG A 278 6.45 -53.87 0.39
N ARG A 279 5.47 -53.87 1.30
CA ARG A 279 4.44 -54.91 1.38
C ARG A 279 3.55 -54.90 0.12
N ARG A 280 2.98 -56.07 -0.20
CA ARG A 280 2.00 -56.22 -1.29
C ARG A 280 0.61 -55.75 -0.87
N GLY A 281 -0.16 -55.27 -1.85
CA GLY A 281 -1.54 -54.79 -1.66
C GLY A 281 -1.66 -53.28 -1.42
N PRO A 282 -2.88 -52.75 -1.31
CA PRO A 282 -3.13 -51.32 -1.10
C PRO A 282 -2.63 -50.81 0.25
N ARG A 283 -1.91 -49.68 0.26
CA ARG A 283 -1.24 -49.07 1.41
C ARG A 283 -1.46 -47.56 1.42
N VAL A 284 -1.85 -47.03 2.56
CA VAL A 284 -2.04 -45.58 2.75
C VAL A 284 -1.18 -45.09 3.92
N VAL A 285 -0.29 -44.15 3.65
CA VAL A 285 0.48 -43.44 4.68
C VAL A 285 -0.26 -42.15 4.98
N PHE A 286 -0.70 -41.97 6.23
CA PHE A 286 -1.25 -40.70 6.73
C PHE A 286 -0.16 -40.01 7.52
N ALA A 287 0.25 -38.81 7.13
CA ALA A 287 1.34 -38.12 7.81
C ALA A 287 1.01 -36.63 8.03
N THR A 288 1.60 -36.06 9.07
CA THR A 288 1.61 -34.60 9.20
C THR A 288 2.68 -34.00 8.28
N TYR A 289 2.50 -32.76 7.83
CA TYR A 289 3.52 -32.08 7.02
C TYR A 289 4.89 -32.03 7.72
N GLN A 290 4.90 -31.81 9.03
CA GLN A 290 6.10 -31.77 9.87
C GLN A 290 6.84 -33.12 9.91
N SER A 291 6.13 -34.22 9.62
CA SER A 291 6.71 -35.57 9.53
C SER A 291 6.98 -36.02 8.09
N SER A 292 6.67 -35.18 7.09
CA SER A 292 7.00 -35.48 5.69
C SER A 292 8.51 -35.65 5.41
N PRO A 293 9.46 -35.00 6.13
CA PRO A 293 10.88 -35.31 6.01
C PRO A 293 11.23 -36.76 6.38
N GLN A 294 10.50 -37.39 7.29
CA GLN A 294 10.71 -38.81 7.63
C GLN A 294 10.25 -39.74 6.51
N VAL A 295 9.17 -39.37 5.82
CA VAL A 295 8.71 -40.06 4.60
C VAL A 295 9.75 -39.90 3.48
N ALA A 296 10.34 -38.71 3.32
CA ALA A 296 11.44 -38.49 2.37
C ALA A 296 12.69 -39.32 2.73
N ALA A 297 13.08 -39.33 4.01
CA ALA A 297 14.22 -40.11 4.51
C ALA A 297 14.04 -41.62 4.27
N ALA A 298 12.81 -42.13 4.27
CA ALA A 298 12.55 -43.53 3.94
C ALA A 298 13.09 -43.88 2.53
N PHE A 299 12.94 -42.98 1.55
CA PHE A 299 13.43 -43.20 0.18
C PHE A 299 14.97 -43.21 0.05
N ALA A 300 15.71 -42.75 1.06
CA ALA A 300 17.17 -42.79 1.07
C ALA A 300 17.72 -44.21 1.36
N GLY A 301 16.99 -45.02 2.14
CA GLY A 301 17.44 -46.32 2.66
C GLY A 301 17.27 -47.54 1.73
N GLY A 302 16.97 -47.36 0.43
CA GLY A 302 16.93 -48.46 -0.56
C GLY A 302 15.83 -48.36 -1.62
N ARG A 303 15.61 -49.45 -2.39
CA ARG A 303 14.53 -49.54 -3.40
C ARG A 303 13.16 -49.66 -2.72
N ILE A 304 12.46 -48.53 -2.63
CA ILE A 304 11.06 -48.45 -2.17
C ILE A 304 10.19 -48.04 -3.36
N PRO A 305 9.02 -48.66 -3.58
CA PRO A 305 8.10 -48.24 -4.62
C PRO A 305 7.68 -46.77 -4.43
N ALA A 306 7.56 -46.03 -5.54
CA ALA A 306 6.97 -44.69 -5.51
C ALA A 306 5.48 -44.75 -5.12
N PHE A 307 4.96 -43.67 -4.54
CA PHE A 307 3.52 -43.50 -4.37
C PHE A 307 2.83 -43.37 -5.73
N ASP A 308 1.65 -43.97 -5.88
CA ASP A 308 0.80 -43.77 -7.06
C ASP A 308 0.10 -42.40 -7.03
N LEU A 309 -0.17 -41.90 -5.82
CA LEU A 309 -0.82 -40.62 -5.55
C LEU A 309 -0.35 -40.05 -4.21
N ALA A 310 0.11 -38.80 -4.21
CA ALA A 310 0.27 -38.01 -3.00
C ALA A 310 -0.83 -36.95 -2.94
N LEU A 311 -1.54 -36.89 -1.82
CA LEU A 311 -2.60 -35.95 -1.52
C LEU A 311 -2.08 -34.97 -0.45
N ALA A 312 -2.00 -33.70 -0.79
CA ALA A 312 -1.63 -32.63 0.12
C ALA A 312 -2.89 -31.85 0.50
N ASP A 313 -3.45 -32.09 1.67
CA ASP A 313 -4.62 -31.35 2.17
C ASP A 313 -4.20 -30.05 2.86
N GLU A 314 -5.06 -29.03 2.84
CA GLU A 314 -4.71 -27.67 3.23
C GLU A 314 -3.41 -27.15 2.59
N ALA A 315 -3.22 -27.45 1.29
CA ALA A 315 -2.00 -27.19 0.52
C ALA A 315 -1.57 -25.72 0.47
N HIS A 316 -2.42 -24.79 0.89
CA HIS A 316 -2.06 -23.39 1.08
C HIS A 316 -0.96 -23.18 2.13
N ARG A 317 -0.75 -24.17 3.03
CA ARG A 317 0.36 -24.20 3.99
C ARG A 317 1.70 -24.54 3.32
N CYS A 318 1.69 -25.19 2.16
CA CYS A 318 2.90 -25.46 1.37
C CYS A 318 3.41 -24.21 0.63
N ALA A 319 2.60 -23.15 0.52
CA ALA A 319 2.98 -21.89 -0.09
C ALA A 319 3.71 -20.99 0.92
N GLY A 320 4.88 -20.48 0.57
CA GLY A 320 5.79 -19.79 1.48
C GLY A 320 7.25 -20.18 1.23
N PRO A 321 8.15 -20.00 2.21
CA PRO A 321 9.55 -20.42 2.09
C PRO A 321 9.67 -21.93 1.83
N VAL A 322 10.42 -22.31 0.78
CA VAL A 322 10.60 -23.71 0.32
C VAL A 322 11.45 -24.55 1.29
N LEU A 323 12.15 -23.91 2.23
CA LEU A 323 12.94 -24.59 3.27
C LEU A 323 12.13 -25.09 4.48
N SER A 324 10.79 -24.98 4.44
CA SER A 324 9.92 -25.45 5.53
C SER A 324 9.55 -26.93 5.37
N ASP A 325 9.30 -27.64 6.48
CA ASP A 325 8.86 -29.05 6.46
C ASP A 325 7.61 -29.24 5.56
N PHE A 326 6.75 -28.22 5.45
CA PHE A 326 5.56 -28.17 4.60
C PHE A 326 5.85 -28.19 3.10
N ALA A 327 7.07 -27.84 2.68
CA ALA A 327 7.47 -27.81 1.27
C ALA A 327 8.09 -29.14 0.80
N THR A 328 8.38 -30.10 1.69
CA THR A 328 9.00 -31.39 1.32
C THR A 328 8.24 -32.15 0.23
N VAL A 329 6.90 -32.05 0.22
CA VAL A 329 6.05 -32.69 -0.80
C VAL A 329 6.17 -32.08 -2.19
N LEU A 330 6.62 -30.82 -2.27
CA LEU A 330 6.80 -30.10 -3.53
C LEU A 330 7.97 -30.69 -4.32
N ASP A 331 9.01 -31.18 -3.64
CA ASP A 331 10.20 -31.76 -4.26
C ASP A 331 10.01 -33.24 -4.63
N ALA A 332 10.04 -33.52 -5.93
CA ALA A 332 9.89 -34.88 -6.44
C ALA A 332 11.12 -35.78 -6.19
N SER A 333 12.29 -35.20 -5.91
CA SER A 333 13.51 -35.91 -5.54
C SER A 333 13.44 -36.46 -4.11
N HIS A 334 12.76 -35.73 -3.20
CA HIS A 334 12.56 -36.13 -1.81
C HIS A 334 11.43 -37.16 -1.64
N ILE A 335 10.23 -36.87 -2.15
CA ILE A 335 9.09 -37.79 -2.06
C ILE A 335 8.70 -38.25 -3.46
N LYS A 336 9.03 -39.51 -3.79
CA LYS A 336 8.73 -40.11 -5.10
C LYS A 336 7.25 -40.44 -5.20
N ALA A 337 6.49 -39.66 -5.96
CA ALA A 337 5.09 -39.88 -6.28
C ALA A 337 4.82 -39.67 -7.78
N ARG A 338 4.00 -40.56 -8.37
CA ARG A 338 3.58 -40.48 -9.79
C ARG A 338 2.58 -39.36 -10.06
N ARG A 339 1.77 -39.00 -9.06
CA ARG A 339 0.76 -37.95 -9.13
C ARG A 339 0.73 -37.18 -7.82
N ARG A 340 0.57 -35.86 -7.87
CA ARG A 340 0.41 -35.00 -6.69
C ARG A 340 -0.85 -34.16 -6.85
N LEU A 341 -1.77 -34.28 -5.89
CA LEU A 341 -2.97 -33.45 -5.83
C LEU A 341 -2.88 -32.51 -4.63
N PHE A 342 -2.88 -31.21 -4.89
CA PHE A 342 -2.87 -30.17 -3.87
C PHE A 342 -4.30 -29.69 -3.63
N MET A 343 -4.82 -29.94 -2.44
CA MET A 343 -6.21 -29.69 -2.10
C MET A 343 -6.30 -28.55 -1.09
N THR A 344 -7.17 -27.58 -1.34
CA THR A 344 -7.38 -26.46 -0.40
C THR A 344 -8.75 -25.82 -0.60
N ALA A 345 -9.23 -25.07 0.38
CA ALA A 345 -10.34 -24.12 0.17
C ALA A 345 -9.83 -22.71 -0.13
N THR A 346 -8.63 -22.39 0.35
CA THR A 346 -8.09 -21.04 0.41
C THR A 346 -6.70 -21.01 -0.25
N PRO A 347 -6.61 -21.02 -1.60
CA PRO A 347 -5.32 -20.98 -2.27
C PRO A 347 -4.57 -19.68 -1.93
N ARG A 348 -3.25 -19.76 -1.78
CA ARG A 348 -2.42 -18.63 -1.36
C ARG A 348 -1.48 -18.19 -2.48
N TYR A 349 -1.63 -16.93 -2.88
CA TYR A 349 -0.87 -16.32 -3.98
C TYR A 349 0.00 -15.17 -3.48
N PHE A 350 1.25 -15.09 -3.96
CA PHE A 350 2.19 -14.04 -3.61
C PHE A 350 2.46 -13.11 -4.78
N THR A 351 2.45 -11.80 -4.51
CA THR A 351 2.72 -10.81 -5.56
C THR A 351 4.19 -10.85 -6.01
N GLY A 352 4.46 -10.48 -7.27
CA GLY A 352 5.82 -10.45 -7.83
C GLY A 352 6.82 -9.58 -7.06
N ARG A 353 6.39 -8.63 -6.22
CA ARG A 353 7.28 -7.90 -5.31
C ARG A 353 7.84 -8.77 -4.19
N VAL A 354 7.01 -9.66 -3.62
CA VAL A 354 7.42 -10.57 -2.54
C VAL A 354 8.35 -11.64 -3.12
N LEU A 355 8.00 -12.20 -4.29
CA LEU A 355 8.84 -13.17 -4.99
C LEU A 355 10.19 -12.57 -5.40
N LYS A 356 10.20 -11.32 -5.91
CA LYS A 356 11.44 -10.62 -6.28
C LYS A 356 12.30 -10.28 -5.06
N ALA A 357 11.69 -9.83 -3.96
CA ALA A 357 12.41 -9.59 -2.71
C ALA A 357 12.99 -10.88 -2.11
N ALA A 358 12.30 -12.01 -2.28
CA ALA A 358 12.79 -13.32 -1.87
C ALA A 358 13.97 -13.79 -2.75
N GLN A 359 13.88 -13.63 -4.07
CA GLN A 359 14.98 -13.88 -5.01
C GLN A 359 16.21 -13.00 -4.72
N GLU A 360 16.01 -11.71 -4.46
CA GLU A 360 17.08 -10.77 -4.08
C GLU A 360 17.71 -11.10 -2.72
N ALA A 361 16.97 -11.82 -1.86
CA ALA A 361 17.44 -12.30 -0.56
C ALA A 361 17.93 -13.77 -0.59
N GLU A 362 18.04 -14.38 -1.78
CA GLU A 362 18.41 -15.80 -1.98
C GLU A 362 17.49 -16.82 -1.26
N TYR A 363 16.23 -16.44 -0.98
CA TYR A 363 15.20 -17.34 -0.44
C TYR A 363 14.24 -17.79 -1.54
N GLU A 364 14.13 -19.09 -1.75
CA GLU A 364 13.12 -19.65 -2.66
C GLU A 364 11.74 -19.66 -1.98
N TYR A 365 10.72 -19.19 -2.70
CA TYR A 365 9.39 -18.92 -2.15
C TYR A 365 8.33 -19.45 -3.11
N ALA A 366 7.52 -20.41 -2.64
CA ALA A 366 6.48 -21.07 -3.42
C ALA A 366 5.14 -20.34 -3.33
N SER A 367 4.46 -20.21 -4.47
CA SER A 367 3.13 -19.60 -4.60
C SER A 367 2.20 -20.54 -5.36
N MET A 368 0.91 -20.65 -4.99
CA MET A 368 0.02 -21.64 -5.59
C MET A 368 -0.40 -21.32 -7.04
N ASP A 369 -0.10 -20.14 -7.55
CA ASP A 369 -0.26 -19.78 -8.96
C ASP A 369 0.94 -20.21 -9.83
N ASP A 370 2.00 -20.76 -9.21
CA ASP A 370 3.09 -21.39 -9.94
C ASP A 370 2.71 -22.84 -10.35
N GLU A 371 2.32 -23.00 -11.61
CA GLU A 371 1.97 -24.30 -12.18
C GLU A 371 3.15 -25.27 -12.23
N ALA A 372 4.41 -24.81 -12.21
CA ALA A 372 5.56 -25.72 -12.17
C ALA A 372 5.64 -26.45 -10.82
N THR A 373 5.32 -25.75 -9.74
CA THR A 373 5.38 -26.29 -8.37
C THR A 373 4.10 -27.03 -7.98
N PHE A 374 2.92 -26.44 -8.24
CA PHE A 374 1.62 -26.95 -7.78
C PHE A 374 0.78 -27.60 -8.89
N GLY A 375 1.16 -27.46 -10.16
CA GLY A 375 0.33 -27.86 -11.29
C GLY A 375 -0.85 -26.92 -11.55
N PRO A 376 -1.57 -27.07 -12.67
CA PRO A 376 -2.75 -26.28 -12.98
C PRO A 376 -3.91 -26.63 -12.04
N VAL A 377 -4.90 -25.73 -11.95
CA VAL A 377 -6.14 -25.99 -11.24
C VAL A 377 -7.00 -26.96 -12.06
N PHE A 378 -7.15 -28.20 -11.58
CA PHE A 378 -8.00 -29.20 -12.24
C PHE A 378 -9.47 -28.95 -11.99
N HIS A 379 -9.84 -28.52 -10.78
CA HIS A 379 -11.23 -28.25 -10.42
C HIS A 379 -11.32 -27.14 -9.37
N LYS A 380 -12.33 -26.28 -9.51
CA LYS A 380 -12.64 -25.18 -8.59
C LYS A 380 -14.12 -25.15 -8.25
N LEU A 381 -14.44 -25.31 -6.97
CA LEU A 381 -15.75 -25.06 -6.38
C LEU A 381 -15.58 -24.04 -5.25
N GLY A 382 -15.77 -22.75 -5.58
CA GLY A 382 -15.65 -21.65 -4.62
C GLY A 382 -16.80 -21.58 -3.61
N PHE A 383 -16.69 -20.65 -2.65
CA PHE A 383 -17.66 -20.47 -1.57
C PHE A 383 -19.02 -19.98 -2.11
N GLY A 384 -19.01 -18.92 -2.93
CA GLY A 384 -20.21 -18.39 -3.59
C GLY A 384 -20.91 -19.43 -4.45
N ALA A 385 -20.18 -20.11 -5.34
CA ALA A 385 -20.73 -21.18 -6.19
C ALA A 385 -21.33 -22.35 -5.37
N ALA A 386 -20.78 -22.66 -4.20
CA ALA A 386 -21.34 -23.68 -3.32
C ALA A 386 -22.63 -23.20 -2.64
N ILE A 387 -22.76 -21.91 -2.29
CA ILE A 387 -23.98 -21.32 -1.74
C ILE A 387 -25.07 -21.25 -2.83
N GLU A 388 -24.75 -20.76 -4.03
CA GLU A 388 -25.68 -20.66 -5.17
C GLU A 388 -26.28 -22.01 -5.55
N ARG A 389 -25.48 -23.08 -5.51
CA ARG A 389 -25.93 -24.45 -5.77
C ARG A 389 -26.66 -25.09 -4.58
N GLY A 390 -26.86 -24.34 -3.50
CA GLY A 390 -27.42 -24.85 -2.26
C GLY A 390 -26.63 -26.04 -1.73
N LEU A 391 -25.29 -26.01 -1.74
CA LEU A 391 -24.41 -26.99 -1.09
C LEU A 391 -23.99 -26.51 0.30
N LEU A 392 -23.96 -25.20 0.50
CA LEU A 392 -23.73 -24.54 1.77
C LEU A 392 -24.92 -23.63 2.09
N THR A 393 -25.08 -23.28 3.36
CA THR A 393 -26.03 -22.26 3.80
C THR A 393 -25.47 -20.87 3.46
N ASP A 394 -26.33 -19.92 3.09
CA ASP A 394 -25.87 -18.54 2.88
C ASP A 394 -25.44 -17.88 4.20
N TYR A 395 -24.80 -16.73 4.13
CA TYR A 395 -24.28 -16.03 5.30
C TYR A 395 -24.59 -14.54 5.29
N GLN A 396 -24.54 -13.97 6.49
CA GLN A 396 -24.62 -12.53 6.70
C GLN A 396 -23.51 -12.07 7.66
N VAL A 397 -22.97 -10.88 7.41
CA VAL A 397 -21.99 -10.21 8.26
C VAL A 397 -22.70 -9.13 9.05
N SER A 398 -22.73 -9.27 10.37
CA SER A 398 -23.32 -8.30 11.29
C SER A 398 -22.22 -7.51 12.00
N ILE A 399 -22.04 -6.26 11.60
CA ILE A 399 -21.16 -5.30 12.29
C ILE A 399 -21.99 -4.64 13.40
N VAL A 400 -21.74 -4.99 14.66
CA VAL A 400 -22.52 -4.50 15.79
C VAL A 400 -21.77 -3.37 16.47
N GLY A 401 -22.28 -2.15 16.32
CA GLY A 401 -21.73 -0.99 17.02
C GLY A 401 -22.19 -0.95 18.46
N VAL A 402 -21.25 -0.75 19.38
CA VAL A 402 -21.56 -0.41 20.77
C VAL A 402 -21.16 1.04 20.99
N ASP A 403 -22.16 1.91 21.15
CA ASP A 403 -22.00 3.37 21.13
C ASP A 403 -22.54 4.06 22.40
N ASP A 404 -22.74 3.34 23.50
CA ASP A 404 -23.55 3.91 24.58
C ASP A 404 -22.73 4.69 25.62
N ALA A 405 -23.14 5.93 25.86
CA ALA A 405 -22.74 6.69 27.04
C ALA A 405 -23.16 5.95 28.32
N THR A 406 -24.23 5.17 28.26
CA THR A 406 -24.73 4.30 29.32
C THR A 406 -23.76 3.16 29.65
N TYR A 407 -23.05 2.55 28.69
CA TYR A 407 -22.02 1.53 29.00
C TYR A 407 -20.74 2.15 29.57
N ARG A 408 -20.43 3.39 29.19
CA ARG A 408 -19.35 4.19 29.81
C ARG A 408 -19.69 4.52 31.26
N ASP A 409 -20.92 4.99 31.48
CA ASP A 409 -21.50 5.27 32.80
C ASP A 409 -21.69 3.98 33.61
N TRP A 410 -21.89 2.81 33.01
CA TRP A 410 -21.96 1.51 33.71
C TRP A 410 -20.59 0.90 34.01
N ALA A 411 -19.59 1.15 33.15
CA ALA A 411 -18.18 0.89 33.49
C ALA A 411 -17.68 1.81 34.62
N GLU A 412 -18.26 3.01 34.75
CA GLU A 412 -17.96 3.98 35.81
C GLU A 412 -18.80 3.78 37.09
N LYS A 413 -20.08 3.39 36.99
CA LYS A 413 -21.02 3.19 38.12
C LYS A 413 -21.07 1.77 38.69
N GLY A 414 -20.72 0.77 37.88
CA GLY A 414 -20.50 -0.61 38.34
C GLY A 414 -19.01 -0.76 38.65
N ALA A 415 -18.64 -0.50 39.91
CA ALA A 415 -17.29 -0.71 40.43
C ALA A 415 -16.61 -1.91 39.77
N LEU A 416 -15.42 -1.68 39.19
CA LEU A 416 -14.35 -2.67 39.00
C LEU A 416 -14.60 -3.91 39.87
N VAL A 417 -15.26 -4.94 39.32
CA VAL A 417 -15.52 -6.15 40.09
C VAL A 417 -14.16 -6.80 40.30
N ARG A 418 -13.59 -6.56 41.48
CA ARG A 418 -12.65 -7.48 42.10
C ARG A 418 -13.43 -8.77 42.35
N ILE A 419 -13.48 -9.65 41.37
CA ILE A 419 -13.65 -11.08 41.62
C ILE A 419 -12.27 -11.53 42.11
N GLU A 420 -12.15 -11.78 43.41
CA GLU A 420 -11.01 -12.49 44.02
C GLU A 420 -9.61 -12.09 43.47
N GLY A 421 -9.29 -10.80 43.47
CA GLY A 421 -7.90 -10.35 43.35
C GLY A 421 -7.27 -10.24 41.95
N ASN A 422 -8.01 -10.27 40.83
CA ASN A 422 -7.46 -9.93 39.51
C ASN A 422 -8.23 -8.84 38.71
N LYS A 423 -7.47 -8.06 37.92
CA LYS A 423 -7.76 -6.72 37.35
C LYS A 423 -8.85 -6.62 36.26
N VAL A 424 -9.52 -5.46 36.29
CA VAL A 424 -10.00 -4.53 35.22
C VAL A 424 -10.15 -5.12 33.81
N THR A 425 -11.38 -5.26 33.34
CA THR A 425 -11.72 -5.42 31.92
C THR A 425 -11.51 -4.11 31.14
N ASP A 426 -10.90 -4.17 29.97
CA ASP A 426 -10.85 -3.01 29.07
C ASP A 426 -12.23 -2.77 28.41
N ALA A 427 -12.52 -1.51 28.07
CA ALA A 427 -13.78 -1.13 27.44
C ALA A 427 -14.06 -1.88 26.12
N ALA A 428 -13.02 -2.33 25.43
CA ALA A 428 -13.13 -3.11 24.20
C ALA A 428 -13.69 -4.52 24.46
N THR A 429 -13.31 -5.17 25.56
CA THR A 429 -13.79 -6.50 25.95
C THR A 429 -15.27 -6.42 26.33
N LEU A 430 -15.66 -5.42 27.12
CA LEU A 430 -17.06 -5.16 27.48
C LEU A 430 -17.92 -4.88 26.22
N ALA A 431 -17.41 -4.04 25.31
CA ALA A 431 -18.06 -3.79 24.02
C ALA A 431 -18.20 -5.06 23.18
N GLY A 432 -17.18 -5.92 23.16
CA GLY A 432 -17.23 -7.23 22.50
C GLY A 432 -18.36 -8.12 23.04
N GLN A 433 -18.52 -8.15 24.37
CA GLN A 433 -19.55 -8.94 25.06
C GLN A 433 -20.96 -8.41 24.77
N ILE A 434 -21.17 -7.10 24.90
CA ILE A 434 -22.46 -6.46 24.62
C ILE A 434 -22.82 -6.63 23.14
N GLY A 435 -21.87 -6.39 22.24
CA GLY A 435 -22.09 -6.50 20.80
C GLY A 435 -22.45 -7.94 20.41
N LEU A 436 -21.78 -8.94 21.00
CA LEU A 436 -22.11 -10.34 20.80
C LEU A 436 -23.49 -10.69 21.37
N ALA A 437 -23.79 -10.33 22.61
CA ALA A 437 -25.09 -10.61 23.23
C ALA A 437 -26.25 -9.94 22.45
N THR A 438 -26.03 -8.72 21.95
CA THR A 438 -26.99 -8.02 21.10
C THR A 438 -27.23 -8.77 19.79
N ALA A 439 -26.17 -9.28 19.16
CA ALA A 439 -26.28 -10.12 17.96
C ALA A 439 -27.02 -11.44 18.24
N MET A 440 -26.67 -12.13 19.34
CA MET A 440 -27.32 -13.37 19.75
C MET A 440 -28.82 -13.19 19.92
N ARG A 441 -29.26 -12.10 20.56
CA ARG A 441 -30.69 -11.75 20.64
C ARG A 441 -31.28 -11.43 19.27
N LYS A 442 -30.66 -10.50 18.53
CA LYS A 442 -31.24 -9.94 17.29
C LYS A 442 -31.41 -11.01 16.21
N TYR A 443 -30.43 -11.90 16.07
CA TYR A 443 -30.40 -12.93 15.05
C TYR A 443 -30.77 -14.32 15.57
N GLY A 444 -31.13 -14.44 16.86
CA GLY A 444 -31.51 -15.70 17.48
C GLY A 444 -30.39 -16.73 17.51
N LEU A 445 -29.13 -16.30 17.67
CA LEU A 445 -27.98 -17.20 17.66
C LEU A 445 -27.95 -18.01 18.96
N ARG A 446 -28.01 -19.32 18.83
CA ARG A 446 -28.00 -20.27 19.95
C ARG A 446 -26.71 -21.03 20.08
N ARG A 447 -25.93 -21.19 19.01
CA ARG A 447 -24.71 -22.02 19.01
C ARG A 447 -23.59 -21.21 18.37
N THR A 448 -22.89 -20.45 19.20
CA THR A 448 -21.87 -19.50 18.73
C THR A 448 -20.46 -19.89 19.16
N ILE A 449 -19.51 -19.74 18.25
CA ILE A 449 -18.07 -19.78 18.57
C ILE A 449 -17.49 -18.37 18.45
N SER A 450 -16.69 -17.95 19.43
CA SER A 450 -15.95 -16.68 19.33
C SER A 450 -14.43 -16.90 19.25
N PHE A 451 -13.78 -16.08 18.43
CA PHE A 451 -12.35 -16.14 18.14
C PHE A 451 -11.60 -14.98 18.81
N HIS A 452 -10.56 -15.34 19.57
CA HIS A 452 -9.76 -14.41 20.36
C HIS A 452 -8.27 -14.48 20.04
N SER A 453 -7.53 -13.40 20.29
CA SER A 453 -6.08 -13.34 20.01
C SER A 453 -5.21 -14.11 21.01
N ARG A 454 -5.74 -14.37 22.22
CA ARG A 454 -5.01 -14.96 23.37
C ARG A 454 -5.95 -15.85 24.20
N VAL A 455 -5.43 -16.96 24.72
CA VAL A 455 -6.16 -17.90 25.58
C VAL A 455 -6.74 -17.22 26.83
N LYS A 456 -5.95 -16.34 27.47
CA LYS A 456 -6.39 -15.58 28.65
C LYS A 456 -7.66 -14.78 28.36
N ARG A 457 -7.72 -14.07 27.22
CA ARG A 457 -8.89 -13.28 26.82
C ARG A 457 -10.10 -14.16 26.53
N ALA A 458 -9.90 -15.27 25.81
CA ALA A 458 -10.99 -16.22 25.55
C ALA A 458 -11.61 -16.74 26.86
N ARG A 459 -10.76 -17.14 27.82
CA ARG A 459 -11.19 -17.62 29.15
C ARG A 459 -11.96 -16.54 29.91
N GLU A 460 -11.39 -15.34 30.03
CA GLU A 460 -12.02 -14.21 30.73
C GLU A 460 -13.36 -13.83 30.09
N PHE A 461 -13.43 -13.82 28.75
CA PHE A 461 -14.64 -13.50 28.01
C PHE A 461 -15.76 -14.51 28.25
N ALA A 462 -15.44 -15.81 28.26
CA ALA A 462 -16.42 -16.86 28.56
C ALA A 462 -16.93 -16.76 30.01
N ALA A 463 -16.04 -16.49 30.96
CA ALA A 463 -16.38 -16.41 32.38
C ALA A 463 -17.29 -15.22 32.71
N THR A 464 -17.05 -14.07 32.06
CA THR A 464 -17.72 -12.80 32.42
C THR A 464 -18.94 -12.49 31.55
N LEU A 465 -19.15 -13.14 30.40
CA LEU A 465 -20.31 -12.88 29.54
C LEU A 465 -21.67 -13.09 30.26
N PRO A 466 -21.91 -14.18 31.02
CA PRO A 466 -23.18 -14.37 31.72
C PRO A 466 -23.51 -13.23 32.68
N GLU A 467 -22.51 -12.72 33.41
CA GLU A 467 -22.67 -11.57 34.30
C GLU A 467 -23.05 -10.31 33.50
N VAL A 468 -22.35 -10.03 32.40
CA VAL A 468 -22.67 -8.90 31.53
C VAL A 468 -24.09 -9.01 30.96
N VAL A 469 -24.52 -10.20 30.54
CA VAL A 469 -25.90 -10.42 30.05
C VAL A 469 -26.92 -10.21 31.18
N ALA A 470 -26.64 -10.68 32.39
CA ALA A 470 -27.51 -10.46 33.54
C ALA A 470 -27.65 -8.96 33.88
N TRP A 471 -26.63 -8.15 33.58
CA TRP A 471 -26.64 -6.70 33.78
C TRP A 471 -27.36 -5.94 32.66
N MET A 472 -27.47 -6.52 31.45
CA MET A 472 -28.19 -5.90 30.33
C MET A 472 -29.69 -5.76 30.65
N PRO A 473 -30.39 -4.76 30.08
CA PRO A 473 -31.85 -4.65 30.20
C PRO A 473 -32.56 -5.93 29.73
N PRO A 474 -33.61 -6.44 30.42
CA PRO A 474 -34.26 -7.69 30.05
C PRO A 474 -34.67 -7.82 28.58
N GLN A 475 -35.10 -6.72 27.95
CA GLN A 475 -35.49 -6.68 26.54
C GLN A 475 -34.31 -6.76 25.56
N GLN A 476 -33.08 -6.59 26.05
CA GLN A 476 -31.83 -6.62 25.27
C GLN A 476 -31.04 -7.93 25.46
N ARG A 477 -31.46 -8.81 26.36
CA ARG A 477 -30.79 -10.09 26.62
C ARG A 477 -31.07 -11.11 25.51
N PRO A 478 -30.11 -12.00 25.20
CA PRO A 478 -30.40 -13.25 24.51
C PRO A 478 -31.51 -14.03 25.23
N LYS A 479 -32.28 -14.81 24.48
CA LYS A 479 -33.33 -15.68 25.04
C LYS A 479 -32.71 -17.00 25.50
N GLY A 480 -33.12 -17.48 26.67
CA GLY A 480 -32.67 -18.75 27.23
C GLY A 480 -31.55 -18.61 28.26
N GLU A 481 -31.16 -19.72 28.86
CA GLU A 481 -30.07 -19.78 29.85
C GLU A 481 -28.69 -19.82 29.16
N PRO A 482 -27.67 -19.11 29.69
CA PRO A 482 -26.32 -19.13 29.14
C PRO A 482 -25.60 -20.45 29.45
N TRP A 483 -25.08 -21.07 28.40
CA TRP A 483 -23.96 -22.01 28.50
C TRP A 483 -22.71 -21.35 27.90
N CYS A 484 -21.72 -21.02 28.73
CA CYS A 484 -20.49 -20.37 28.31
C CYS A 484 -19.27 -21.21 28.72
N ALA A 485 -18.43 -21.55 27.74
CA ALA A 485 -17.19 -22.27 27.97
C ALA A 485 -16.05 -21.69 27.14
N TYR A 486 -14.81 -22.01 27.52
CA TYR A 486 -13.63 -21.67 26.73
C TYR A 486 -12.85 -22.93 26.39
N THR A 487 -12.12 -22.89 25.30
CA THR A 487 -11.16 -23.92 24.92
C THR A 487 -9.83 -23.32 24.48
N SER A 488 -8.75 -24.04 24.75
CA SER A 488 -7.39 -23.66 24.39
C SER A 488 -6.59 -24.83 23.85
N GLY A 489 -5.48 -24.54 23.18
CA GLY A 489 -4.54 -25.56 22.70
C GLY A 489 -3.96 -26.43 23.81
N GLU A 490 -3.85 -25.90 25.04
CA GLU A 490 -3.32 -26.61 26.23
C GLU A 490 -4.28 -27.67 26.80
N MET A 491 -5.58 -27.57 26.49
CA MET A 491 -6.56 -28.54 27.01
C MET A 491 -6.40 -29.89 26.35
N ASN A 492 -6.60 -30.98 27.09
CA ASN A 492 -6.65 -32.33 26.52
C ASN A 492 -7.70 -32.44 25.39
N ALA A 493 -7.40 -33.23 24.35
CA ALA A 493 -8.27 -33.39 23.18
C ALA A 493 -9.69 -33.84 23.53
N GLY A 494 -9.84 -34.75 24.50
CA GLY A 494 -11.14 -35.20 25.02
C GLY A 494 -11.92 -34.05 25.66
N VAL A 495 -11.28 -33.24 26.51
CA VAL A 495 -11.95 -32.08 27.12
C VAL A 495 -12.46 -31.11 26.04
N ARG A 496 -11.66 -30.84 25.00
CA ARG A 496 -12.09 -29.99 23.88
C ARG A 496 -13.26 -30.61 23.11
N GLY A 497 -13.20 -31.91 22.82
CA GLY A 497 -14.25 -32.65 22.13
C GLY A 497 -15.58 -32.62 22.90
N ARG A 498 -15.55 -32.77 24.22
CA ARG A 498 -16.73 -32.66 25.09
C ARG A 498 -17.38 -31.28 24.99
N LEU A 499 -16.59 -30.21 25.10
CA LEU A 499 -17.12 -28.83 24.99
C LEU A 499 -17.76 -28.58 23.62
N ILE A 500 -17.18 -29.11 22.55
CA ILE A 500 -17.73 -29.02 21.20
C ILE A 500 -19.05 -29.80 21.09
N GLN A 501 -19.12 -31.01 21.63
CA GLN A 501 -20.36 -31.81 21.67
C GLN A 501 -21.45 -31.13 22.49
N GLN A 502 -21.11 -30.58 23.66
CA GLN A 502 -22.03 -29.82 24.51
C GLN A 502 -22.60 -28.62 23.76
N LEU A 503 -21.77 -27.83 23.08
CA LEU A 503 -22.23 -26.72 22.23
C LEU A 503 -23.21 -27.20 21.15
N GLY A 504 -22.94 -28.35 20.53
CA GLY A 504 -23.80 -28.93 19.51
C GLY A 504 -25.14 -29.43 20.05
N ALA A 505 -25.20 -29.82 21.33
CA ALA A 505 -26.36 -30.43 21.99
C ALA A 505 -27.27 -29.45 22.74
N ILE A 506 -26.98 -28.14 22.68
CA ILE A 506 -27.78 -27.09 23.32
C ILE A 506 -29.23 -27.11 22.82
N GLY A 507 -30.17 -27.10 23.77
CA GLY A 507 -31.61 -27.20 23.53
C GLY A 507 -32.30 -25.87 23.24
N ASP A 508 -33.62 -25.91 23.04
CA ASP A 508 -34.43 -24.74 22.64
C ASP A 508 -34.51 -23.61 23.67
N GLY A 509 -34.20 -23.90 24.94
CA GLY A 509 -34.23 -22.97 26.08
C GLY A 509 -32.88 -22.41 26.51
N GLU A 510 -31.81 -22.68 25.76
CA GLU A 510 -30.43 -22.33 26.11
C GLU A 510 -29.75 -21.60 24.93
N TYR A 511 -28.70 -20.85 25.24
CA TYR A 511 -27.77 -20.35 24.24
C TYR A 511 -26.32 -20.63 24.66
N GLY A 512 -25.51 -21.01 23.68
CA GLY A 512 -24.15 -21.45 23.83
C GLY A 512 -23.14 -20.49 23.26
N LEU A 513 -22.11 -20.23 24.06
CA LEU A 513 -20.86 -19.65 23.58
C LEU A 513 -19.67 -20.55 23.93
N LEU A 514 -18.92 -20.94 22.90
CA LEU A 514 -17.59 -21.53 23.05
C LEU A 514 -16.54 -20.54 22.57
N THR A 515 -15.77 -19.97 23.49
CA THR A 515 -14.66 -19.07 23.16
C THR A 515 -13.39 -19.87 22.88
N ASN A 516 -12.56 -19.40 21.95
CA ASN A 516 -11.30 -20.06 21.66
C ASN A 516 -10.20 -19.09 21.21
N ALA A 517 -8.96 -19.54 21.34
CA ALA A 517 -7.80 -18.91 20.71
C ALA A 517 -7.04 -19.97 19.91
N ARG A 518 -7.10 -19.87 18.57
CA ARG A 518 -6.42 -20.73 17.57
C ARG A 518 -6.69 -22.24 17.63
N CYS A 519 -7.45 -22.76 18.59
CA CYS A 519 -7.65 -24.20 18.75
C CYS A 519 -8.89 -24.77 18.06
N LEU A 520 -9.83 -23.92 17.63
CA LEU A 520 -10.99 -24.35 16.84
C LEU A 520 -10.91 -23.87 15.38
N ALA A 521 -9.73 -23.42 14.94
CA ALA A 521 -9.52 -22.97 13.56
C ALA A 521 -9.56 -24.15 12.56
N GLU A 522 -9.04 -25.32 12.95
CA GLU A 522 -8.95 -26.54 12.12
C GLU A 522 -9.61 -27.76 12.81
N GLY A 523 -10.08 -28.76 12.05
CA GLY A 523 -10.43 -30.09 12.59
C GLY A 523 -11.70 -30.24 13.44
N VAL A 524 -12.52 -29.20 13.59
CA VAL A 524 -13.79 -29.25 14.33
C VAL A 524 -14.98 -29.36 13.35
N ASP A 525 -16.02 -30.12 13.69
CA ASP A 525 -17.22 -30.24 12.87
C ASP A 525 -18.48 -30.07 13.72
N VAL A 526 -19.16 -28.93 13.55
CA VAL A 526 -20.44 -28.63 14.20
C VAL A 526 -21.39 -28.02 13.16
N PRO A 527 -22.14 -28.84 12.40
CA PRO A 527 -23.04 -28.34 11.37
C PRO A 527 -24.16 -27.43 11.93
N THR A 528 -24.56 -27.66 13.17
CA THR A 528 -25.61 -26.90 13.88
C THR A 528 -25.18 -25.50 14.33
N LEU A 529 -23.91 -25.13 14.14
CA LEU A 529 -23.39 -23.81 14.49
C LEU A 529 -24.09 -22.72 13.66
N ASP A 530 -24.71 -21.74 14.31
CA ASP A 530 -25.45 -20.64 13.67
C ASP A 530 -24.71 -19.30 13.71
N GLY A 531 -23.72 -19.17 14.59
CA GLY A 531 -22.94 -17.94 14.77
C GLY A 531 -21.42 -18.15 14.88
N VAL A 532 -20.66 -17.25 14.26
CA VAL A 532 -19.22 -17.07 14.52
C VAL A 532 -18.95 -15.62 14.84
N ALA A 533 -18.22 -15.35 15.94
CA ALA A 533 -17.90 -14.00 16.39
C ALA A 533 -16.39 -13.72 16.36
N PHE A 534 -16.01 -12.61 15.74
CA PHE A 534 -14.63 -12.15 15.68
C PHE A 534 -14.42 -11.01 16.69
N ILE A 535 -14.03 -11.34 17.92
CA ILE A 535 -13.88 -10.38 19.02
C ILE A 535 -12.55 -9.62 18.90
N ASP A 536 -11.45 -10.36 18.82
CA ASP A 536 -10.12 -9.81 18.57
C ASP A 536 -9.26 -10.79 17.77
N PRO A 537 -9.67 -11.16 16.53
CA PRO A 537 -8.97 -12.17 15.75
C PRO A 537 -7.55 -11.74 15.37
N ARG A 538 -6.63 -12.72 15.28
CA ARG A 538 -5.34 -12.51 14.61
C ARG A 538 -5.54 -12.56 13.09
N ARG A 539 -4.72 -11.79 12.38
CA ARG A 539 -4.93 -11.24 11.02
C ARG A 539 -4.79 -12.21 9.83
N SER A 540 -5.01 -13.52 10.01
CA SER A 540 -4.86 -14.49 8.92
C SER A 540 -6.17 -14.57 8.11
N GLU A 541 -6.11 -14.20 6.82
CA GLU A 541 -7.23 -14.33 5.87
C GLU A 541 -7.74 -15.77 5.80
N VAL A 542 -6.82 -16.73 5.81
CA VAL A 542 -7.11 -18.18 5.81
C VAL A 542 -7.90 -18.57 7.06
N ASP A 543 -7.45 -18.15 8.24
CA ASP A 543 -8.10 -18.52 9.51
C ASP A 543 -9.53 -17.96 9.58
N ILE A 544 -9.74 -16.74 9.05
CA ILE A 544 -11.06 -16.12 8.94
C ILE A 544 -11.98 -16.97 8.07
N VAL A 545 -11.53 -17.36 6.88
CA VAL A 545 -12.36 -18.14 5.93
C VAL A 545 -12.66 -19.53 6.46
N GLN A 546 -11.67 -20.19 7.08
CA GLN A 546 -11.90 -21.48 7.74
C GLN A 546 -12.88 -21.35 8.91
N ALA A 547 -12.78 -20.30 9.73
CA ALA A 547 -13.73 -20.02 10.81
C ALA A 547 -15.14 -19.78 10.28
N VAL A 548 -15.30 -18.96 9.24
CA VAL A 548 -16.61 -18.69 8.62
C VAL A 548 -17.21 -19.95 7.98
N GLY A 549 -16.37 -20.78 7.34
CA GLY A 549 -16.76 -22.07 6.75
C GLY A 549 -17.42 -23.05 7.72
N ARG A 550 -17.35 -22.78 9.04
CA ARG A 550 -18.02 -23.56 10.09
C ARG A 550 -19.47 -23.13 10.28
N ALA A 551 -19.71 -21.82 10.30
CA ALA A 551 -21.04 -21.24 10.50
C ALA A 551 -21.99 -21.55 9.34
N ILE A 552 -21.45 -21.79 8.14
CA ILE A 552 -22.25 -21.88 6.91
C ILE A 552 -22.47 -23.31 6.41
N ARG A 553 -22.04 -24.33 7.17
CA ARG A 553 -22.36 -25.74 6.87
C ARG A 553 -23.86 -25.95 6.90
N LYS A 554 -24.40 -26.84 6.07
CA LYS A 554 -25.84 -27.14 6.11
C LYS A 554 -26.27 -27.78 7.43
N SER A 555 -27.44 -27.38 7.91
CA SER A 555 -28.19 -27.98 9.01
C SER A 555 -29.67 -27.70 8.80
N ASP A 556 -30.55 -28.62 9.18
CA ASP A 556 -32.01 -28.53 8.92
C ASP A 556 -32.65 -27.31 9.60
N GLU A 557 -32.11 -26.89 10.76
CA GLU A 557 -32.58 -25.73 11.52
C GLU A 557 -32.02 -24.39 11.01
N LYS A 558 -31.03 -24.40 10.11
CA LYS A 558 -30.20 -23.22 9.80
C LYS A 558 -30.39 -22.70 8.38
N LYS A 559 -30.98 -21.51 8.28
CA LYS A 559 -31.22 -20.80 7.00
C LYS A 559 -30.09 -19.85 6.61
N VAL A 560 -29.44 -19.21 7.57
CA VAL A 560 -28.33 -18.26 7.35
C VAL A 560 -27.31 -18.42 8.47
N GLY A 561 -26.01 -18.48 8.13
CA GLY A 561 -24.92 -18.41 9.11
C GLY A 561 -24.55 -16.95 9.41
N THR A 562 -24.50 -16.55 10.68
CA THR A 562 -24.20 -15.15 11.07
C THR A 562 -22.76 -14.98 11.51
N ILE A 563 -22.07 -14.02 10.90
CA ILE A 563 -20.71 -13.61 11.24
C ILE A 563 -20.79 -12.30 12.02
N VAL A 564 -20.47 -12.32 13.31
CA VAL A 564 -20.60 -11.18 14.21
C VAL A 564 -19.26 -10.48 14.38
N ILE A 565 -19.22 -9.17 14.17
CA ILE A 565 -18.04 -8.33 14.38
C ILE A 565 -18.44 -7.17 15.30
N PRO A 566 -18.23 -7.27 16.62
CA PRO A 566 -18.52 -6.18 17.52
C PRO A 566 -17.45 -5.09 17.40
N VAL A 567 -17.89 -3.83 17.32
CA VAL A 567 -17.02 -2.65 17.23
C VAL A 567 -17.44 -1.59 18.23
N PHE A 568 -16.47 -1.05 18.97
CA PHE A 568 -16.72 0.08 19.85
C PHE A 568 -16.67 1.38 19.04
N VAL A 569 -17.71 2.20 19.16
CA VAL A 569 -17.84 3.45 18.39
C VAL A 569 -17.71 4.64 19.33
N ASP A 570 -16.65 5.43 19.15
CA ASP A 570 -16.52 6.72 19.85
C ASP A 570 -17.36 7.79 19.15
N THR A 571 -18.56 8.03 19.68
CA THR A 571 -19.50 9.02 19.13
C THR A 571 -19.07 10.47 19.33
N LYS A 572 -18.02 10.74 20.10
CA LYS A 572 -17.47 12.09 20.29
C LYS A 572 -16.42 12.45 19.23
N ALA A 573 -15.82 11.47 18.57
CA ALA A 573 -14.82 11.68 17.53
C ALA A 573 -15.46 12.00 16.18
N ASP A 574 -14.71 12.69 15.30
CA ASP A 574 -15.11 12.84 13.91
C ASP A 574 -15.24 11.46 13.23
N PRO A 575 -16.29 11.21 12.42
CA PRO A 575 -16.51 9.90 11.81
C PRO A 575 -15.32 9.33 11.03
N GLU A 576 -14.58 10.15 10.29
CA GLU A 576 -13.42 9.67 9.53
C GLU A 576 -12.29 9.26 10.46
N VAL A 577 -12.07 10.02 11.54
CA VAL A 577 -11.06 9.71 12.56
C VAL A 577 -11.42 8.45 13.35
N ALA A 578 -12.69 8.27 13.69
CA ALA A 578 -13.17 7.07 14.39
C ALA A 578 -12.96 5.79 13.56
N LEU A 579 -13.17 5.86 12.24
CA LEU A 579 -13.00 4.74 11.31
C LEU A 579 -11.53 4.42 11.01
N ASP A 580 -10.63 5.38 11.18
CA ASP A 580 -9.18 5.18 11.08
C ASP A 580 -8.55 4.56 12.33
N SER A 581 -9.33 4.37 13.40
CA SER A 581 -8.88 3.67 14.61
C SER A 581 -8.63 2.18 14.35
N SER A 582 -7.81 1.57 15.22
CA SER A 582 -7.54 0.13 15.17
C SER A 582 -8.79 -0.74 15.45
N ALA A 583 -9.87 -0.17 16.01
CA ALA A 583 -11.09 -0.88 16.38
C ALA A 583 -11.88 -1.41 15.18
N PHE A 584 -11.80 -0.75 14.01
CA PHE A 584 -12.50 -1.17 12.79
C PHE A 584 -11.69 -2.10 11.89
N LYS A 585 -10.40 -2.29 12.20
CA LYS A 585 -9.52 -3.15 11.42
C LYS A 585 -10.05 -4.59 11.25
N PRO A 586 -10.61 -5.25 12.30
CA PRO A 586 -11.22 -6.58 12.15
C PRO A 586 -12.37 -6.61 11.13
N VAL A 587 -13.16 -5.52 11.01
CA VAL A 587 -14.23 -5.42 10.01
C VAL A 587 -13.64 -5.49 8.61
N TRP A 588 -12.60 -4.69 8.34
CA TRP A 588 -11.96 -4.65 7.02
C TRP A 588 -11.31 -5.98 6.66
N ASP A 589 -10.64 -6.62 7.62
CA ASP A 589 -9.95 -7.89 7.41
C ASP A 589 -10.94 -9.02 7.10
N VAL A 590 -12.09 -9.08 7.81
CA VAL A 590 -13.12 -10.09 7.56
C VAL A 590 -13.82 -9.88 6.23
N VAL A 591 -14.26 -8.65 5.93
CA VAL A 591 -14.94 -8.37 4.64
C VAL A 591 -14.02 -8.62 3.45
N ARG A 592 -12.73 -8.27 3.57
CA ARG A 592 -11.73 -8.55 2.52
C ARG A 592 -11.54 -10.05 2.30
N ALA A 593 -11.46 -10.83 3.38
CA ALA A 593 -11.36 -12.29 3.32
C ALA A 593 -12.60 -12.90 2.65
N LEU A 594 -13.80 -12.48 3.04
CA LEU A 594 -15.04 -12.96 2.42
C LEU A 594 -15.11 -12.60 0.94
N ARG A 595 -14.77 -11.36 0.57
CA ARG A 595 -14.67 -10.91 -0.84
C ARG A 595 -13.72 -11.78 -1.67
N ALA A 596 -12.63 -12.27 -1.10
CA ALA A 596 -11.67 -13.10 -1.83
C ALA A 596 -12.20 -14.51 -2.17
N HIS A 597 -13.21 -14.98 -1.44
CA HIS A 597 -13.74 -16.35 -1.56
C HIS A 597 -15.21 -16.42 -2.02
N ASP A 598 -15.96 -15.34 -1.88
CA ASP A 598 -17.30 -15.15 -2.42
C ASP A 598 -17.24 -14.19 -3.62
N GLU A 599 -17.33 -14.77 -4.82
CA GLU A 599 -17.26 -14.04 -6.09
C GLU A 599 -18.44 -13.08 -6.26
N GLU A 600 -19.62 -13.41 -5.74
CA GLU A 600 -20.83 -12.57 -5.79
C GLU A 600 -20.64 -11.32 -4.91
N LEU A 601 -20.28 -11.51 -3.64
CA LEU A 601 -20.00 -10.41 -2.73
C LEU A 601 -18.87 -9.51 -3.26
N GLY A 602 -17.83 -10.12 -3.84
CA GLY A 602 -16.73 -9.38 -4.43
C GLY A 602 -17.14 -8.52 -5.62
N GLN A 603 -17.98 -9.04 -6.52
CA GLN A 603 -18.54 -8.28 -7.63
C GLN A 603 -19.43 -7.13 -7.14
N GLN A 604 -20.29 -7.38 -6.16
CA GLN A 604 -21.16 -6.35 -5.57
C GLN A 604 -20.33 -5.21 -4.97
N LEU A 605 -19.32 -5.51 -4.14
CA LEU A 605 -18.46 -4.49 -3.54
C LEU A 605 -17.63 -3.73 -4.60
N ASP A 606 -17.12 -4.42 -5.62
CA ASP A 606 -16.35 -3.79 -6.70
C ASP A 606 -17.23 -2.87 -7.56
N GLU A 607 -18.50 -3.23 -7.82
CA GLU A 607 -19.46 -2.35 -8.51
C GLU A 607 -19.78 -1.11 -7.66
N LEU A 608 -20.01 -1.26 -6.34
CA LEU A 608 -20.20 -0.11 -5.44
C LEU A 608 -18.99 0.82 -5.45
N ARG A 609 -17.77 0.28 -5.50
CA ARG A 609 -16.54 1.09 -5.64
C ARG A 609 -16.46 1.79 -6.98
N ARG A 610 -16.94 1.16 -8.05
CA ARG A 610 -16.98 1.74 -9.39
C ARG A 610 -18.01 2.86 -9.49
N GLU A 611 -19.21 2.67 -8.94
CA GLU A 611 -20.25 3.70 -8.88
C GLU A 611 -19.81 4.94 -8.09
N LEU A 612 -19.09 4.73 -6.97
CA LEU A 612 -18.43 5.81 -6.24
C LEU A 612 -17.53 6.67 -7.14
N GLY A 613 -16.78 6.04 -8.04
CA GLY A 613 -15.96 6.73 -9.04
C GLY A 613 -16.78 7.38 -10.15
N ARG A 614 -17.85 6.73 -10.61
CA ARG A 614 -18.66 7.17 -11.77
C ARG A 614 -19.58 8.35 -11.46
N LYS A 615 -20.35 8.26 -10.36
CA LYS A 615 -21.43 9.21 -10.03
C LYS A 615 -21.15 10.02 -8.76
N GLY A 616 -20.23 9.55 -7.91
CA GLY A 616 -20.13 10.02 -6.53
C GLY A 616 -21.35 9.62 -5.69
N GLY A 617 -21.32 9.86 -4.38
CA GLY A 617 -22.44 9.54 -3.47
C GLY A 617 -22.12 8.41 -2.48
N VAL A 618 -23.17 7.84 -1.89
CA VAL A 618 -23.06 6.81 -0.84
C VAL A 618 -23.54 5.50 -1.44
N PRO A 619 -22.69 4.46 -1.52
CA PRO A 619 -23.14 3.17 -1.99
C PRO A 619 -24.10 2.55 -0.97
N GLN A 620 -25.06 1.77 -1.43
CA GLN A 620 -25.84 0.90 -0.57
C GLN A 620 -25.05 -0.39 -0.35
N LEU A 621 -24.80 -0.78 0.90
CA LEU A 621 -24.11 -2.04 1.18
C LEU A 621 -24.92 -3.23 0.68
N PRO A 622 -24.26 -4.32 0.25
CA PRO A 622 -24.98 -5.54 -0.11
C PRO A 622 -25.79 -6.10 1.05
N ASP A 623 -26.89 -6.80 0.75
CA ASP A 623 -27.78 -7.39 1.77
C ASP A 623 -27.04 -8.34 2.71
N LYS A 624 -25.93 -8.95 2.26
CA LYS A 624 -25.06 -9.79 3.10
C LYS A 624 -24.32 -9.02 4.20
N ILE A 625 -24.26 -7.69 4.17
CA ILE A 625 -23.54 -6.87 5.16
C ILE A 625 -24.52 -5.97 5.91
N HIS A 626 -24.77 -6.31 7.18
CA HIS A 626 -25.62 -5.56 8.09
C HIS A 626 -24.79 -4.64 8.97
N ASN A 627 -25.06 -3.34 8.88
CA ASN A 627 -24.48 -2.32 9.75
C ASN A 627 -25.43 -2.04 10.92
N ASP A 628 -25.20 -2.71 12.04
CA ASP A 628 -25.98 -2.60 13.28
C ASP A 628 -25.34 -1.63 14.27
N VAL A 629 -24.94 -0.46 13.76
CA VAL A 629 -24.46 0.63 14.59
C VAL A 629 -25.65 1.46 15.08
N PRO A 630 -25.71 1.89 16.35
CA PRO A 630 -26.92 2.51 16.88
C PRO A 630 -27.24 3.86 16.23
N VAL A 631 -28.52 4.22 16.22
CA VAL A 631 -29.06 5.39 15.49
C VAL A 631 -28.44 6.72 15.95
N LYS A 632 -27.95 6.78 17.20
CA LYS A 632 -27.31 7.97 17.79
C LYS A 632 -26.00 8.36 17.12
N VAL A 633 -25.31 7.43 16.43
CA VAL A 633 -24.06 7.73 15.70
C VAL A 633 -24.31 8.58 14.42
N GLY A 634 -25.57 8.78 14.04
CA GLY A 634 -25.98 9.73 13.01
C GLY A 634 -25.70 9.28 11.56
N TYR A 635 -26.45 9.85 10.61
CA TYR A 635 -26.35 9.53 9.17
C TYR A 635 -24.94 9.74 8.60
N ALA A 636 -24.22 10.76 9.11
CA ALA A 636 -22.86 11.07 8.64
C ALA A 636 -21.87 9.93 8.90
N PHE A 637 -21.97 9.24 10.04
CA PHE A 637 -21.11 8.11 10.35
C PHE A 637 -21.44 6.88 9.53
N ALA A 638 -22.72 6.49 9.44
CA ALA A 638 -23.14 5.35 8.62
C ALA A 638 -22.69 5.52 7.15
N ARG A 639 -22.75 6.76 6.67
CA ARG A 639 -22.25 7.15 5.35
C ARG A 639 -20.74 6.98 5.22
N ALA A 640 -19.96 7.58 6.13
CA ALA A 640 -18.49 7.47 6.15
C ALA A 640 -18.04 6.01 6.28
N PHE A 641 -18.70 5.24 7.15
CA PHE A 641 -18.45 3.81 7.36
C PHE A 641 -18.64 3.03 6.06
N THR A 642 -19.76 3.25 5.37
CA THR A 642 -20.07 2.54 4.13
C THR A 642 -19.04 2.84 3.03
N VAL A 643 -18.69 4.11 2.85
CA VAL A 643 -17.63 4.51 1.91
C VAL A 643 -16.32 3.82 2.31
N ARG A 644 -15.91 3.95 3.57
CA ARG A 644 -14.64 3.40 4.08
C ARG A 644 -14.56 1.87 3.96
N LEU A 645 -15.64 1.16 4.24
CA LEU A 645 -15.74 -0.29 4.07
C LEU A 645 -15.44 -0.69 2.63
N VAL A 646 -16.12 -0.06 1.68
CA VAL A 646 -15.92 -0.32 0.26
C VAL A 646 -14.50 0.05 -0.15
N GLU A 647 -13.93 1.16 0.35
CA GLU A 647 -12.53 1.53 0.06
C GLU A 647 -11.50 0.51 0.56
N GLN A 648 -11.70 0.00 1.77
CA GLN A 648 -10.76 -0.90 2.43
C GLN A 648 -10.87 -2.34 1.90
N ALA A 649 -12.08 -2.76 1.52
CA ALA A 649 -12.34 -4.10 1.00
C ALA A 649 -11.98 -4.25 -0.49
N THR A 650 -12.09 -3.18 -1.29
CA THR A 650 -11.90 -3.25 -2.76
C THR A 650 -10.56 -2.72 -3.23
N ALA A 651 -10.17 -3.09 -4.45
CA ALA A 651 -8.97 -2.54 -5.07
C ALA A 651 -9.22 -1.08 -5.48
N SER A 652 -8.24 -0.20 -5.23
CA SER A 652 -8.30 1.21 -5.68
C SER A 652 -8.53 1.35 -7.18
N TRP A 653 -8.15 0.33 -7.97
CA TRP A 653 -8.36 0.29 -9.42
C TRP A 653 -9.83 0.46 -9.83
N GLU A 654 -10.79 -0.08 -9.07
CA GLU A 654 -12.23 0.00 -9.39
C GLU A 654 -12.75 1.45 -9.41
N VAL A 655 -12.29 2.28 -8.46
CA VAL A 655 -12.69 3.70 -8.41
C VAL A 655 -12.18 4.46 -9.64
N TRP A 656 -10.95 4.14 -10.10
CA TRP A 656 -10.37 4.76 -11.28
C TRP A 656 -11.03 4.30 -12.57
N PHE A 657 -11.42 3.02 -12.63
CA PHE A 657 -12.18 2.50 -13.75
C PHE A 657 -13.57 3.14 -13.82
N GLY A 658 -14.25 3.34 -12.69
CA GLY A 658 -15.51 4.09 -12.62
C GLY A 658 -15.39 5.54 -13.07
N LEU A 659 -14.30 6.22 -12.69
CA LEU A 659 -13.98 7.57 -13.19
C LEU A 659 -13.75 7.58 -14.71
N LEU A 660 -13.13 6.53 -15.27
CA LEU A 660 -12.95 6.38 -16.71
C LEU A 660 -14.27 6.12 -17.44
N GLU A 661 -15.15 5.28 -16.90
CA GLU A 661 -16.48 5.07 -17.46
C GLU A 661 -17.31 6.34 -17.43
N GLY A 662 -17.28 7.11 -16.33
CA GLY A 662 -17.93 8.42 -16.26
C GLY A 662 -17.38 9.37 -17.33
N PHE A 663 -16.05 9.43 -17.48
CA PHE A 663 -15.43 10.21 -18.56
C PHE A 663 -15.90 9.77 -19.96
N VAL A 664 -15.96 8.46 -20.22
CA VAL A 664 -16.43 7.91 -21.50
C VAL A 664 -17.90 8.21 -21.74
N ALA A 665 -18.74 8.14 -20.71
CA ALA A 665 -20.15 8.51 -20.82
C ALA A 665 -20.31 10.00 -21.19
N ASP A 666 -19.50 10.87 -20.59
CA ASP A 666 -19.55 12.31 -20.82
C ASP A 666 -18.95 12.74 -22.18
N HIS A 667 -17.92 12.03 -22.66
CA HIS A 667 -17.12 12.45 -23.83
C HIS A 667 -17.25 11.51 -25.05
N GLY A 668 -17.92 10.37 -24.91
CA GLY A 668 -18.11 9.36 -25.96
C GLY A 668 -16.86 8.53 -26.32
N HIS A 669 -15.71 8.79 -25.68
CA HIS A 669 -14.45 8.08 -25.97
C HIS A 669 -13.55 7.92 -24.73
N ALA A 670 -12.65 6.92 -24.74
CA ALA A 670 -11.70 6.69 -23.64
C ALA A 670 -10.31 7.36 -23.83
N ILE A 671 -10.21 8.34 -24.73
CA ILE A 671 -8.98 9.13 -24.95
C ILE A 671 -8.87 10.23 -23.89
N VAL A 672 -8.32 9.88 -22.72
CA VAL A 672 -8.14 10.81 -21.60
C VAL A 672 -6.82 11.60 -21.75
N PRO A 673 -6.83 12.95 -21.79
CA PRO A 673 -5.61 13.76 -21.78
C PRO A 673 -4.77 13.51 -20.52
N GLN A 674 -3.44 13.49 -20.63
CA GLN A 674 -2.56 13.17 -19.49
C GLN A 674 -2.74 14.12 -18.29
N SER A 675 -3.10 15.38 -18.53
CA SER A 675 -3.38 16.39 -17.50
C SER A 675 -4.79 16.33 -16.92
N CYS A 676 -5.68 15.51 -17.49
CA CYS A 676 -7.07 15.42 -17.05
C CYS A 676 -7.13 14.92 -15.60
N ALA A 677 -7.83 15.72 -14.78
CA ALA A 677 -8.17 15.39 -13.41
C ALA A 677 -9.69 15.46 -13.26
N VAL A 678 -10.26 14.40 -12.67
CA VAL A 678 -11.70 14.30 -12.38
C VAL A 678 -11.84 14.17 -10.87
N ASN A 679 -12.59 15.06 -10.23
CA ASN A 679 -12.79 15.07 -8.77
C ASN A 679 -11.48 15.02 -7.94
N GLY A 680 -10.42 15.69 -8.41
CA GLY A 680 -9.08 15.67 -7.78
C GLY A 680 -8.21 14.46 -8.12
N TYR A 681 -8.78 13.43 -8.76
CA TYR A 681 -8.07 12.24 -9.23
C TYR A 681 -7.43 12.48 -10.59
N GLN A 682 -6.13 12.24 -10.71
CA GLN A 682 -5.33 12.43 -11.93
C GLN A 682 -5.59 11.31 -12.97
N LEU A 683 -6.80 11.24 -13.52
CA LEU A 683 -7.30 10.15 -14.37
C LEU A 683 -6.40 9.93 -15.59
N GLY A 684 -5.94 10.99 -16.25
CA GLY A 684 -5.03 10.89 -17.40
C GLY A 684 -3.71 10.19 -17.09
N LYS A 685 -3.14 10.45 -15.90
CA LYS A 685 -1.92 9.77 -15.44
C LYS A 685 -2.20 8.30 -15.13
N TRP A 686 -3.35 7.99 -14.55
CA TRP A 686 -3.73 6.61 -14.25
C TRP A 686 -3.96 5.78 -15.50
N VAL A 687 -4.67 6.31 -16.50
CA VAL A 687 -4.89 5.67 -17.81
C VAL A 687 -3.56 5.38 -18.51
N THR A 688 -2.64 6.35 -18.49
CA THR A 688 -1.28 6.16 -19.03
C THR A 688 -0.54 5.03 -18.32
N LYS A 689 -0.66 4.93 -16.99
CA LYS A 689 -0.06 3.82 -16.22
C LYS A 689 -0.65 2.46 -16.58
N GLN A 690 -1.94 2.36 -16.93
CA GLN A 690 -2.52 1.06 -17.33
C GLN A 690 -1.89 0.56 -18.64
N ARG A 691 -1.69 1.45 -19.61
CA ARG A 691 -1.01 1.12 -20.88
C ARG A 691 0.42 0.64 -20.66
N VAL A 692 1.16 1.31 -19.79
CA VAL A 692 2.52 0.89 -19.38
C VAL A 692 2.49 -0.48 -18.70
N LYS A 693 1.54 -0.74 -17.80
CA LYS A 693 1.43 -2.03 -17.11
C LYS A 693 1.16 -3.19 -18.07
N ARG A 694 0.31 -2.99 -19.09
CA ARG A 694 0.08 -3.99 -20.16
C ARG A 694 1.34 -4.26 -20.95
N ALA A 695 2.07 -3.21 -21.37
CA ALA A 695 3.32 -3.37 -22.11
C ALA A 695 4.39 -4.17 -21.34
N HIS A 696 4.34 -4.14 -20.00
CA HIS A 696 5.23 -4.92 -19.13
C HIS A 696 4.63 -6.26 -18.66
N GLY A 697 3.49 -6.71 -19.19
CA GLY A 697 2.86 -7.98 -18.79
C GLY A 697 2.35 -8.02 -17.34
N SER A 698 2.19 -6.85 -16.70
CA SER A 698 1.86 -6.74 -15.26
C SER A 698 0.41 -6.34 -14.98
N LEU A 699 -0.41 -6.25 -16.04
CA LEU A 699 -1.85 -6.00 -15.97
C LEU A 699 -2.59 -7.35 -16.04
N SER A 700 -3.55 -7.59 -15.16
CA SER A 700 -4.32 -8.84 -15.19
C SER A 700 -5.21 -8.91 -16.44
N SER A 701 -5.42 -10.14 -16.94
CA SER A 701 -6.26 -10.40 -18.11
C SER A 701 -7.67 -9.82 -17.98
N ASP A 702 -8.30 -9.92 -16.80
CA ASP A 702 -9.61 -9.31 -16.54
C ASP A 702 -9.62 -7.79 -16.77
N ARG A 703 -8.63 -7.07 -16.21
CA ARG A 703 -8.52 -5.62 -16.35
C ARG A 703 -8.27 -5.20 -17.80
N GLU A 704 -7.49 -5.99 -18.53
CA GLU A 704 -7.27 -5.78 -19.96
C GLU A 704 -8.58 -5.92 -20.74
N GLN A 705 -9.34 -7.00 -20.51
CA GLN A 705 -10.63 -7.22 -21.16
C GLN A 705 -11.64 -6.11 -20.85
N ARG A 706 -11.72 -5.66 -19.60
CA ARG A 706 -12.63 -4.57 -19.19
C ARG A 706 -12.28 -3.25 -19.86
N LEU A 707 -11.00 -2.92 -19.97
CA LEU A 707 -10.56 -1.74 -20.69
C LEU A 707 -10.83 -1.85 -22.20
N ASN A 708 -10.63 -3.03 -22.80
CA ASN A 708 -10.94 -3.29 -24.22
C ASN A 708 -12.41 -3.09 -24.58
N LYS A 709 -13.32 -3.31 -23.63
CA LYS A 709 -14.77 -3.13 -23.85
C LYS A 709 -15.21 -1.67 -23.86
N LEU A 710 -14.36 -0.72 -23.44
CA LEU A 710 -14.74 0.69 -23.38
C LEU A 710 -14.76 1.33 -24.79
N PRO A 711 -15.82 2.08 -25.14
CA PRO A 711 -15.87 2.85 -26.39
C PRO A 711 -14.66 3.77 -26.57
N GLY A 712 -13.98 3.65 -27.72
CA GLY A 712 -12.81 4.45 -28.05
C GLY A 712 -11.57 4.19 -27.18
N TRP A 713 -11.52 3.06 -26.45
CA TRP A 713 -10.30 2.64 -25.78
C TRP A 713 -9.27 2.09 -26.76
N THR A 714 -8.03 2.53 -26.56
CA THR A 714 -6.90 2.08 -27.34
C THR A 714 -5.65 1.99 -26.47
N TRP A 715 -4.86 0.96 -26.76
CA TRP A 715 -3.54 0.75 -26.17
C TRP A 715 -2.47 1.61 -26.83
N GLU A 716 -2.73 2.10 -28.06
CA GLU A 716 -1.82 2.95 -28.83
C GLU A 716 -2.46 4.30 -29.21
N PRO A 717 -2.71 5.20 -28.24
CA PRO A 717 -3.43 6.45 -28.47
C PRO A 717 -2.76 7.35 -29.49
N LYS A 718 -1.42 7.29 -29.57
CA LYS A 718 -0.65 8.09 -30.51
C LYS A 718 -0.81 7.61 -31.95
N ALA A 719 -1.02 6.31 -32.16
CA ALA A 719 -1.29 5.76 -33.47
C ALA A 719 -2.70 6.15 -33.93
N ASP A 720 -3.69 5.95 -33.08
CA ASP A 720 -5.08 6.26 -33.41
C ASP A 720 -5.34 7.77 -33.56
N GLN A 721 -4.66 8.61 -32.77
CA GLN A 721 -4.68 10.07 -32.96
C GLN A 721 -4.09 10.49 -34.31
N TRP A 722 -3.07 9.77 -34.78
CA TRP A 722 -2.49 10.03 -36.10
C TRP A 722 -3.49 9.66 -37.20
N GLU A 723 -4.15 8.51 -37.08
CA GLU A 723 -5.17 8.08 -38.05
C GLU A 723 -6.40 8.98 -38.09
N HIS A 724 -6.85 9.44 -36.93
CA HIS A 724 -7.93 10.42 -36.84
C HIS A 724 -7.58 11.73 -37.57
N ALA A 725 -6.37 12.23 -37.36
CA ALA A 725 -5.89 13.44 -38.02
C ALA A 725 -5.67 13.24 -39.53
N PHE A 726 -5.22 12.04 -39.94
CA PHE A 726 -5.06 11.68 -41.34
C PHE A 726 -6.41 11.58 -42.06
N ARG A 727 -7.48 11.10 -41.40
CA ARG A 727 -8.85 11.14 -41.94
C ARG A 727 -9.35 12.56 -42.22
N HIS A 728 -9.10 13.51 -41.30
CA HIS A 728 -9.40 14.93 -41.58
C HIS A 728 -8.59 15.47 -42.77
N LEU A 729 -7.35 15.02 -42.96
CA LEU A 729 -6.56 15.40 -44.13
C LEU A 729 -7.12 14.79 -45.42
N LEU A 730 -7.56 13.52 -45.40
CA LEU A 730 -8.21 12.89 -46.54
C LEU A 730 -9.49 13.62 -46.95
N HIS A 731 -10.34 13.96 -45.98
CA HIS A 731 -11.55 14.75 -46.25
C HIS A 731 -11.22 16.15 -46.81
N TYR A 732 -10.19 16.80 -46.27
CA TYR A 732 -9.72 18.07 -46.83
C TYR A 732 -9.28 17.93 -48.30
N VAL A 733 -8.54 16.86 -48.62
CA VAL A 733 -8.09 16.56 -49.99
C VAL A 733 -9.26 16.26 -50.91
N GLU A 734 -10.28 15.56 -50.42
CA GLU A 734 -11.52 15.28 -51.14
C GLU A 734 -12.26 16.58 -51.52
N VAL A 735 -12.38 17.52 -50.57
CA VAL A 735 -13.10 18.78 -50.78
C VAL A 735 -12.30 19.78 -51.62
N HIS A 736 -10.99 19.86 -51.42
CA HIS A 736 -10.15 20.91 -52.04
C HIS A 736 -9.26 20.42 -53.18
N GLY A 737 -9.29 19.12 -53.50
CA GLY A 737 -8.49 18.49 -54.55
C GLY A 737 -6.98 18.41 -54.28
N HIS A 738 -6.50 18.88 -53.12
CA HIS A 738 -5.09 18.89 -52.77
C HIS A 738 -4.82 18.86 -51.26
N ALA A 739 -3.62 18.45 -50.84
CA ALA A 739 -3.21 18.35 -49.44
C ALA A 739 -2.53 19.61 -48.88
N ARG A 740 -2.65 20.75 -49.57
CA ARG A 740 -2.11 22.06 -49.13
C ARG A 740 -3.06 22.72 -48.13
N VAL A 741 -2.94 22.32 -46.86
CA VAL A 741 -3.77 22.85 -45.76
C VAL A 741 -3.18 24.17 -45.23
N PRO A 742 -3.94 25.29 -45.19
CA PRO A 742 -3.51 26.52 -44.55
C PRO A 742 -3.17 26.32 -43.06
N LEU A 743 -2.15 27.02 -42.56
CA LEU A 743 -1.70 26.91 -41.15
C LEU A 743 -2.84 27.13 -40.14
N ALA A 744 -3.77 28.04 -40.45
CA ALA A 744 -4.88 28.40 -39.58
C ALA A 744 -6.12 27.51 -39.75
N TYR A 745 -6.12 26.56 -40.70
CA TYR A 745 -7.30 25.75 -41.01
C TYR A 745 -7.63 24.74 -39.89
N VAL A 746 -8.92 24.67 -39.56
CA VAL A 746 -9.50 23.82 -38.53
C VAL A 746 -10.64 23.01 -39.16
N ALA A 747 -10.58 21.68 -39.09
CA ALA A 747 -11.63 20.76 -39.55
C ALA A 747 -12.42 20.26 -38.34
N ASP A 748 -13.71 20.57 -38.20
CA ASP A 748 -14.56 20.12 -37.10
C ASP A 748 -13.95 20.35 -35.70
N GLY A 749 -13.35 21.52 -35.47
CA GLY A 749 -12.64 21.86 -34.23
C GLY A 749 -11.21 21.29 -34.12
N TYR A 750 -10.77 20.43 -35.06
CA TYR A 750 -9.42 19.89 -35.12
C TYR A 750 -8.45 20.80 -35.88
N PRO A 751 -7.31 21.24 -35.29
CA PRO A 751 -6.36 22.17 -35.92
C PRO A 751 -5.47 21.47 -36.97
N LEU A 752 -6.09 21.05 -38.08
CA LEU A 752 -5.48 20.25 -39.14
C LEU A 752 -4.25 20.94 -39.76
N GLY A 753 -4.30 22.27 -39.99
CA GLY A 753 -3.17 23.02 -40.55
C GLY A 753 -1.89 22.94 -39.72
N ARG A 754 -2.04 22.98 -38.38
CA ARG A 754 -0.91 22.82 -37.45
C ARG A 754 -0.41 21.37 -37.41
N TRP A 755 -1.30 20.40 -37.53
CA TRP A 755 -0.94 18.99 -37.55
C TRP A 755 -0.11 18.62 -38.79
N VAL A 756 -0.52 19.08 -39.98
CA VAL A 756 0.21 18.88 -41.25
C VAL A 756 1.64 19.39 -41.17
N ILE A 757 1.85 20.59 -40.61
CA ILE A 757 3.18 21.17 -40.43
C ILE A 757 4.04 20.34 -39.46
N LYS A 758 3.44 19.80 -38.40
CA LYS A 758 4.15 18.89 -37.49
C LYS A 758 4.58 17.59 -38.18
N GLN A 759 3.78 17.05 -39.11
CA GLN A 759 4.19 15.86 -39.88
C GLN A 759 5.40 16.16 -40.77
N ARG A 760 5.38 17.30 -41.47
CA ARG A 760 6.51 17.75 -42.32
C ARG A 760 7.79 17.95 -41.49
N ALA A 761 7.68 18.57 -40.32
CA ALA A 761 8.81 18.74 -39.40
C ALA A 761 9.36 17.41 -38.86
N ARG A 762 8.49 16.43 -38.55
CA ARG A 762 8.91 15.10 -38.10
C ARG A 762 9.60 14.29 -39.20
N CYS A 763 9.15 14.41 -40.45
CA CYS A 763 9.81 13.80 -41.60
C CYS A 763 11.21 14.39 -41.80
N ALA A 764 11.34 15.73 -41.76
CA ALA A 764 12.64 16.40 -41.87
C ALA A 764 13.60 16.05 -40.71
N GLY A 765 13.06 15.82 -39.52
CA GLY A 765 13.83 15.37 -38.35
C GLY A 765 14.06 13.86 -38.27
N GLY A 766 13.66 13.07 -39.28
CA GLY A 766 13.86 11.61 -39.30
C GLY A 766 13.06 10.82 -38.25
N THR A 767 12.01 11.40 -37.67
CA THR A 767 11.21 10.80 -36.57
C THR A 767 9.81 10.37 -37.00
N LEU A 768 9.47 10.52 -38.28
CA LEU A 768 8.20 10.07 -38.84
C LEU A 768 8.38 8.66 -39.41
N ASP A 769 7.50 7.75 -39.00
CA ASP A 769 7.44 6.37 -39.47
C ASP A 769 7.32 6.26 -41.01
N SER A 770 7.93 5.23 -41.60
CA SER A 770 8.04 5.05 -43.06
C SER A 770 6.70 4.78 -43.75
N ASP A 771 5.77 4.05 -43.11
CA ASP A 771 4.40 3.86 -43.63
C ASP A 771 3.67 5.20 -43.69
N ARG A 772 3.75 5.97 -42.60
CA ARG A 772 3.13 7.30 -42.50
C ARG A 772 3.69 8.29 -43.50
N GLN A 773 5.00 8.24 -43.77
CA GLN A 773 5.62 9.05 -44.83
C GLN A 773 5.05 8.68 -46.20
N SER A 774 4.98 7.39 -46.51
CA SER A 774 4.46 6.88 -47.79
C SER A 774 3.01 7.30 -48.00
N ARG A 775 2.16 7.14 -46.99
CA ARG A 775 0.73 7.49 -47.05
C ARG A 775 0.49 8.99 -47.26
N LEU A 776 1.32 9.84 -46.66
CA LEU A 776 1.25 11.28 -46.88
C LEU A 776 1.77 11.68 -48.28
N GLN A 777 2.82 11.02 -48.78
CA GLN A 777 3.37 11.25 -50.12
C GLN A 777 2.37 10.94 -51.25
N LEU A 778 1.46 10.00 -51.03
CA LEU A 778 0.45 9.61 -52.02
C LEU A 778 -0.69 10.64 -52.17
N LEU A 779 -0.79 11.63 -51.28
CA LEU A 779 -1.87 12.61 -51.36
C LEU A 779 -1.60 13.65 -52.47
N PRO A 780 -2.61 13.95 -53.33
CA PRO A 780 -2.50 14.98 -54.36
C PRO A 780 -2.01 16.33 -53.79
N GLY A 781 -0.98 16.91 -54.39
CA GLY A 781 -0.42 18.20 -53.96
C GLY A 781 0.29 18.17 -52.61
N TRP A 782 0.59 17.00 -52.02
CA TRP A 782 1.46 16.90 -50.86
C TRP A 782 2.92 17.13 -51.24
N THR A 783 3.57 18.06 -50.54
CA THR A 783 5.01 18.27 -50.64
C THR A 783 5.64 18.33 -49.25
N TRP A 784 6.82 17.72 -49.13
CA TRP A 784 7.67 17.85 -47.95
C TRP A 784 8.36 19.22 -47.89
N ASN A 785 8.54 19.88 -49.04
CA ASN A 785 9.16 21.19 -49.15
C ASN A 785 8.12 22.31 -49.13
N THR A 786 7.85 22.82 -47.93
CA THR A 786 6.90 23.92 -47.67
C THR A 786 7.24 25.23 -48.39
N VAL A 787 8.49 25.43 -48.80
CA VAL A 787 8.96 26.66 -49.46
C VAL A 787 8.52 26.70 -50.93
N ALA A 788 8.33 25.55 -51.57
CA ALA A 788 7.88 25.46 -52.95
C ALA A 788 6.42 25.91 -53.12
N ASP A 789 5.52 25.40 -52.26
CA ASP A 789 4.08 25.74 -52.28
C ASP A 789 3.79 27.21 -51.95
N GLN A 790 4.52 27.79 -50.99
CA GLN A 790 4.32 29.20 -50.58
C GLN A 790 4.70 30.20 -51.68
N TRP A 791 5.55 29.80 -52.61
CA TRP A 791 5.98 30.67 -53.71
C TRP A 791 4.90 30.78 -54.80
N GLU A 792 4.27 29.68 -55.19
CA GLU A 792 3.22 29.68 -56.22
C GLU A 792 2.00 30.51 -55.80
N GLU A 793 1.60 30.44 -54.52
CA GLU A 793 0.51 31.26 -53.98
C GLU A 793 0.85 32.77 -54.00
N GLY A 794 2.10 33.13 -53.71
CA GLY A 794 2.54 34.51 -53.78
C GLY A 794 2.62 35.05 -55.21
N PHE A 795 3.02 34.21 -56.17
CA PHE A 795 3.07 34.57 -57.58
C PHE A 795 1.69 34.76 -58.19
N ARG A 796 0.73 33.87 -57.88
CA ARG A 796 -0.68 34.01 -58.29
C ARG A 796 -1.27 35.33 -57.83
N ARG A 797 -1.09 35.70 -56.55
CA ARG A 797 -1.58 36.98 -56.01
C ARG A 797 -0.91 38.20 -56.64
N LEU A 798 0.34 38.07 -57.11
CA LEU A 798 1.01 39.13 -57.85
C LEU A 798 0.40 39.32 -59.25
N LEU A 799 0.01 38.24 -59.92
CA LEU A 799 -0.72 38.32 -61.20
C LEU A 799 -2.05 39.06 -61.02
N ASP A 800 -2.84 38.67 -60.02
CA ASP A 800 -4.11 39.34 -59.70
C ASP A 800 -3.91 40.86 -59.47
N TYR A 801 -2.82 41.23 -58.77
CA TYR A 801 -2.48 42.64 -58.54
C TYR A 801 -2.08 43.39 -59.82
N VAL A 802 -1.27 42.75 -60.68
CA VAL A 802 -0.82 43.34 -61.95
C VAL A 802 -1.98 43.56 -62.89
N GLU A 803 -2.92 42.61 -62.96
CA GLU A 803 -4.15 42.72 -63.74
C GLU A 803 -5.00 43.92 -63.28
N GLN A 804 -5.13 44.12 -61.97
CA GLN A 804 -5.94 45.21 -61.42
C GLN A 804 -5.28 46.60 -61.50
N ASN A 805 -3.95 46.69 -61.40
CA ASN A 805 -3.24 47.97 -61.23
C ASN A 805 -2.37 48.35 -62.43
N GLY A 806 -2.31 47.51 -63.47
CA GLY A 806 -1.55 47.74 -64.69
C GLY A 806 -0.02 47.65 -64.54
N HIS A 807 0.50 47.44 -63.33
CA HIS A 807 1.93 47.32 -63.05
C HIS A 807 2.26 46.41 -61.86
N ALA A 808 3.48 45.89 -61.82
CA ALA A 808 3.98 45.04 -60.74
C ALA A 808 4.65 45.82 -59.59
N ARG A 809 4.41 47.13 -59.50
CA ARG A 809 4.88 47.98 -58.40
C ARG A 809 3.95 47.84 -57.19
N VAL A 810 4.19 46.79 -56.39
CA VAL A 810 3.46 46.56 -55.15
C VAL A 810 4.05 47.40 -54.00
N PRO A 811 3.25 48.24 -53.31
CA PRO A 811 3.70 48.93 -52.10
C PRO A 811 4.11 47.92 -51.02
N LEU A 812 5.25 48.16 -50.37
CA LEU A 812 5.78 47.27 -49.32
C LEU A 812 4.76 46.91 -48.20
N PRO A 813 3.90 47.84 -47.69
CA PRO A 813 2.93 47.49 -46.65
C PRO A 813 1.66 46.80 -47.19
N LEU A 814 1.47 46.64 -48.50
CA LEU A 814 0.23 46.09 -49.05
C LEU A 814 -0.01 44.65 -48.59
N THR A 815 -1.20 44.44 -48.03
CA THR A 815 -1.71 43.14 -47.58
C THR A 815 -3.07 42.91 -48.24
N LEU A 816 -3.22 41.81 -48.98
CA LEU A 816 -4.47 41.41 -49.63
C LEU A 816 -4.98 40.13 -48.97
N ASP A 817 -6.20 40.14 -48.43
CA ASP A 817 -6.80 39.01 -47.69
C ASP A 817 -5.85 38.38 -46.66
N SER A 818 -5.24 39.23 -45.84
CA SER A 818 -4.26 38.83 -44.81
C SER A 818 -2.91 38.27 -45.35
N TYR A 819 -2.69 38.27 -46.67
CA TYR A 819 -1.43 37.91 -47.32
C TYR A 819 -0.57 39.14 -47.61
N LYS A 820 0.65 39.19 -47.04
CA LYS A 820 1.59 40.34 -47.15
C LYS A 820 2.30 40.36 -48.50
N LEU A 821 1.55 40.63 -49.57
CA LEU A 821 2.05 40.60 -50.95
C LEU A 821 3.23 41.57 -51.17
N GLY A 822 3.17 42.78 -50.59
CA GLY A 822 4.26 43.75 -50.69
C GLY A 822 5.60 43.23 -50.14
N GLN A 823 5.56 42.54 -48.99
CA GLN A 823 6.72 41.90 -48.40
C GLN A 823 7.20 40.71 -49.22
N TRP A 824 6.28 39.91 -49.77
CA TRP A 824 6.63 38.76 -50.61
C TRP A 824 7.36 39.18 -51.89
N VAL A 825 6.89 40.24 -52.57
CA VAL A 825 7.53 40.83 -53.76
C VAL A 825 8.93 41.34 -53.45
N ALA A 826 9.09 42.08 -52.34
CA ALA A 826 10.39 42.57 -51.90
C ALA A 826 11.39 41.42 -51.65
N ASN A 827 10.93 40.32 -51.05
CA ASN A 827 11.75 39.14 -50.81
C ASN A 827 12.21 38.47 -52.12
N GLN A 828 11.43 38.52 -53.21
CA GLN A 828 11.88 37.96 -54.51
C GLN A 828 13.05 38.76 -55.08
N ARG A 829 13.00 40.10 -54.98
CA ARG A 829 14.09 40.98 -55.42
C ARG A 829 15.37 40.75 -54.62
N VAL A 830 15.26 40.53 -53.31
CA VAL A 830 16.40 40.17 -52.46
C VAL A 830 17.00 38.81 -52.88
N LYS A 831 16.16 37.81 -53.17
CA LYS A 831 16.64 36.51 -53.63
C LYS A 831 17.32 36.58 -55.00
N GLN A 832 16.84 37.44 -55.90
CA GLN A 832 17.47 37.72 -57.19
C GLN A 832 18.86 38.34 -57.01
N ASN A 833 18.96 39.40 -56.21
CA ASN A 833 20.24 40.08 -55.95
C ASN A 833 21.27 39.17 -55.29
N ASN A 834 20.81 38.19 -54.51
CA ASN A 834 21.68 37.21 -53.87
C ASN A 834 21.94 35.97 -54.74
N GLY A 835 21.45 35.91 -55.99
CA GLY A 835 21.64 34.79 -56.91
C GLY A 835 20.93 33.48 -56.51
N THR A 836 19.97 33.55 -55.58
CA THR A 836 19.29 32.36 -54.99
C THR A 836 17.87 32.16 -55.51
N LEU A 837 17.40 33.04 -56.39
CA LEU A 837 16.11 32.87 -57.04
C LEU A 837 16.26 31.91 -58.23
N ASP A 838 15.46 30.86 -58.25
CA ASP A 838 15.45 29.89 -59.35
C ASP A 838 15.17 30.54 -60.71
N MET A 839 15.86 30.09 -61.76
CA MET A 839 15.87 30.67 -63.10
C MET A 839 14.46 30.81 -63.71
N GLU A 840 13.59 29.82 -63.50
CA GLU A 840 12.23 29.85 -64.03
C GLU A 840 11.39 30.91 -63.31
N ARG A 841 11.58 31.06 -62.00
CA ARG A 841 10.93 32.10 -61.18
C ARG A 841 11.39 33.51 -61.56
N GLN A 842 12.66 33.68 -61.94
CA GLN A 842 13.17 34.97 -62.42
C GLN A 842 12.48 35.37 -63.72
N ARG A 843 12.39 34.43 -64.67
CA ARG A 843 11.72 34.64 -65.97
C ARG A 843 10.26 35.02 -65.80
N ARG A 844 9.53 34.27 -64.96
CA ARG A 844 8.10 34.52 -64.66
C ARG A 844 7.83 35.91 -64.06
N LEU A 845 8.77 36.46 -63.28
CA LEU A 845 8.64 37.81 -62.70
C LEU A 845 9.05 38.92 -63.68
N GLN A 846 10.08 38.68 -64.51
CA GLN A 846 10.60 39.67 -65.47
C GLN A 846 9.60 40.07 -66.55
N VAL A 847 8.70 39.15 -66.93
CA VAL A 847 7.69 39.40 -67.96
C VAL A 847 6.51 40.23 -67.48
N LEU A 848 6.42 40.53 -66.17
CA LEU A 848 5.32 41.32 -65.62
C LEU A 848 5.48 42.81 -65.96
N SER A 849 4.41 43.44 -66.45
CA SER A 849 4.38 44.88 -66.77
C SER A 849 4.82 45.74 -65.57
N GLY A 850 5.78 46.64 -65.77
CA GLY A 850 6.28 47.56 -64.74
C GLY A 850 7.12 46.91 -63.62
N TRP A 851 7.54 45.64 -63.78
CA TRP A 851 8.50 45.01 -62.87
C TRP A 851 9.90 45.59 -63.05
N THR A 852 10.52 46.03 -61.94
CA THR A 852 11.93 46.39 -61.88
C THR A 852 12.62 45.63 -60.76
N TRP A 853 13.86 45.22 -61.00
CA TRP A 853 14.72 44.62 -59.98
C TRP A 853 15.35 45.66 -59.05
N ASP A 854 15.51 46.92 -59.50
CA ASP A 854 16.04 48.04 -58.70
C ASP A 854 15.02 49.18 -58.51
N PRO A 855 14.20 49.14 -57.43
CA PRO A 855 13.27 50.19 -57.08
C PRO A 855 13.89 51.41 -56.34
N PHE A 856 15.22 51.46 -56.15
CA PHE A 856 15.90 52.53 -55.40
C PHE A 856 16.47 53.66 -56.28
N ALA A 857 16.54 53.47 -57.60
CA ALA A 857 17.01 54.50 -58.53
C ALA A 857 16.12 55.78 -58.48
N ASP A 858 14.80 55.63 -58.54
CA ASP A 858 13.84 56.74 -58.59
C ASP A 858 13.78 57.55 -57.27
N LYS A 859 14.00 56.92 -56.12
CA LYS A 859 13.96 57.57 -54.80
C LYS A 859 15.17 58.43 -54.49
N TRP A 860 16.30 58.20 -55.16
CA TRP A 860 17.52 58.97 -54.94
C TRP A 860 17.43 60.36 -55.57
N GLU A 861 16.85 60.46 -56.78
CA GLU A 861 16.70 61.71 -57.51
C GLU A 861 15.79 62.70 -56.77
N GLU A 862 14.70 62.19 -56.18
CA GLU A 862 13.81 62.99 -55.31
C GLU A 862 14.57 63.58 -54.11
N GLY A 863 15.41 62.78 -53.45
CA GLY A 863 16.18 63.25 -52.29
C GLY A 863 17.26 64.28 -52.63
N PHE A 864 17.89 64.16 -53.80
CA PHE A 864 18.90 65.12 -54.27
C PHE A 864 18.27 66.50 -54.52
N GLN A 865 17.11 66.55 -55.16
CA GLN A 865 16.39 67.81 -55.40
C GLN A 865 15.97 68.50 -54.10
N ARG A 866 15.55 67.72 -53.08
CA ARG A 866 15.20 68.27 -51.76
C ARG A 866 16.38 68.87 -51.01
N LEU A 867 17.60 68.35 -51.23
CA LEU A 867 18.81 68.92 -50.66
C LEU A 867 19.13 70.30 -51.27
N LEU A 868 19.01 70.44 -52.59
CA LEU A 868 19.23 71.72 -53.27
C LEU A 868 18.23 72.80 -52.79
N ASP A 869 16.95 72.44 -52.67
CA ASP A 869 15.92 73.34 -52.12
C ASP A 869 16.25 73.79 -50.68
N TYR A 870 16.79 72.89 -49.85
CA TYR A 870 17.16 73.19 -48.47
C TYR A 870 18.33 74.17 -48.40
N ILE A 871 19.37 73.95 -49.21
CA ILE A 871 20.54 74.83 -49.27
C ILE A 871 20.15 76.23 -49.72
N GLY A 872 19.27 76.34 -50.73
CA GLY A 872 18.76 77.63 -51.19
C GLY A 872 18.04 78.43 -50.10
N ARG A 873 17.48 77.77 -49.08
CA ARG A 873 16.76 78.42 -47.97
C ARG A 873 17.62 78.68 -46.73
N HIS A 874 18.55 77.78 -46.42
CA HIS A 874 19.28 77.80 -45.15
C HIS A 874 20.76 78.20 -45.31
N GLN A 875 21.24 78.39 -46.54
CA GLN A 875 22.60 78.81 -46.88
C GLN A 875 23.72 77.92 -46.27
N HIS A 876 23.43 76.67 -45.95
CA HIS A 876 24.43 75.71 -45.49
C HIS A 876 24.04 74.27 -45.83
N THR A 877 25.04 73.38 -45.96
CA THR A 877 24.84 71.96 -46.27
C THR A 877 24.65 71.07 -45.03
N ASN A 878 24.64 71.68 -43.83
CA ASN A 878 24.49 70.97 -42.57
C ASN A 878 23.02 70.69 -42.22
N VAL A 879 22.45 69.64 -42.82
CA VAL A 879 21.08 69.20 -42.50
C VAL A 879 21.08 68.35 -41.22
N PRO A 880 20.36 68.74 -40.14
CA PRO A 880 20.24 67.94 -38.93
C PRO A 880 19.68 66.54 -39.23
N ALA A 881 20.19 65.49 -38.58
CA ALA A 881 19.85 64.09 -38.92
C ALA A 881 18.35 63.74 -38.83
N LYS A 882 17.56 64.50 -38.08
CA LYS A 882 16.10 64.32 -37.93
C LYS A 882 15.26 65.28 -38.78
N GLU A 883 15.91 66.17 -39.53
CA GLU A 883 15.22 67.21 -40.29
C GLU A 883 14.32 66.61 -41.37
N THR A 884 13.09 67.11 -41.43
CA THR A 884 12.12 66.77 -42.47
C THR A 884 11.80 68.03 -43.24
N PHE A 885 12.19 68.08 -44.51
CA PHE A 885 12.04 69.26 -45.35
C PHE A 885 11.02 68.97 -46.46
N LYS A 886 9.94 69.77 -46.50
CA LYS A 886 8.79 69.59 -47.41
C LYS A 886 8.25 68.14 -47.41
N GLY A 887 8.08 67.54 -46.24
CA GLY A 887 7.56 66.17 -46.07
C GLY A 887 8.55 65.04 -46.36
N TYR A 888 9.75 65.36 -46.86
CA TYR A 888 10.81 64.39 -47.12
C TYR A 888 11.81 64.35 -45.96
N ARG A 889 12.21 63.15 -45.50
CA ARG A 889 13.16 62.96 -44.38
C ARG A 889 14.59 63.27 -44.81
N LEU A 890 14.84 64.53 -45.15
CA LEU A 890 16.07 65.00 -45.77
C LEU A 890 17.31 64.78 -44.88
N GLY A 891 17.18 64.95 -43.56
CA GLY A 891 18.28 64.71 -42.62
C GLY A 891 18.79 63.26 -42.61
N GLN A 892 17.87 62.30 -42.70
CA GLN A 892 18.21 60.88 -42.83
C GLN A 892 18.82 60.58 -44.20
N TRP A 893 18.27 61.16 -45.26
CA TRP A 893 18.78 60.97 -46.62
C TRP A 893 20.21 61.50 -46.79
N VAL A 894 20.51 62.72 -46.31
CA VAL A 894 21.85 63.32 -46.32
C VAL A 894 22.85 62.49 -45.52
N THR A 895 22.43 61.96 -44.37
CA THR A 895 23.26 61.06 -43.54
C THR A 895 23.62 59.77 -44.30
N LEU A 896 22.65 59.20 -45.02
CA LEU A 896 22.87 57.99 -45.83
C LEU A 896 23.80 58.26 -47.02
N GLN A 897 23.74 59.44 -47.65
CA GLN A 897 24.69 59.79 -48.73
C GLN A 897 26.12 59.87 -48.20
N ARG A 898 26.32 60.55 -47.05
CA ARG A 898 27.64 60.66 -46.42
C ARG A 898 28.19 59.30 -45.98
N GLN A 899 27.34 58.41 -45.48
CA GLN A 899 27.73 57.03 -45.14
C GLN A 899 28.03 56.19 -46.40
N GLY A 900 27.26 56.35 -47.47
CA GLY A 900 27.48 55.69 -48.76
C GLY A 900 28.83 56.06 -49.38
N TYR A 901 29.23 57.33 -49.31
CA TYR A 901 30.55 57.79 -49.76
C TYR A 901 31.69 57.17 -48.94
N ARG A 902 31.63 57.24 -47.61
CA ARG A 902 32.67 56.68 -46.73
C ARG A 902 32.85 55.17 -46.85
N SER A 903 31.78 54.45 -47.20
CA SER A 903 31.83 52.99 -47.40
C SER A 903 32.13 52.56 -48.84
N GLY A 904 32.41 53.52 -49.75
CA GLY A 904 32.71 53.25 -51.16
C GLY A 904 31.51 52.75 -51.99
N LYS A 905 30.29 52.84 -51.44
CA LYS A 905 29.07 52.26 -52.03
C LYS A 905 28.19 53.27 -52.77
N LEU A 906 28.52 54.56 -52.69
CA LEU A 906 27.82 55.59 -53.44
C LEU A 906 28.31 55.56 -54.90
N ASP A 907 27.40 55.57 -55.87
CA ASP A 907 27.76 55.58 -57.28
C ASP A 907 28.59 56.82 -57.67
N LYS A 908 29.59 56.67 -58.56
CA LYS A 908 30.54 57.74 -58.92
C LYS A 908 29.84 59.00 -59.46
N GLN A 909 28.77 58.86 -60.24
CA GLN A 909 28.02 60.00 -60.78
C GLN A 909 27.27 60.74 -59.67
N ARG A 910 26.76 60.01 -58.68
CA ARG A 910 26.10 60.56 -57.49
C ARG A 910 27.06 61.23 -56.51
N GLN A 911 28.27 60.69 -56.38
CA GLN A 911 29.35 61.30 -55.59
C GLN A 911 29.72 62.67 -56.16
N GLN A 912 29.93 62.74 -57.48
CA GLN A 912 30.28 63.98 -58.18
C GLN A 912 29.20 65.05 -57.97
N ARG A 913 27.93 64.72 -58.22
CA ARG A 913 26.80 65.65 -58.07
C ARG A 913 26.67 66.25 -56.65
N LEU A 914 27.07 65.51 -55.61
CA LEU A 914 27.05 66.00 -54.23
C LEU A 914 28.32 66.79 -53.89
N GLN A 915 29.48 66.44 -54.45
CA GLN A 915 30.73 67.21 -54.31
C GLN A 915 30.66 68.58 -54.96
N ASP A 916 29.90 68.71 -56.04
CA ASP A 916 29.74 69.98 -56.77
C ASP A 916 28.88 71.01 -56.00
N ILE A 917 28.29 70.63 -54.86
CA ILE A 917 27.53 71.54 -54.00
C ILE A 917 28.50 72.39 -53.16
N PRO A 918 28.41 73.74 -53.20
CA PRO A 918 29.27 74.63 -52.40
C PRO A 918 29.16 74.33 -50.90
N GLU A 919 30.30 74.27 -50.21
CA GLU A 919 30.41 73.95 -48.77
C GLU A 919 29.91 72.54 -48.38
N TRP A 920 29.74 71.61 -49.34
CA TRP A 920 29.41 70.23 -49.01
C TRP A 920 30.59 69.51 -48.37
N THR A 921 30.39 69.00 -47.16
CA THR A 921 31.38 68.16 -46.47
C THR A 921 30.88 66.74 -46.28
N TRP A 922 31.76 65.76 -46.51
CA TRP A 922 31.48 64.34 -46.30
C TRP A 922 31.55 63.92 -44.82
N THR A 923 32.09 64.77 -43.94
CA THR A 923 32.34 64.51 -42.52
C THR A 923 31.95 65.67 -41.60
N PRO A 924 30.77 65.62 -40.96
CA PRO A 924 30.46 66.39 -39.76
C PRO A 924 31.09 65.72 -38.52
N ALA A 925 31.64 66.50 -37.59
CA ALA A 925 32.41 66.02 -36.44
C ALA A 925 31.62 65.09 -35.49
N GLY A 926 32.26 63.99 -35.06
CA GLY A 926 31.85 63.13 -33.93
C GLY A 926 31.72 61.62 -34.29
N ASN A 927 32.71 60.80 -33.96
CA ASN A 927 32.70 59.34 -34.15
C ASN A 927 32.42 58.58 -32.83
N PRO A 928 31.23 57.94 -32.65
CA PRO A 928 30.85 57.28 -31.40
C PRO A 928 31.68 56.04 -31.02
N TRP A 929 32.45 55.46 -31.95
CA TRP A 929 33.30 54.31 -31.64
C TRP A 929 34.62 54.73 -31.01
N GLU A 930 35.24 55.81 -31.51
CA GLU A 930 36.46 56.39 -30.95
C GLU A 930 36.23 56.86 -29.51
N THR A 931 35.09 57.52 -29.24
CA THR A 931 34.70 57.90 -27.87
C THR A 931 34.62 56.67 -26.94
N GLY A 932 34.01 55.57 -27.40
CA GLY A 932 33.92 54.35 -26.59
C GLY A 932 35.27 53.66 -26.35
N PHE A 933 36.17 53.73 -27.33
CA PHE A 933 37.52 53.18 -27.23
C PHE A 933 38.42 54.02 -26.30
N GLU A 934 38.35 55.36 -26.38
CA GLU A 934 39.04 56.26 -25.45
C GLU A 934 38.61 56.04 -23.99
N HIS A 935 37.31 55.87 -23.74
CA HIS A 935 36.83 55.53 -22.40
C HIS A 935 37.35 54.18 -21.90
N LEU A 936 37.51 53.20 -22.80
CA LEU A 936 38.10 51.91 -22.46
C LEU A 936 39.60 52.04 -22.16
N GLN A 937 40.34 52.86 -22.91
CA GLN A 937 41.75 53.11 -22.66
C GLN A 937 41.97 53.79 -21.30
N ARG A 938 41.18 54.83 -20.99
CA ARG A 938 41.23 55.48 -19.66
C ARG A 938 40.89 54.53 -18.52
N TYR A 939 39.95 53.61 -18.73
CA TYR A 939 39.63 52.57 -17.75
C TYR A 939 40.81 51.61 -17.54
N VAL A 940 41.46 51.18 -18.63
CA VAL A 940 42.63 50.29 -18.58
C VAL A 940 43.82 50.97 -17.90
N GLU A 941 44.04 52.26 -18.14
CA GLU A 941 45.08 53.05 -17.48
C GLU A 941 44.83 53.17 -15.97
N ALA A 942 43.57 53.35 -15.55
CA ALA A 942 43.20 53.49 -14.15
C ALA A 942 43.21 52.15 -13.38
N GLU A 943 42.73 51.07 -13.99
CA GLU A 943 42.49 49.78 -13.33
C GLU A 943 43.51 48.69 -13.71
N GLY A 944 44.44 49.02 -14.62
CA GLY A 944 45.49 48.11 -15.11
C GLY A 944 44.99 46.98 -16.00
N ASN A 945 43.70 46.92 -16.32
CA ASN A 945 43.11 45.86 -17.14
C ASN A 945 41.79 46.30 -17.80
N SER A 946 41.38 45.60 -18.85
CA SER A 946 40.16 45.92 -19.63
C SER A 946 38.90 45.17 -19.17
N ARG A 947 38.84 44.67 -17.92
CA ARG A 947 37.68 43.94 -17.37
C ARG A 947 36.62 44.88 -16.81
N VAL A 948 35.99 45.66 -17.68
CA VAL A 948 34.93 46.61 -17.28
C VAL A 948 33.68 45.90 -16.72
N PRO A 949 33.20 46.22 -15.50
CA PRO A 949 31.92 45.73 -14.98
C PRO A 949 30.74 46.12 -15.87
N GLN A 950 29.76 45.24 -16.04
CA GLN A 950 28.62 45.46 -16.95
C GLN A 950 27.85 46.75 -16.65
N THR A 951 27.79 47.17 -15.39
CA THR A 951 27.09 48.37 -14.93
C THR A 951 27.95 49.63 -14.90
N TYR A 952 29.25 49.53 -15.25
CA TYR A 952 30.18 50.64 -15.16
C TYR A 952 29.85 51.76 -16.17
N ARG A 953 29.90 52.99 -15.67
CA ARG A 953 29.74 54.23 -16.43
C ARG A 953 31.00 55.07 -16.28
N ALA A 954 31.47 55.64 -17.37
CA ALA A 954 32.52 56.66 -17.32
C ALA A 954 31.99 57.94 -16.67
N VAL A 955 32.93 58.83 -16.30
CA VAL A 955 32.66 60.07 -15.54
C VAL A 955 31.64 61.00 -16.23
N ASP A 956 31.57 60.98 -17.55
CA ASP A 956 30.63 61.75 -18.38
C ASP A 956 29.29 61.03 -18.61
N GLY A 957 29.07 59.89 -17.96
CA GLY A 957 27.85 59.09 -18.06
C GLY A 957 27.86 58.04 -19.17
N PHE A 958 28.94 57.90 -19.94
CA PHE A 958 29.06 56.90 -21.01
C PHE A 958 28.98 55.47 -20.48
N HIS A 959 28.12 54.64 -21.08
CA HIS A 959 27.85 53.26 -20.66
C HIS A 959 28.93 52.26 -21.13
N LEU A 960 30.16 52.42 -20.63
CA LEU A 960 31.31 51.66 -21.07
C LEU A 960 31.14 50.13 -20.86
N GLY A 961 30.54 49.69 -19.75
CA GLY A 961 30.31 48.25 -19.49
C GLY A 961 29.36 47.57 -20.48
N SER A 962 28.34 48.29 -20.96
CA SER A 962 27.42 47.82 -21.99
C SER A 962 28.07 47.85 -23.38
N TRP A 963 28.85 48.89 -23.64
CA TRP A 963 29.58 49.07 -24.90
C TRP A 963 30.63 47.97 -25.12
N VAL A 964 31.43 47.62 -24.10
CA VAL A 964 32.42 46.52 -24.14
C VAL A 964 31.78 45.17 -24.44
N ASN A 965 30.65 44.85 -23.81
CA ASN A 965 29.92 43.60 -24.09
C ASN A 965 29.35 43.57 -25.51
N THR A 966 28.94 44.72 -26.04
CA THR A 966 28.49 44.85 -27.43
C THR A 966 29.63 44.57 -28.40
N GLN A 967 30.87 44.98 -28.11
CA GLN A 967 32.03 44.67 -28.96
C GLN A 967 32.34 43.17 -28.96
N ARG A 968 32.32 42.52 -27.79
CA ARG A 968 32.52 41.05 -27.68
C ARG A 968 31.46 40.25 -28.42
N ALA A 969 30.20 40.66 -28.31
CA ALA A 969 29.09 40.03 -29.03
C ALA A 969 29.23 40.19 -30.55
N ARG A 970 29.67 41.36 -31.02
CA ARG A 970 29.92 41.62 -32.45
C ARG A 970 31.12 40.83 -32.98
N TYR A 971 32.19 40.67 -32.20
CA TYR A 971 33.32 39.81 -32.57
C TYR A 971 32.89 38.34 -32.73
N ASN A 972 32.16 37.78 -31.76
CA ASN A 972 31.63 36.41 -31.86
C ASN A 972 30.63 36.20 -32.99
N GLN A 973 30.00 37.27 -33.47
CA GLN A 973 29.10 37.26 -34.63
C GLN A 973 29.82 37.62 -35.95
N GLN A 974 31.15 37.76 -35.95
CA GLN A 974 31.97 38.18 -37.10
C GLN A 974 31.53 39.52 -37.73
N ARG A 975 31.07 40.44 -36.89
CA ARG A 975 30.50 41.75 -37.27
C ARG A 975 31.31 42.95 -36.74
N LEU A 976 32.51 42.69 -36.23
CA LEU A 976 33.44 43.73 -35.78
C LEU A 976 34.54 43.89 -36.83
N GLU A 977 34.82 45.13 -37.24
CA GLU A 977 35.87 45.43 -38.22
C GLU A 977 37.24 44.91 -37.75
N PRO A 978 38.07 44.33 -38.63
CA PRO A 978 39.35 43.72 -38.27
C PRO A 978 40.28 44.67 -37.50
N ASP A 979 40.45 45.91 -37.97
CA ASP A 979 41.32 46.90 -37.31
C ASP A 979 40.85 47.25 -35.89
N ARG A 980 39.53 47.23 -35.65
CA ARG A 980 38.92 47.48 -34.34
C ARG A 980 39.04 46.27 -33.42
N ALA A 981 38.97 45.06 -33.97
CA ALA A 981 39.25 43.85 -33.23
C ALA A 981 40.72 43.81 -32.79
N ASP A 982 41.65 44.19 -33.66
CA ASP A 982 43.08 44.29 -33.37
C ASP A 982 43.38 45.37 -32.31
N GLN A 983 42.76 46.54 -32.40
CA GLN A 983 42.92 47.60 -31.40
C GLN A 983 42.43 47.17 -30.01
N LEU A 984 41.31 46.44 -29.93
CA LEU A 984 40.80 45.92 -28.66
C LEU A 984 41.64 44.74 -28.12
N ALA A 985 42.12 43.85 -29.00
CA ALA A 985 42.96 42.72 -28.63
C ALA A 985 44.33 43.15 -28.07
N LYS A 986 44.82 44.34 -28.46
CA LYS A 986 46.06 44.95 -27.94
C LYS A 986 45.92 45.53 -26.52
N LEU A 987 44.70 45.65 -25.98
CA LEU A 987 44.52 46.19 -24.64
C LEU A 987 44.87 45.15 -23.55
N PRO A 988 45.64 45.54 -22.52
CA PRO A 988 45.95 44.68 -21.38
C PRO A 988 44.71 44.02 -20.77
N GLY A 989 44.75 42.69 -20.67
CA GLY A 989 43.68 41.89 -20.06
C GLY A 989 42.40 41.70 -20.90
N TRP A 990 42.42 42.05 -22.20
CA TRP A 990 41.25 41.89 -23.07
C TRP A 990 41.02 40.42 -23.45
N VAL A 991 39.79 39.94 -23.22
CA VAL A 991 39.38 38.58 -23.58
C VAL A 991 38.04 38.59 -24.31
N TRP A 992 37.95 37.78 -25.37
CA TRP A 992 36.73 37.68 -26.19
C TRP A 992 35.65 36.82 -25.54
N ASN A 993 36.03 35.76 -24.80
CA ASN A 993 35.11 34.88 -24.07
C ASN A 993 35.32 34.94 -22.55
N ALA A 994 34.75 35.97 -21.90
CA ALA A 994 34.87 36.16 -20.46
C ALA A 994 34.27 35.04 -19.59
N SER A 995 33.40 34.18 -20.15
CA SER A 995 32.77 33.07 -19.41
C SER A 995 33.67 31.84 -19.28
N GLU A 996 34.57 31.64 -20.24
CA GLU A 996 35.53 30.55 -20.29
C GLU A 996 36.70 30.84 -19.35
N VAL A 997 37.23 32.06 -19.41
CA VAL A 997 38.28 32.56 -18.50
C VAL A 997 37.84 32.49 -17.04
N LYS A 998 36.58 32.84 -16.71
CA LYS A 998 36.05 32.71 -15.33
C LYS A 998 35.89 31.27 -14.87
N TRP A 999 35.68 30.32 -15.78
CA TRP A 999 35.62 28.91 -15.43
C TRP A 999 37.01 28.36 -15.17
N ASP A 1000 37.99 28.72 -16.01
CA ASP A 1000 39.39 28.35 -15.83
C ASP A 1000 40.01 28.97 -14.58
N GLU A 1001 39.72 30.24 -14.29
CA GLU A 1001 40.11 30.93 -13.05
C GLU A 1001 39.56 30.19 -11.81
N GLY A 1002 38.27 29.86 -11.82
CA GLY A 1002 37.67 29.05 -10.75
C GLY A 1002 38.27 27.65 -10.62
N PHE A 1003 38.62 27.02 -11.73
CA PHE A 1003 39.27 25.70 -11.74
C PHE A 1003 40.70 25.78 -11.20
N GLN A 1004 41.49 26.77 -11.60
CA GLN A 1004 42.86 26.99 -11.12
C GLN A 1004 42.88 27.29 -9.63
N HIS A 1005 41.97 28.12 -9.13
CA HIS A 1005 41.83 28.37 -7.69
C HIS A 1005 41.47 27.09 -6.93
N LEU A 1006 40.57 26.25 -7.47
CA LEU A 1006 40.22 24.97 -6.85
C LEU A 1006 41.37 23.96 -6.91
N GLN A 1007 42.14 23.95 -7.99
CA GLN A 1007 43.32 23.10 -8.17
C GLN A 1007 44.44 23.49 -7.21
N LYS A 1008 44.71 24.79 -7.05
CA LYS A 1008 45.67 25.32 -6.08
C LYS A 1008 45.24 24.97 -4.65
N PHE A 1009 43.97 25.20 -4.32
CA PHE A 1009 43.39 24.82 -3.04
C PHE A 1009 43.55 23.30 -2.76
N ALA A 1010 43.26 22.45 -3.75
CA ALA A 1010 43.39 21.00 -3.62
C ALA A 1010 44.84 20.54 -3.44
N LYS A 1011 45.79 21.21 -4.11
CA LYS A 1011 47.22 20.93 -3.97
C LYS A 1011 47.76 21.33 -2.59
N GLU A 1012 47.31 22.46 -2.06
CA GLU A 1012 47.76 22.98 -0.76
C GLU A 1012 47.13 22.26 0.43
N ASN A 1013 45.87 21.80 0.29
CA ASN A 1013 45.10 21.23 1.41
C ASN A 1013 44.87 19.71 1.29
N GLY A 1014 45.36 19.08 0.22
CA GLY A 1014 45.18 17.65 -0.05
C GLY A 1014 43.74 17.23 -0.40
N HIS A 1015 42.79 18.17 -0.47
CA HIS A 1015 41.38 17.92 -0.78
C HIS A 1015 40.69 19.12 -1.44
N VAL A 1016 39.57 18.89 -2.13
CA VAL A 1016 38.75 19.95 -2.76
C VAL A 1016 37.65 20.54 -1.84
N GLN A 1017 37.68 20.29 -0.52
CA GLN A 1017 36.66 20.78 0.42
C GLN A 1017 36.87 22.26 0.78
N VAL A 1018 36.35 23.14 -0.08
CA VAL A 1018 36.44 24.60 0.12
C VAL A 1018 35.53 25.04 1.29
N PRO A 1019 36.01 25.82 2.29
CA PRO A 1019 35.21 26.32 3.42
C PRO A 1019 34.10 27.32 3.04
N ILE A 1020 33.08 27.47 3.89
CA ILE A 1020 32.00 28.45 3.67
C ILE A 1020 32.56 29.87 3.74
N GLY A 1021 32.23 30.70 2.75
CA GLY A 1021 32.75 32.08 2.66
C GLY A 1021 34.19 32.18 2.16
N TYR A 1022 34.82 31.07 1.75
CA TYR A 1022 36.19 31.10 1.23
C TYR A 1022 36.24 31.80 -0.14
N GLU A 1023 37.01 32.89 -0.16
CA GLU A 1023 37.27 33.74 -1.31
C GLU A 1023 38.78 33.82 -1.54
N VAL A 1024 39.21 33.78 -2.80
CA VAL A 1024 40.61 33.96 -3.20
C VAL A 1024 40.62 35.07 -4.24
N ASP A 1025 41.35 36.15 -3.98
CA ASP A 1025 41.46 37.31 -4.87
C ASP A 1025 40.09 37.88 -5.31
N GLY A 1026 39.11 37.91 -4.38
CA GLY A 1026 37.73 38.34 -4.65
C GLY A 1026 36.87 37.31 -5.39
N PHE A 1027 37.41 36.14 -5.73
CA PHE A 1027 36.70 35.04 -6.36
C PHE A 1027 36.02 34.15 -5.32
N LYS A 1028 34.68 34.04 -5.38
CA LYS A 1028 33.85 33.22 -4.47
C LYS A 1028 33.97 31.72 -4.74
N LEU A 1029 35.15 31.17 -4.46
CA LEU A 1029 35.54 29.81 -4.81
C LEU A 1029 34.57 28.75 -4.25
N ARG A 1030 34.10 28.93 -3.00
CA ARG A 1030 33.12 28.01 -2.39
C ARG A 1030 31.83 27.89 -3.19
N THR A 1031 31.28 29.03 -3.58
CA THR A 1031 30.01 29.14 -4.30
C THR A 1031 30.16 28.56 -5.70
N TRP A 1032 31.29 28.86 -6.34
CA TRP A 1032 31.63 28.31 -7.64
C TRP A 1032 31.79 26.77 -7.59
N TYR A 1033 32.54 26.23 -6.62
CA TYR A 1033 32.70 24.79 -6.38
C TYR A 1033 31.36 24.08 -6.13
N ALA A 1034 30.48 24.65 -5.29
CA ALA A 1034 29.14 24.10 -5.03
C ALA A 1034 28.32 23.94 -6.32
N ASN A 1035 28.38 24.95 -7.17
CA ASN A 1035 27.66 24.99 -8.44
C ASN A 1035 28.22 23.98 -9.45
N GLN A 1036 29.54 23.74 -9.47
CA GLN A 1036 30.14 22.72 -10.32
C GLN A 1036 29.72 21.30 -9.86
N ARG A 1037 29.68 21.03 -8.55
CA ARG A 1037 29.20 19.74 -8.01
C ARG A 1037 27.73 19.48 -8.29
N ALA A 1038 26.86 20.48 -8.10
CA ALA A 1038 25.41 20.34 -8.29
C ALA A 1038 25.00 20.14 -9.76
N LYS A 1039 25.85 20.54 -10.71
CA LYS A 1039 25.59 20.46 -12.15
C LYS A 1039 26.55 19.52 -12.87
N PHE A 1040 27.27 18.65 -12.15
CA PHE A 1040 28.37 17.85 -12.67
C PHE A 1040 27.98 17.06 -13.93
N ASP A 1041 26.83 16.38 -13.91
CA ASP A 1041 26.32 15.57 -15.04
C ASP A 1041 25.90 16.40 -16.27
N ARG A 1042 25.85 17.74 -16.12
CA ARG A 1042 25.50 18.70 -17.19
C ARG A 1042 26.69 19.52 -17.67
N LEU A 1043 27.89 19.29 -17.10
CA LEU A 1043 29.13 19.91 -17.58
C LEU A 1043 29.62 19.19 -18.85
N SER A 1044 30.41 19.90 -19.68
CA SER A 1044 31.07 19.25 -20.82
C SER A 1044 32.02 18.13 -20.36
N VAL A 1045 32.19 17.11 -21.19
CA VAL A 1045 33.02 15.93 -20.89
C VAL A 1045 34.44 16.33 -20.44
N GLU A 1046 35.02 17.32 -21.10
CA GLU A 1046 36.34 17.88 -20.75
C GLU A 1046 36.38 18.49 -19.35
N ARG A 1047 35.36 19.26 -18.96
CA ARG A 1047 35.25 19.86 -17.62
C ARG A 1047 35.04 18.82 -16.53
N GLN A 1048 34.26 17.77 -16.82
CA GLN A 1048 34.09 16.65 -15.91
C GLN A 1048 35.41 15.91 -15.68
N HIS A 1049 36.20 15.72 -16.74
CA HIS A 1049 37.50 15.07 -16.66
C HIS A 1049 38.50 15.90 -15.83
N ARG A 1050 38.61 17.20 -16.12
CA ARG A 1050 39.49 18.13 -15.37
C ARG A 1050 39.14 18.19 -13.87
N LEU A 1051 37.86 18.16 -13.50
CA LEU A 1051 37.46 18.14 -12.09
C LEU A 1051 37.75 16.78 -11.43
N LYS A 1052 37.54 15.67 -12.13
CA LYS A 1052 37.85 14.30 -11.65
C LYS A 1052 39.34 14.07 -11.40
N SER A 1053 40.22 14.81 -12.06
CA SER A 1053 41.67 14.71 -11.86
C SER A 1053 42.19 15.46 -10.62
N LEU A 1054 41.34 16.18 -9.87
CA LEU A 1054 41.74 16.85 -8.63
C LEU A 1054 41.74 15.90 -7.43
N ALA A 1055 42.79 15.96 -6.61
CA ALA A 1055 42.91 15.16 -5.39
C ALA A 1055 41.73 15.41 -4.42
N GLY A 1056 41.10 14.34 -3.96
CA GLY A 1056 39.90 14.40 -3.13
C GLY A 1056 38.59 14.71 -3.86
N TRP A 1057 38.57 14.79 -5.20
CA TRP A 1057 37.32 14.96 -5.96
C TRP A 1057 36.41 13.72 -5.87
N ASN A 1058 37.01 12.52 -5.87
CA ASN A 1058 36.28 11.25 -5.85
C ASN A 1058 36.03 10.67 -4.44
N ASP A 1059 36.64 11.23 -3.38
CA ASP A 1059 36.48 10.80 -1.96
C ASP A 1059 35.09 11.10 -1.36
N TYR A 1060 34.14 11.48 -2.21
CA TYR A 1060 32.82 11.93 -1.85
C TYR A 1060 31.74 11.11 -2.55
N SER A 1061 31.92 9.78 -2.63
CA SER A 1061 30.78 8.91 -2.82
C SER A 1061 29.88 9.01 -1.58
N HIS A 1062 28.56 8.94 -1.78
CA HIS A 1062 27.61 8.93 -0.66
C HIS A 1062 27.89 7.78 0.33
N ASP A 1063 28.59 6.74 -0.13
CA ASP A 1063 28.95 5.57 0.65
C ASP A 1063 30.15 5.83 1.57
N VAL A 1064 31.22 6.46 1.08
CA VAL A 1064 32.42 6.77 1.90
C VAL A 1064 32.09 7.72 3.06
N LYS A 1065 31.17 8.67 2.85
CA LYS A 1065 30.65 9.53 3.93
C LYS A 1065 29.84 8.80 4.97
N TRP A 1066 29.02 7.87 4.51
CA TRP A 1066 28.16 7.11 5.41
C TRP A 1066 29.02 6.19 6.27
N GLU A 1067 30.00 5.51 5.66
CA GLU A 1067 31.01 4.71 6.38
C GLU A 1067 31.81 5.54 7.38
N LYS A 1068 32.28 6.73 7.00
CA LYS A 1068 32.99 7.63 7.91
C LYS A 1068 32.12 8.03 9.11
N GLY A 1069 30.85 8.36 8.89
CA GLY A 1069 29.93 8.70 9.97
C GLY A 1069 29.56 7.52 10.86
N PHE A 1070 29.41 6.33 10.28
CA PHE A 1070 29.12 5.11 11.02
C PHE A 1070 30.32 4.66 11.86
N HIS A 1071 31.54 4.79 11.34
CA HIS A 1071 32.77 4.51 12.08
C HIS A 1071 32.92 5.46 13.29
N GLN A 1072 32.65 6.75 13.11
CA GLN A 1072 32.66 7.72 14.21
C GLN A 1072 31.59 7.42 15.28
N LEU A 1073 30.42 6.91 14.86
CA LEU A 1073 29.38 6.46 15.78
C LEU A 1073 29.80 5.20 16.56
N LEU A 1074 30.47 4.24 15.92
CA LEU A 1074 31.02 3.05 16.60
C LEU A 1074 32.07 3.43 17.65
N THR A 1075 32.96 4.37 17.33
CA THR A 1075 33.96 4.89 18.28
C THR A 1075 33.29 5.56 19.48
N TYR A 1076 32.26 6.37 19.23
CA TYR A 1076 31.46 6.98 20.30
C TYR A 1076 30.81 5.92 21.21
N VAL A 1077 30.19 4.88 20.63
CA VAL A 1077 29.57 3.79 21.39
C VAL A 1077 30.59 3.05 22.25
N ARG A 1078 31.82 2.85 21.76
CA ARG A 1078 32.90 2.25 22.55
C ARG A 1078 33.34 3.10 23.74
N GLN A 1079 33.27 4.42 23.62
CA GLN A 1079 33.69 5.37 24.67
C GLN A 1079 32.58 5.64 25.70
N HIS A 1080 31.32 5.70 25.25
CA HIS A 1080 30.18 6.11 26.07
C HIS A 1080 29.20 4.98 26.39
N GLY A 1081 29.40 3.79 25.85
CA GLY A 1081 28.58 2.59 26.10
C GLY A 1081 27.26 2.53 25.32
N ASP A 1082 26.82 3.64 24.71
CA ASP A 1082 25.60 3.68 23.91
C ASP A 1082 25.68 4.68 22.73
N ALA A 1083 24.72 4.58 21.80
CA ALA A 1083 24.68 5.38 20.58
C ALA A 1083 23.87 6.69 20.73
N LYS A 1084 23.70 7.21 21.97
CA LYS A 1084 22.91 8.42 22.26
C LYS A 1084 23.70 9.72 22.06
N VAL A 1085 24.27 9.92 20.88
CA VAL A 1085 25.05 11.12 20.52
C VAL A 1085 24.22 12.42 20.55
N GLU A 1086 24.53 13.39 21.41
CA GLU A 1086 23.83 14.69 21.42
C GLU A 1086 23.89 15.40 20.06
N ARG A 1087 22.86 16.18 19.70
CA ARG A 1087 22.77 16.82 18.37
C ARG A 1087 23.96 17.76 18.06
N SER A 1088 24.45 18.45 19.09
CA SER A 1088 25.60 19.36 19.05
C SER A 1088 26.96 18.66 19.11
N TYR A 1089 26.99 17.35 19.35
CA TYR A 1089 28.25 16.62 19.55
C TYR A 1089 29.07 16.58 18.25
N VAL A 1090 30.30 17.05 18.36
CA VAL A 1090 31.32 17.09 17.30
C VAL A 1090 32.55 16.35 17.83
N VAL A 1091 33.05 15.40 17.05
CA VAL A 1091 34.30 14.67 17.35
C VAL A 1091 35.31 14.97 16.26
N ASP A 1092 36.49 15.49 16.60
CA ASP A 1092 37.54 15.88 15.66
C ASP A 1092 37.03 16.72 14.47
N GLY A 1093 36.17 17.70 14.74
CA GLY A 1093 35.53 18.54 13.73
C GLY A 1093 34.41 17.86 12.91
N TYR A 1094 34.13 16.58 13.15
CA TYR A 1094 33.04 15.84 12.50
C TYR A 1094 31.73 15.97 13.30
N PRO A 1095 30.64 16.53 12.72
CA PRO A 1095 29.39 16.79 13.43
C PRO A 1095 28.54 15.51 13.58
N LEU A 1096 29.01 14.57 14.38
CA LEU A 1096 28.43 13.24 14.57
C LEU A 1096 26.97 13.30 15.03
N GLY A 1097 26.63 14.23 15.92
CA GLY A 1097 25.26 14.45 16.39
C GLY A 1097 24.27 14.83 15.29
N THR A 1098 24.72 15.69 14.37
CA THR A 1098 23.92 16.11 13.21
C THR A 1098 23.84 15.00 12.16
N TRP A 1099 24.93 14.24 11.98
CA TRP A 1099 24.95 13.09 11.08
C TRP A 1099 24.00 11.98 11.55
N ALA A 1100 24.01 11.63 12.84
CA ALA A 1100 23.12 10.62 13.43
C ALA A 1100 21.64 11.01 13.31
N MET A 1101 21.31 12.29 13.48
CA MET A 1101 19.95 12.81 13.25
C MET A 1101 19.53 12.68 11.77
N THR A 1102 20.46 12.91 10.85
CA THR A 1102 20.20 12.78 9.41
C THR A 1102 19.85 11.34 9.04
N GLN A 1103 20.49 10.33 9.65
CA GLN A 1103 20.16 8.92 9.40
C GLN A 1103 18.73 8.57 9.84
N ARG A 1104 18.30 9.08 11.01
CA ARG A 1104 16.93 8.92 11.51
C ARG A 1104 15.89 9.53 10.58
N LEU A 1105 16.20 10.69 10.00
CA LEU A 1105 15.31 11.38 9.06
C LEU A 1105 15.17 10.62 7.74
N GLU A 1106 16.28 10.08 7.20
CA GLU A 1106 16.27 9.33 5.94
C GLU A 1106 15.64 7.94 6.10
N PHE A 1107 15.73 7.31 7.27
CA PHE A 1107 14.95 6.12 7.63
C PHE A 1107 13.45 6.40 7.60
N LYS A 1108 12.99 7.48 8.26
CA LYS A 1108 11.57 7.90 8.26
C LYS A 1108 11.03 8.20 6.85
N ARG A 1109 11.90 8.62 5.93
CA ARG A 1109 11.56 8.92 4.53
C ARG A 1109 11.62 7.69 3.61
N GLY A 1110 12.02 6.53 4.12
CA GLY A 1110 12.19 5.30 3.33
C GLY A 1110 13.33 5.38 2.31
N ARG A 1111 14.36 6.20 2.57
CA ARG A 1111 15.48 6.47 1.65
C ARG A 1111 16.80 5.86 2.12
N LEU A 1112 16.83 5.26 3.31
CA LEU A 1112 18.01 4.60 3.84
C LEU A 1112 18.08 3.16 3.34
N ALA A 1113 19.25 2.74 2.84
CA ALA A 1113 19.48 1.36 2.40
C ALA A 1113 19.31 0.37 3.55
N ILE A 1114 18.82 -0.84 3.25
CA ILE A 1114 18.49 -1.85 4.25
C ILE A 1114 19.72 -2.30 5.07
N ASP A 1115 20.91 -2.35 4.45
CA ASP A 1115 22.16 -2.69 5.15
C ASP A 1115 22.53 -1.65 6.23
N ARG A 1116 22.31 -0.36 5.93
CA ARG A 1116 22.54 0.77 6.84
C ARG A 1116 21.58 0.78 8.00
N VAL A 1117 20.33 0.40 7.76
CA VAL A 1117 19.32 0.21 8.82
C VAL A 1117 19.77 -0.89 9.77
N LYS A 1118 20.10 -2.09 9.25
CA LYS A 1118 20.57 -3.23 10.06
C LYS A 1118 21.81 -2.88 10.89
N ARG A 1119 22.77 -2.17 10.29
CA ARG A 1119 24.02 -1.76 10.96
C ARG A 1119 23.81 -0.75 12.08
N LEU A 1120 22.84 0.15 11.94
CA LEU A 1120 22.48 1.11 12.98
C LEU A 1120 21.59 0.47 14.06
N ASP A 1121 20.68 -0.42 13.71
CA ASP A 1121 19.86 -1.22 14.65
C ASP A 1121 20.71 -2.10 15.58
N ALA A 1122 21.86 -2.56 15.10
CA ALA A 1122 22.77 -3.39 15.89
C ALA A 1122 23.56 -2.61 16.96
N LEU A 1123 23.45 -1.28 17.02
CA LEU A 1123 24.20 -0.47 17.98
C LEU A 1123 23.44 -0.34 19.31
N PRO A 1124 24.10 -0.61 20.47
CA PRO A 1124 23.49 -0.44 21.78
C PRO A 1124 23.03 1.01 22.00
N GLY A 1125 21.76 1.19 22.38
CA GLY A 1125 21.15 2.51 22.62
C GLY A 1125 20.89 3.35 21.37
N TRP A 1126 20.97 2.78 20.17
CA TRP A 1126 20.47 3.43 18.95
C TRP A 1126 18.94 3.37 18.91
N ASP A 1127 18.32 4.55 18.82
CA ASP A 1127 16.88 4.70 18.72
C ASP A 1127 16.53 5.57 17.51
N TRP A 1128 15.61 5.10 16.68
CA TRP A 1128 15.12 5.81 15.50
C TRP A 1128 14.24 7.01 15.84
N ASP A 1129 13.62 7.03 17.03
CA ASP A 1129 12.75 8.12 17.48
C ASP A 1129 13.15 8.70 18.85
N ARG A 1130 14.29 9.42 18.87
CA ARG A 1130 14.76 10.18 20.06
C ARG A 1130 13.77 11.19 20.65
N ARG A 1131 12.61 11.46 20.03
CA ARG A 1131 11.54 12.25 20.67
C ARG A 1131 10.83 11.49 21.80
N GLY A 1132 11.08 10.18 21.92
CA GLY A 1132 10.75 9.38 23.09
C GLY A 1132 11.23 10.02 24.40
N ASN A 1133 12.51 10.36 24.47
CA ASN A 1133 13.19 10.68 25.73
C ASN A 1133 13.03 12.14 26.22
N LYS A 1134 12.81 13.12 25.32
CA LYS A 1134 12.56 14.54 25.73
C LYS A 1134 11.20 14.78 26.36
N TRP A 1135 10.28 13.85 26.16
CA TRP A 1135 8.98 13.92 26.80
C TRP A 1135 9.08 13.40 28.24
N GLU A 1136 9.73 12.24 28.43
CA GLU A 1136 10.02 11.70 29.77
C GLU A 1136 10.83 12.69 30.62
N GLU A 1137 11.89 13.28 30.07
CA GLU A 1137 12.70 14.31 30.77
C GLU A 1137 11.90 15.54 31.24
N GLY A 1138 10.90 15.96 30.45
CA GLY A 1138 10.06 17.10 30.81
C GLY A 1138 8.92 16.72 31.73
N TYR A 1139 8.45 15.47 31.66
CA TYR A 1139 7.45 14.89 32.55
C TYR A 1139 8.03 14.71 33.95
N ASP A 1140 9.23 14.12 34.08
CA ASP A 1140 9.89 13.92 35.36
C ASP A 1140 10.19 15.24 36.07
N ARG A 1141 10.67 16.26 35.35
CA ARG A 1141 10.86 17.62 35.89
C ARG A 1141 9.56 18.30 36.32
N LEU A 1142 8.46 18.03 35.62
CA LEU A 1142 7.15 18.54 36.02
C LEU A 1142 6.67 17.87 37.31
N VAL A 1143 6.85 16.56 37.43
CA VAL A 1143 6.51 15.79 38.64
C VAL A 1143 7.34 16.29 39.83
N GLU A 1144 8.64 16.50 39.64
CA GLU A 1144 9.53 17.02 40.69
C GLU A 1144 9.17 18.45 41.10
N TYR A 1145 8.88 19.33 40.14
CA TYR A 1145 8.40 20.69 40.42
C TYR A 1145 7.09 20.70 41.22
N LEU A 1146 6.13 19.85 40.85
CA LEU A 1146 4.84 19.72 41.53
C LEU A 1146 4.99 19.20 42.96
N LYS A 1147 5.91 18.25 43.19
CA LYS A 1147 6.24 17.76 44.55
C LYS A 1147 6.79 18.87 45.45
N SER A 1148 7.63 19.75 44.91
CA SER A 1148 8.29 20.81 45.69
C SER A 1148 7.45 22.09 45.87
N ASN A 1149 6.53 22.39 44.94
CA ASN A 1149 5.82 23.68 44.89
C ASN A 1149 4.28 23.58 44.98
N GLY A 1150 3.71 22.38 44.90
CA GLY A 1150 2.26 22.13 45.04
C GLY A 1150 1.37 22.76 43.95
N SER A 1151 1.95 23.34 42.90
CA SER A 1151 1.23 24.00 41.80
C SER A 1151 2.06 23.98 40.51
N LEU A 1152 1.40 24.15 39.36
CA LEU A 1152 2.10 24.16 38.07
C LEU A 1152 3.05 25.36 37.93
N PRO A 1153 4.22 25.18 37.29
CA PRO A 1153 5.17 26.27 37.10
C PRO A 1153 4.62 27.36 36.17
N PRO A 1154 5.00 28.63 36.37
CA PRO A 1154 4.69 29.73 35.45
C PRO A 1154 5.09 29.44 34.00
N PHE A 1155 4.40 30.08 33.06
CA PHE A 1155 4.53 29.83 31.61
C PHE A 1155 5.92 30.10 31.02
N ASP A 1156 6.71 30.92 31.70
CA ASP A 1156 8.08 31.33 31.39
C ASP A 1156 9.11 30.71 32.34
N HIS A 1157 8.69 29.79 33.22
CA HIS A 1157 9.57 29.15 34.19
C HIS A 1157 10.73 28.40 33.51
N ILE A 1158 11.92 28.65 34.04
CA ILE A 1158 13.19 28.03 33.69
C ILE A 1158 13.76 27.44 34.99
N GLY A 1159 14.05 26.13 34.99
CA GLY A 1159 14.67 25.45 36.11
C GLY A 1159 16.12 25.91 36.34
N GLU A 1160 16.70 25.55 37.49
CA GLU A 1160 18.07 25.93 37.87
C GLU A 1160 19.13 25.41 36.88
N ASP A 1161 18.84 24.33 36.16
CA ASP A 1161 19.64 23.74 35.08
C ASP A 1161 19.48 24.46 33.73
N GLY A 1162 18.68 25.53 33.67
CA GLY A 1162 18.36 26.25 32.44
C GLY A 1162 17.23 25.61 31.61
N TYR A 1163 16.58 24.55 32.10
CA TYR A 1163 15.51 23.86 31.39
C TYR A 1163 14.20 24.66 31.38
N ARG A 1164 13.68 24.97 30.19
CA ARG A 1164 12.47 25.79 30.00
C ARG A 1164 11.18 24.98 30.20
N LEU A 1165 10.92 24.55 31.43
CA LEU A 1165 9.77 23.70 31.78
C LEU A 1165 8.43 24.34 31.39
N GLY A 1166 8.26 25.66 31.56
CA GLY A 1166 7.04 26.38 31.13
C GLY A 1166 6.81 26.37 29.60
N ALA A 1167 7.87 26.31 28.81
CA ALA A 1167 7.77 26.16 27.35
C ALA A 1167 7.43 24.72 26.94
N TRP A 1168 7.91 23.73 27.70
CA TRP A 1168 7.61 22.32 27.47
C TRP A 1168 6.14 21.99 27.75
N ILE A 1169 5.57 22.47 28.86
CA ILE A 1169 4.14 22.31 29.22
C ILE A 1169 3.23 22.83 28.09
N ARG A 1170 3.56 24.00 27.55
CA ARG A 1170 2.84 24.63 26.43
C ARG A 1170 2.85 23.77 25.17
N ALA A 1171 3.98 23.13 24.89
CA ALA A 1171 4.10 22.22 23.74
C ALA A 1171 3.18 21.01 23.90
N GLN A 1172 3.05 20.47 25.12
CA GLN A 1172 2.15 19.34 25.40
C GLN A 1172 0.68 19.71 25.20
N ARG A 1173 0.25 20.86 25.73
CA ARG A 1173 -1.13 21.35 25.54
C ARG A 1173 -1.48 21.61 24.07
N HIS A 1174 -0.53 22.15 23.30
CA HIS A 1174 -0.73 22.38 21.86
C HIS A 1174 -0.75 21.08 21.04
N ALA A 1175 0.07 20.09 21.37
CA ALA A 1175 0.04 18.77 20.75
C ALA A 1175 -1.27 18.02 21.06
N SER A 1176 -1.76 18.10 22.30
CA SER A 1176 -3.04 17.53 22.72
C SER A 1176 -4.21 18.11 21.91
N ARG A 1177 -4.23 19.44 21.71
CA ARG A 1177 -5.26 20.13 20.90
C ARG A 1177 -5.28 19.70 19.43
N LYS A 1178 -4.14 19.27 18.88
CA LYS A 1178 -4.03 18.82 17.48
C LYS A 1178 -4.26 17.32 17.29
N GLY A 1179 -4.49 16.56 18.36
CA GLY A 1179 -4.53 15.09 18.30
C GLY A 1179 -3.16 14.48 17.97
N GLU A 1180 -2.07 15.23 18.17
CA GLU A 1180 -0.69 14.82 17.86
C GLU A 1180 0.04 14.29 19.13
N LEU A 1181 -0.60 14.37 20.30
CA LEU A 1181 -0.04 13.86 21.56
C LEU A 1181 -0.45 12.40 21.76
N ASP A 1182 0.54 11.54 22.02
CA ASP A 1182 0.34 10.12 22.29
C ASP A 1182 -0.68 9.89 23.43
N PRO A 1183 -1.60 8.91 23.30
CA PRO A 1183 -2.65 8.66 24.29
C PRO A 1183 -2.12 8.32 25.69
N ASP A 1184 -1.01 7.59 25.80
CA ASP A 1184 -0.42 7.21 27.08
C ASP A 1184 0.21 8.43 27.77
N ARG A 1185 0.86 9.28 26.98
CA ARG A 1185 1.43 10.55 27.44
C ARG A 1185 0.37 11.54 27.92
N ARG A 1186 -0.75 11.60 27.20
CA ARG A 1186 -1.90 12.43 27.58
C ARG A 1186 -2.46 11.97 28.93
N LYS A 1187 -2.69 10.66 29.08
CA LYS A 1187 -3.20 10.07 30.31
C LYS A 1187 -2.29 10.34 31.51
N ARG A 1188 -0.97 10.14 31.35
CA ARG A 1188 0.03 10.41 32.40
C ARG A 1188 0.02 11.87 32.88
N LEU A 1189 -0.18 12.83 31.98
CA LEU A 1189 -0.31 14.24 32.35
C LEU A 1189 -1.65 14.52 33.06
N GLU A 1190 -2.75 13.90 32.63
CA GLU A 1190 -4.08 13.99 33.29
C GLU A 1190 -4.09 13.40 34.71
N GLU A 1191 -3.20 12.45 35.00
CA GLU A 1191 -3.04 11.84 36.33
C GLU A 1191 -2.25 12.74 37.32
N LEU A 1192 -1.65 13.84 36.87
CA LEU A 1192 -0.95 14.79 37.74
C LEU A 1192 -1.93 15.74 38.44
N GLU A 1193 -1.88 15.78 39.77
CA GLU A 1193 -2.70 16.66 40.59
C GLU A 1193 -2.40 18.14 40.26
N GLY A 1194 -3.44 18.89 39.85
CA GLY A 1194 -3.32 20.29 39.39
C GLY A 1194 -2.99 20.46 37.90
N TRP A 1195 -2.90 19.40 37.10
CA TRP A 1195 -2.74 19.50 35.65
C TRP A 1195 -4.05 19.88 34.94
N ASP A 1196 -3.96 20.85 34.03
CA ASP A 1196 -5.07 21.33 33.21
C ASP A 1196 -4.62 21.47 31.74
N TRP A 1197 -5.49 21.10 30.81
CA TRP A 1197 -5.29 21.20 29.36
C TRP A 1197 -5.56 22.60 28.79
N SER A 1198 -6.08 23.51 29.61
CA SER A 1198 -6.44 24.86 29.18
C SER A 1198 -5.29 25.61 28.47
N THR A 1199 -5.59 26.18 27.31
CA THR A 1199 -4.68 27.05 26.53
C THR A 1199 -5.32 28.43 26.36
N ARG A 1200 -4.74 29.33 25.56
CA ARG A 1200 -5.27 30.69 25.31
C ARG A 1200 -6.77 30.80 24.92
N ALA A 1201 -7.48 29.71 24.66
CA ALA A 1201 -8.95 29.70 24.55
C ALA A 1201 -9.61 30.04 25.89
N ASP A 1202 -9.06 29.56 27.00
CA ASP A 1202 -9.58 29.73 28.36
C ASP A 1202 -9.40 31.14 28.88
N ARG A 1203 -8.46 31.93 28.34
CA ARG A 1203 -8.39 33.39 28.63
C ARG A 1203 -9.55 34.19 28.04
N TRP A 1204 -10.24 33.65 27.03
CA TRP A 1204 -11.42 34.30 26.48
C TRP A 1204 -12.66 33.92 27.29
N ASP A 1205 -12.82 32.64 27.63
CA ASP A 1205 -13.91 32.17 28.48
C ASP A 1205 -13.80 32.72 29.90
N GLU A 1206 -12.61 32.73 30.50
CA GLU A 1206 -12.33 33.41 31.78
C GLU A 1206 -12.63 34.91 31.70
N GLY A 1207 -12.20 35.58 30.62
CA GLY A 1207 -12.50 37.00 30.43
C GLY A 1207 -13.99 37.27 30.23
N PHE A 1208 -14.72 36.34 29.59
CA PHE A 1208 -16.16 36.40 29.37
C PHE A 1208 -16.93 36.17 30.68
N ASP A 1209 -16.54 35.17 31.47
CA ASP A 1209 -17.19 34.83 32.74
C ASP A 1209 -16.95 35.93 33.80
N ARG A 1210 -15.74 36.50 33.84
CA ARG A 1210 -15.43 37.69 34.66
C ARG A 1210 -16.26 38.90 34.22
N LEU A 1211 -16.39 39.13 32.91
CA LEU A 1211 -17.24 40.20 32.38
C LEU A 1211 -18.72 39.96 32.70
N ALA A 1212 -19.23 38.74 32.54
CA ALA A 1212 -20.61 38.38 32.86
C ALA A 1212 -20.92 38.60 34.35
N THR A 1213 -19.98 38.24 35.22
CA THR A 1213 -20.06 38.46 36.66
C THR A 1213 -20.06 39.95 36.99
N TYR A 1214 -19.16 40.73 36.40
CA TYR A 1214 -19.11 42.18 36.55
C TYR A 1214 -20.42 42.86 36.11
N VAL A 1215 -20.95 42.48 34.94
CA VAL A 1215 -22.20 43.02 34.39
C VAL A 1215 -23.39 42.70 35.28
N LYS A 1216 -23.45 41.49 35.85
CA LYS A 1216 -24.49 41.09 36.81
C LYS A 1216 -24.41 41.88 38.13
N GLN A 1217 -23.19 42.19 38.60
CA GLN A 1217 -22.97 42.96 39.83
C GLN A 1217 -23.18 44.48 39.66
N ASN A 1218 -23.14 44.99 38.43
CA ASN A 1218 -23.24 46.42 38.10
C ASN A 1218 -24.46 46.73 37.22
N GLU A 1219 -25.55 45.95 37.36
CA GLU A 1219 -26.86 46.18 36.71
C GLU A 1219 -26.77 46.43 35.19
N GLY A 1220 -26.00 45.62 34.46
CA GLY A 1220 -25.83 45.77 33.02
C GLY A 1220 -24.69 46.71 32.59
N GLY A 1221 -24.01 47.37 33.53
CA GLY A 1221 -22.88 48.27 33.26
C GLY A 1221 -21.63 47.54 32.78
N LEU A 1222 -21.01 48.01 31.69
CA LEU A 1222 -19.72 47.49 31.20
C LEU A 1222 -18.52 48.18 31.86
N PRO A 1223 -17.42 47.45 32.13
CA PRO A 1223 -16.24 48.02 32.76
C PRO A 1223 -15.55 49.04 31.85
N ASN A 1224 -15.12 50.17 32.41
CA ASN A 1224 -14.32 51.17 31.71
C ASN A 1224 -13.01 50.52 31.19
N ALA A 1225 -12.50 50.93 30.03
CA ALA A 1225 -11.26 50.43 29.45
C ALA A 1225 -10.03 50.43 30.39
N LYS A 1226 -10.01 51.29 31.42
CA LYS A 1226 -8.94 51.34 32.45
C LYS A 1226 -9.20 50.46 33.68
N TYR A 1227 -10.35 49.79 33.77
CA TYR A 1227 -10.73 48.98 34.92
C TYR A 1227 -9.85 47.73 35.05
N VAL A 1228 -9.39 47.50 36.28
CA VAL A 1228 -8.58 46.34 36.70
C VAL A 1228 -9.20 45.78 37.96
N GLU A 1229 -9.43 44.48 38.02
CA GLU A 1229 -9.98 43.78 39.19
C GLU A 1229 -8.98 43.79 40.36
N LYS A 1230 -9.45 43.53 41.58
CA LYS A 1230 -8.60 43.46 42.80
C LYS A 1230 -7.44 42.46 42.67
N GLU A 1231 -7.60 41.42 41.87
CA GLU A 1231 -6.60 40.39 41.56
C GLU A 1231 -5.63 40.79 40.44
N GLY A 1232 -5.71 42.02 39.91
CA GLY A 1232 -4.82 42.54 38.87
C GLY A 1232 -5.25 42.26 37.43
N TYR A 1233 -6.40 41.61 37.21
CA TYR A 1233 -6.91 41.29 35.87
C TYR A 1233 -7.48 42.55 35.18
N ARG A 1234 -6.94 42.91 34.02
CA ARG A 1234 -7.33 44.14 33.26
C ARG A 1234 -8.62 43.93 32.45
N LEU A 1235 -9.72 43.66 33.14
CA LEU A 1235 -11.01 43.32 32.54
C LEU A 1235 -11.53 44.42 31.59
N GLY A 1236 -11.28 45.70 31.91
CA GLY A 1236 -11.63 46.83 31.06
C GLY A 1236 -10.95 46.80 29.69
N ALA A 1237 -9.63 46.56 29.67
CA ALA A 1237 -8.86 46.51 28.44
C ALA A 1237 -9.22 45.29 27.59
N TRP A 1238 -9.49 44.15 28.24
CA TRP A 1238 -9.95 42.93 27.58
C TRP A 1238 -11.31 43.14 26.90
N THR A 1239 -12.26 43.77 27.60
CA THR A 1239 -13.61 44.10 27.10
C THR A 1239 -13.54 45.01 25.86
N ALA A 1240 -12.71 46.06 25.90
CA ALA A 1240 -12.49 46.96 24.77
C ALA A 1240 -11.87 46.25 23.55
N GLN A 1241 -10.96 45.30 23.80
CA GLN A 1241 -10.33 44.49 22.76
C GLN A 1241 -11.33 43.57 22.04
N GLN A 1242 -12.28 42.96 22.78
CA GLN A 1242 -13.31 42.10 22.17
C GLN A 1242 -14.26 42.90 21.28
N ARG A 1243 -14.69 44.09 21.70
CA ARG A 1243 -15.53 44.99 20.86
C ARG A 1243 -14.82 45.36 19.56
N SER A 1244 -13.54 45.74 19.64
CA SER A 1244 -12.71 46.07 18.47
C SER A 1244 -12.56 44.89 17.49
N ARG A 1245 -12.44 43.66 18.00
CA ARG A 1245 -12.34 42.45 17.17
C ARG A 1245 -13.66 42.05 16.54
N GLY A 1246 -14.78 42.20 17.25
CA GLY A 1246 -16.11 41.97 16.70
C GLY A 1246 -16.43 42.89 15.54
N ASN A 1247 -16.17 44.19 15.68
CA ASN A 1247 -16.41 45.18 14.62
C ASN A 1247 -15.53 44.97 13.36
N LYS A 1248 -14.42 44.23 13.49
CA LYS A 1248 -13.52 43.89 12.37
C LYS A 1248 -13.82 42.50 11.76
N GLY A 1249 -14.88 41.83 12.19
CA GLY A 1249 -15.23 40.47 11.74
C GLY A 1249 -14.20 39.41 12.13
N LYS A 1250 -13.41 39.64 13.20
CA LYS A 1250 -12.32 38.75 13.62
C LYS A 1250 -12.68 37.85 14.81
N LEU A 1251 -13.94 37.88 15.26
CA LEU A 1251 -14.47 36.95 16.26
C LEU A 1251 -15.13 35.75 15.57
N THR A 1252 -14.99 34.57 16.17
CA THR A 1252 -15.73 33.37 15.71
C THR A 1252 -17.23 33.55 15.94
N PRO A 1253 -18.11 32.93 15.12
CA PRO A 1253 -19.56 33.10 15.23
C PRO A 1253 -20.13 32.82 16.63
N ASP A 1254 -19.61 31.80 17.32
CA ASP A 1254 -20.04 31.44 18.68
C ASP A 1254 -19.73 32.54 19.72
N ARG A 1255 -18.47 33.00 19.77
CA ARG A 1255 -18.01 34.10 20.63
C ARG A 1255 -18.73 35.41 20.38
N TRP A 1256 -19.04 35.70 19.13
CA TRP A 1256 -19.83 36.87 18.76
C TRP A 1256 -21.24 36.78 19.36
N LYS A 1257 -21.94 35.63 19.18
CA LYS A 1257 -23.28 35.40 19.75
C LYS A 1257 -23.30 35.44 21.28
N ARG A 1258 -22.27 34.93 21.95
CA ARG A 1258 -22.18 34.95 23.42
C ARG A 1258 -22.05 36.36 23.98
N LEU A 1259 -21.23 37.22 23.36
CA LEU A 1259 -21.11 38.63 23.74
C LEU A 1259 -22.37 39.44 23.39
N ASP A 1260 -22.98 39.17 22.24
CA ASP A 1260 -24.20 39.85 21.77
C ASP A 1260 -25.41 39.60 22.70
N LYS A 1261 -25.44 38.45 23.37
CA LYS A 1261 -26.47 38.07 24.35
C LYS A 1261 -26.22 38.61 25.77
N LEU A 1262 -25.09 39.27 26.02
CA LEU A 1262 -24.75 39.75 27.34
C LEU A 1262 -25.48 41.08 27.63
N GLU A 1263 -26.16 41.17 28.75
CA GLU A 1263 -26.98 42.33 29.12
C GLU A 1263 -26.13 43.61 29.18
N GLY A 1264 -26.58 44.69 28.52
CA GLY A 1264 -25.82 45.95 28.41
C GLY A 1264 -24.63 45.94 27.42
N TRP A 1265 -24.40 44.83 26.70
CA TRP A 1265 -23.38 44.79 25.64
C TRP A 1265 -23.81 45.56 24.38
N ALA A 1266 -22.94 46.43 23.88
CA ALA A 1266 -23.18 47.17 22.64
C ALA A 1266 -21.95 47.14 21.73
N TRP A 1267 -22.11 46.96 20.42
CA TRP A 1267 -20.97 46.91 19.50
C TRP A 1267 -20.41 48.30 19.12
N ASN A 1268 -21.20 49.37 19.26
CA ASN A 1268 -20.81 50.73 18.87
C ASN A 1268 -20.82 51.71 20.06
N LEU A 1269 -19.76 52.52 20.19
CA LEU A 1269 -19.74 53.69 21.07
C LEU A 1269 -20.18 54.91 20.24
N ARG A 1270 -21.40 55.41 20.44
CA ARG A 1270 -21.74 56.79 20.06
C ARG A 1270 -20.89 57.72 20.93
N ARG A 1271 -20.02 58.52 20.32
CA ARG A 1271 -19.45 59.71 20.97
C ARG A 1271 -20.58 60.73 21.13
N GLY A 1272 -20.94 61.04 22.38
CA GLY A 1272 -21.52 62.30 22.87
C GLY A 1272 -22.85 62.79 22.28
N GLY A 1273 -23.83 63.03 23.14
CA GLY A 1273 -25.04 63.80 22.83
C GLY A 1273 -26.15 63.58 23.85
N SER A 1274 -26.50 64.64 24.58
CA SER A 1274 -27.32 64.66 25.80
C SER A 1274 -28.83 64.45 25.63
N ALA A 1275 -29.43 63.89 26.69
CA ALA A 1275 -30.66 64.34 27.37
C ALA A 1275 -31.95 64.58 26.54
N ARG A 1276 -33.03 63.83 26.86
CA ARG A 1276 -34.14 64.27 27.72
C ARG A 1276 -35.34 63.30 27.66
N ARG A 1277 -35.84 62.99 28.86
CA ARG A 1277 -37.16 62.50 29.30
C ARG A 1277 -38.30 62.50 28.27
N ALA A 1278 -39.03 61.39 28.18
CA ALA A 1278 -40.34 61.18 28.81
C ALA A 1278 -40.62 59.67 28.86
#